data_AF-A0A3L6ZRG8-F1
#
_entry.id   AF-A0A3L6ZRG8-F1
#
_cell.length_a   1.000
_cell.length_b   1.000
_cell.length_c   1.000
_cell.angle_alpha   90.00
_cell.angle_beta   90.00
_cell.angle_gamma   90.00
#
_symmetry.space_group_name_H-M   'P 1'
#
loop_
_entity.id
_entity.type
_entity.pdbx_description
1 polymer ?
#
loop_
_entity_poly.entity_id
_entity_poly.type
_entity_poly.pdbx_seq_one_letter_code
_entity_poly.pdbx_strand_id
1 'polypeptide(L)'
;MIAAVTVGVTGAVTPAQAVEEQTPLTDFVNPFIGTQDDGNTYPGASVPFGMVQFSPDNGHNVGYDYGNDRIRGFSLVHLSGVGCGLGGLLPVLPTTGVPSATTYQDYALGYSHDDEEAEPGYYRVGLQAPAGTIQAELTATAHTAVQRYSFPETAEATVLINASQALNSVESSTVRIVDARTVETAITSRGFCQDTQPFTVYARTTFDRDILASGTWSGDSVAAGSDAAEGQRVGAYVTFDARDDSDVEAVTALSYVDPAGARANQDAETATFDEARLDATSQWEERLAAVQVPTGDAADARVFYSALYRSFLAPNTGTDVDGRYRGWDGAVHLAEGFTYYQNFSLWDTYRTQQQLLYLLAPGESRDMAISVVTAGEQLGWLPRWGYGPVETNVMTGDPGTAFLVSAWNQGLLTGYEERAYAVLSHNADNTPDTSSVANGRAGNPVYLTDGYVPHEPSENGRPGDYDLHHGASATLEYALSDALLSTMASALGHHEDAERYAARGENYRSIFDETTGSFRARDRSGFFIGDPDPAQATGFHEGTAVQYQWLVQQDVPGLMELLGGRAETGKRLDEFFAFDRLQADPEGTARDVWVNGTYSYYGQHTYNPNNEPDLHAPYLYQWTGQPWKTTDVVRAALTLFTDGPTGVTGNDDLGTMSAWYVLSAMGVYPIVPGSDVWGLSTPAFESVDIALDAEWFGQESLSLRAPGLTDDNRYIQSVTASSGLGAVDRSYLSGEELISAGTLTVEVGRTPSPWATDDGSAPGALVSTDASPVRLHARLAPPHTAVEAGGTAAMSVDVQVQGRGDVSGSIRVEGSAEVAAVVDEVAWTLSPTGSPISTRVPVTVAVRPGVVAGTYPITVHVSEDSGTSVEVETTVTVADTSWLSTHFDNVGIGDARQGNADFDGQGHYLLRDALAEQGFVQGAAGVVPDTSSVFVVPAVESGAPDNVLANGQRLEVPDAFRRSTSVQLVGATGNGDPHAGGTMTLGFDDGTSAESRVELSDWCTASPADGNVTVATTGQRGRGSEDPQGVGCGIYASASVSVPDGTVLQSITLPDDPRMHVFTVAFDTPTPITPVLSSTVSSEAPVQDEKVTITVTSTPSDADGELVLSTVEGGSGVAGMSAAAVSGEVAREPLVDGAADFTVTATADEARYRVEFVPIDATRFSPASLPGEIVVQARDDAQPGNPGDGSAGAGGDAPGESVEQPGDDNGPGHSDDGSADTAGDVLGAAAGTGSLPSTGGQPPLALLAIALILLGTGVVLRRRARHRSASRS
;
A
#
# COMPACT_ATOMS: atom_id res chain seq x y z
N MET A 1 76.68 23.20 -48.17
CA MET A 1 77.55 24.27 -48.75
C MET A 1 76.62 25.35 -49.27
N ILE A 2 77.02 26.64 -49.20
CA ILE A 2 76.18 27.83 -49.49
C ILE A 2 75.13 28.06 -48.37
N ALA A 3 74.80 29.32 -48.14
CA ALA A 3 73.90 29.82 -47.10
C ALA A 3 73.17 31.10 -47.58
N ALA A 4 72.06 31.45 -46.93
CA ALA A 4 71.42 32.76 -46.99
C ALA A 4 71.00 33.14 -45.55
N VAL A 5 71.78 33.99 -44.88
CA VAL A 5 71.52 35.43 -44.70
C VAL A 5 70.32 35.70 -43.79
N THR A 6 70.64 36.02 -42.54
CA THR A 6 69.74 36.54 -41.52
C THR A 6 69.49 38.04 -41.69
N VAL A 7 68.29 38.49 -41.32
CA VAL A 7 68.03 39.84 -40.79
C VAL A 7 67.33 39.64 -39.46
N GLY A 8 67.83 40.26 -38.39
CA GLY A 8 67.31 40.08 -37.04
C GLY A 8 66.27 41.13 -36.65
N VAL A 9 65.25 40.69 -35.93
CA VAL A 9 64.37 41.56 -35.12
C VAL A 9 64.40 41.01 -33.70
N THR A 10 64.75 41.85 -32.72
CA THR A 10 64.83 41.46 -31.31
C THR A 10 63.45 41.57 -30.65
N GLY A 11 62.68 40.50 -30.67
CA GLY A 11 61.57 40.30 -29.75
C GLY A 11 62.10 39.90 -28.37
N ALA A 12 61.52 40.46 -27.29
CA ALA A 12 61.81 39.99 -25.94
C ALA A 12 61.10 38.65 -25.71
N VAL A 13 61.80 37.68 -25.12
CA VAL A 13 61.18 36.43 -24.67
C VAL A 13 60.58 36.66 -23.29
N THR A 14 59.27 36.86 -23.24
CA THR A 14 58.49 36.66 -22.01
C THR A 14 58.66 35.19 -21.60
N PRO A 15 58.91 34.87 -20.32
CA PRO A 15 58.80 33.48 -19.87
C PRO A 15 57.36 33.00 -20.13
N ALA A 16 57.21 31.77 -20.59
CA ALA A 16 55.89 31.14 -20.59
C ALA A 16 55.41 31.06 -19.13
N GLN A 17 54.17 31.46 -18.87
CA GLN A 17 53.50 31.07 -17.64
C GLN A 17 53.37 29.54 -17.67
N ALA A 18 53.55 28.89 -16.51
CA ALA A 18 53.05 27.54 -16.37
C ALA A 18 51.54 27.59 -16.58
N VAL A 19 51.01 26.65 -17.37
CA VAL A 19 49.58 26.33 -17.29
C VAL A 19 49.42 25.65 -15.93
N GLU A 20 48.52 26.16 -15.12
CA GLU A 20 48.13 25.51 -13.87
C GLU A 20 47.29 24.29 -14.28
N GLU A 21 47.78 23.10 -13.94
CA GLU A 21 47.19 21.83 -14.36
C GLU A 21 45.89 21.66 -13.57
N GLN A 22 44.74 21.80 -14.24
CA GLN A 22 43.44 21.69 -13.59
C GLN A 22 43.25 20.25 -13.10
N THR A 23 42.85 20.08 -11.84
CA THR A 23 42.43 18.79 -11.29
C THR A 23 41.25 18.27 -12.11
N PRO A 24 41.27 17.00 -12.56
CA PRO A 24 40.11 16.37 -13.19
C PRO A 24 38.86 16.47 -12.29
N LEU A 25 37.70 16.63 -12.90
CA LEU A 25 36.42 16.60 -12.19
C LEU A 25 36.11 15.20 -11.64
N THR A 26 36.60 14.14 -12.29
CA THR A 26 36.50 12.77 -11.77
C THR A 26 37.14 12.58 -10.38
N ASP A 27 38.21 13.32 -10.05
CA ASP A 27 38.90 13.25 -8.74
C ASP A 27 38.00 13.71 -7.58
N PHE A 28 36.94 14.49 -7.87
CA PHE A 28 35.97 14.94 -6.90
C PHE A 28 34.81 13.95 -6.71
N VAL A 29 34.60 12.97 -7.58
CA VAL A 29 33.56 11.96 -7.34
C VAL A 29 34.00 10.99 -6.24
N ASN A 30 33.06 10.58 -5.39
CA ASN A 30 33.20 9.47 -4.45
C ASN A 30 32.01 8.50 -4.65
N PRO A 31 32.17 7.40 -5.40
CA PRO A 31 31.11 6.42 -5.64
C PRO A 31 30.60 5.71 -4.38
N PHE A 32 31.29 5.83 -3.23
CA PHE A 32 30.80 5.29 -1.96
C PHE A 32 29.73 6.15 -1.29
N ILE A 33 29.48 7.41 -1.72
CA ILE A 33 28.46 8.26 -1.09
C ILE A 33 27.06 7.68 -1.36
N GLY A 34 26.36 7.32 -0.27
CA GLY A 34 25.07 6.63 -0.29
C GLY A 34 25.18 5.09 -0.21
N THR A 35 26.36 4.54 0.06
CA THR A 35 26.55 3.07 0.22
C THR A 35 26.35 2.57 1.66
N GLN A 36 25.84 3.41 2.55
CA GLN A 36 25.52 3.07 3.94
C GLN A 36 24.26 3.84 4.38
N ASP A 37 23.66 3.45 5.51
CA ASP A 37 22.51 4.11 6.15
C ASP A 37 21.33 4.33 5.17
N ASP A 38 20.96 3.25 4.47
CA ASP A 38 19.86 3.17 3.49
C ASP A 38 19.95 4.18 2.31
N GLY A 39 21.12 4.74 2.03
CA GLY A 39 21.36 5.56 0.83
C GLY A 39 21.19 4.80 -0.50
N ASN A 40 21.30 3.47 -0.43
CA ASN A 40 20.97 2.51 -1.49
C ASN A 40 21.70 2.73 -2.83
N THR A 41 22.91 3.30 -2.82
CA THR A 41 23.77 3.44 -4.01
C THR A 41 24.78 2.28 -4.13
N TYR A 42 25.53 2.23 -5.24
CA TYR A 42 26.56 1.21 -5.50
C TYR A 42 27.89 1.84 -6.00
N PRO A 43 29.07 1.33 -5.60
CA PRO A 43 30.37 1.91 -5.96
C PRO A 43 30.97 1.39 -7.28
N GLY A 44 30.22 0.54 -8.00
CA GLY A 44 30.67 -0.14 -9.21
C GLY A 44 30.89 0.73 -10.45
N ALA A 45 31.56 0.14 -11.44
CA ALA A 45 31.89 0.77 -12.71
C ALA A 45 30.67 0.85 -13.65
N SER A 46 30.35 2.06 -14.11
CA SER A 46 29.37 2.31 -15.17
C SER A 46 29.85 3.47 -16.07
N VAL A 47 29.31 3.59 -17.28
CA VAL A 47 29.41 4.80 -18.12
C VAL A 47 28.08 5.58 -18.04
N PRO A 48 28.02 6.88 -18.37
CA PRO A 48 26.78 7.65 -18.34
C PRO A 48 25.63 6.93 -19.06
N PHE A 49 24.55 6.65 -18.34
CA PHE A 49 23.36 5.90 -18.78
C PHE A 49 23.59 4.49 -19.37
N GLY A 50 24.74 3.85 -19.14
CA GLY A 50 25.09 2.53 -19.68
C GLY A 50 24.09 1.42 -19.30
N MET A 51 23.97 0.39 -20.15
CA MET A 51 23.16 -0.82 -19.88
C MET A 51 23.77 -1.69 -18.78
N VAL A 52 25.10 -1.61 -18.60
CA VAL A 52 25.87 -2.35 -17.60
C VAL A 52 26.26 -1.43 -16.45
N GLN A 53 26.01 -1.88 -15.22
CA GLN A 53 26.45 -1.24 -13.98
C GLN A 53 27.21 -2.30 -13.16
N PHE A 54 28.51 -2.41 -13.41
CA PHE A 54 29.33 -3.55 -12.99
C PHE A 54 29.92 -3.34 -11.60
N SER A 55 29.24 -3.88 -10.58
CA SER A 55 29.48 -3.55 -9.16
C SER A 55 29.82 -4.79 -8.31
N PRO A 56 30.60 -4.64 -7.22
CA PRO A 56 30.66 -5.62 -6.14
C PRO A 56 29.28 -5.94 -5.55
N ASP A 57 29.04 -7.23 -5.40
CA ASP A 57 28.04 -7.80 -4.49
C ASP A 57 28.72 -8.11 -3.15
N ASN A 58 28.34 -7.45 -2.04
CA ASN A 58 28.73 -7.82 -0.67
C ASN A 58 27.54 -8.13 0.26
N GLY A 59 26.33 -7.63 -0.04
CA GLY A 59 25.15 -7.71 0.81
C GLY A 59 24.05 -6.75 0.33
N HIS A 60 23.04 -6.51 1.18
CA HIS A 60 22.04 -5.45 0.99
C HIS A 60 21.19 -5.51 -0.32
N ASN A 61 20.22 -4.60 -0.50
CA ASN A 61 19.19 -4.62 -1.56
C ASN A 61 19.74 -4.25 -2.95
N VAL A 62 20.75 -3.38 -3.01
CA VAL A 62 21.40 -2.90 -4.25
C VAL A 62 22.78 -3.51 -4.48
N GLY A 63 23.07 -4.65 -3.85
CA GLY A 63 24.32 -5.40 -4.04
C GLY A 63 25.44 -4.99 -3.10
N TYR A 64 25.50 -3.73 -2.69
CA TYR A 64 26.56 -3.22 -1.82
C TYR A 64 26.00 -2.49 -0.58
N ASP A 65 26.68 -2.68 0.55
CA ASP A 65 26.58 -1.93 1.80
C ASP A 65 27.97 -1.84 2.43
N TYR A 66 28.42 -0.63 2.75
CA TYR A 66 29.76 -0.31 3.26
C TYR A 66 30.09 -0.99 4.61
N GLY A 67 29.09 -1.50 5.34
CA GLY A 67 29.29 -2.25 6.58
C GLY A 67 29.76 -3.70 6.41
N ASN A 68 29.69 -4.29 5.21
CA ASN A 68 29.94 -5.73 5.00
C ASN A 68 31.36 -6.05 4.52
N ASP A 69 32.03 -7.03 5.16
CA ASP A 69 33.45 -7.36 4.92
C ASP A 69 33.69 -8.51 3.91
N ARG A 70 32.66 -8.97 3.18
CA ARG A 70 32.75 -10.12 2.25
C ARG A 70 32.07 -9.90 0.90
N ILE A 71 32.82 -10.04 -0.19
CA ILE A 71 32.28 -9.98 -1.55
C ILE A 71 31.89 -11.38 -2.05
N ARG A 72 30.63 -11.51 -2.52
CA ARG A 72 30.04 -12.73 -3.10
C ARG A 72 30.10 -12.77 -4.63
N GLY A 73 30.56 -11.70 -5.28
CA GLY A 73 30.81 -11.62 -6.73
C GLY A 73 30.80 -10.17 -7.24
N PHE A 74 30.89 -10.02 -8.56
CA PHE A 74 30.71 -8.76 -9.29
C PHE A 74 29.65 -9.00 -10.37
N SER A 75 28.56 -8.23 -10.39
CA SER A 75 27.40 -8.48 -11.26
C SER A 75 27.02 -7.28 -12.12
N LEU A 76 26.25 -7.53 -13.18
CA LEU A 76 26.18 -6.66 -14.35
C LEU A 76 25.13 -5.54 -14.30
N VAL A 77 24.15 -5.62 -13.40
CA VAL A 77 22.95 -4.77 -13.41
C VAL A 77 22.64 -4.29 -12.00
N HIS A 78 22.64 -2.97 -11.79
CA HIS A 78 22.37 -2.32 -10.51
C HIS A 78 21.68 -0.96 -10.73
N LEU A 79 20.82 -0.55 -9.81
CA LEU A 79 20.13 0.74 -9.85
C LEU A 79 20.45 1.57 -8.60
N SER A 80 20.71 2.86 -8.78
CA SER A 80 21.08 3.77 -7.69
C SER A 80 19.83 4.18 -6.92
N GLY A 81 19.85 3.99 -5.62
CA GLY A 81 18.89 4.53 -4.68
C GLY A 81 17.58 3.78 -4.54
N VAL A 82 17.40 2.57 -5.07
CA VAL A 82 16.10 1.87 -5.00
C VAL A 82 15.83 1.25 -3.63
N GLY A 83 14.65 1.48 -3.05
CA GLY A 83 14.26 0.97 -1.72
C GLY A 83 14.12 -0.56 -1.59
N CYS A 84 14.03 -1.30 -2.71
CA CYS A 84 13.78 -2.75 -2.70
C CYS A 84 14.83 -3.54 -3.53
N GLY A 85 15.01 -4.82 -3.20
CA GLY A 85 15.99 -5.70 -3.83
C GLY A 85 15.83 -5.82 -5.35
N LEU A 86 16.83 -5.38 -6.12
CA LEU A 86 16.76 -5.34 -7.58
C LEU A 86 18.14 -5.45 -8.25
N GLY A 87 18.20 -6.07 -9.43
CA GLY A 87 19.46 -6.26 -10.17
C GLY A 87 20.27 -7.45 -9.66
N GLY A 88 21.59 -7.28 -9.56
CA GLY A 88 22.55 -8.29 -9.09
C GLY A 88 22.82 -9.42 -10.09
N LEU A 89 22.45 -9.22 -11.37
CA LEU A 89 22.37 -10.30 -12.35
C LEU A 89 23.75 -10.74 -12.86
N LEU A 90 23.99 -12.05 -12.83
CA LEU A 90 25.24 -12.74 -13.16
C LEU A 90 26.47 -12.33 -12.30
N PRO A 91 26.51 -12.66 -11.00
CA PRO A 91 27.71 -12.48 -10.18
C PRO A 91 28.87 -13.37 -10.64
N VAL A 92 30.00 -12.72 -10.95
CA VAL A 92 31.27 -13.33 -11.34
C VAL A 92 32.28 -13.14 -10.20
N LEU A 93 33.02 -14.18 -9.80
CA LEU A 93 33.97 -14.10 -8.68
C LEU A 93 35.30 -14.82 -9.00
N PRO A 94 36.46 -14.15 -8.99
CA PRO A 94 37.75 -14.80 -9.06
C PRO A 94 38.14 -15.42 -7.70
N THR A 95 38.72 -16.61 -7.72
CA THR A 95 39.15 -17.39 -6.54
C THR A 95 40.25 -18.38 -6.93
N THR A 96 40.80 -19.14 -5.97
CA THR A 96 41.86 -20.12 -6.26
C THR A 96 41.45 -21.54 -5.87
N GLY A 97 41.59 -22.49 -6.80
CA GLY A 97 41.11 -23.86 -6.68
C GLY A 97 39.77 -24.11 -7.38
N VAL A 98 39.33 -25.37 -7.44
CA VAL A 98 37.99 -25.75 -7.93
C VAL A 98 36.96 -25.54 -6.82
N PRO A 99 35.76 -24.96 -7.09
CA PRO A 99 34.74 -24.73 -6.08
C PRO A 99 34.30 -26.03 -5.40
N SER A 100 34.36 -26.05 -4.06
CA SER A 100 33.87 -27.13 -3.20
C SER A 100 32.40 -26.98 -2.80
N ALA A 101 31.80 -25.81 -3.06
CA ALA A 101 30.42 -25.45 -2.76
C ALA A 101 29.85 -24.55 -3.88
N THR A 102 28.52 -24.51 -3.98
CA THR A 102 27.76 -23.76 -5.01
C THR A 102 26.87 -22.67 -4.41
N THR A 103 27.09 -22.38 -3.13
CA THR A 103 26.32 -21.47 -2.29
C THR A 103 27.21 -20.31 -1.90
N TYR A 104 26.75 -19.07 -2.09
CA TYR A 104 27.66 -17.92 -2.04
C TYR A 104 28.27 -17.66 -0.66
N GLN A 105 27.55 -18.01 0.41
CA GLN A 105 28.06 -17.93 1.79
C GLN A 105 29.33 -18.79 2.00
N ASP A 106 29.50 -19.87 1.24
CA ASP A 106 30.65 -20.78 1.36
C ASP A 106 31.85 -20.35 0.51
N TYR A 107 31.63 -19.56 -0.56
CA TYR A 107 32.69 -19.15 -1.51
C TYR A 107 33.03 -17.66 -1.51
N ALA A 108 32.19 -16.79 -0.91
CA ALA A 108 32.45 -15.36 -0.81
C ALA A 108 33.78 -15.07 -0.10
N LEU A 109 34.53 -14.08 -0.60
CA LEU A 109 35.88 -13.76 -0.15
C LEU A 109 35.89 -12.50 0.73
N GLY A 110 36.74 -12.48 1.76
CA GLY A 110 36.92 -11.29 2.59
C GLY A 110 37.69 -10.19 1.86
N TYR A 111 37.43 -8.93 2.21
CA TYR A 111 38.18 -7.77 1.70
C TYR A 111 38.38 -6.71 2.81
N SER A 112 38.80 -5.49 2.46
CA SER A 112 38.83 -4.33 3.37
C SER A 112 38.91 -3.03 2.57
N HIS A 113 38.28 -1.96 3.05
CA HIS A 113 38.37 -0.64 2.42
C HIS A 113 39.79 -0.02 2.45
N ASP A 114 40.71 -0.55 3.27
CA ASP A 114 42.15 -0.24 3.20
C ASP A 114 42.80 -0.70 1.86
N ASP A 115 42.13 -1.57 1.11
CA ASP A 115 42.56 -2.11 -0.19
C ASP A 115 41.38 -2.14 -1.21
N GLU A 116 40.56 -1.09 -1.19
CA GLU A 116 39.42 -0.86 -2.09
C GLU A 116 39.44 0.59 -2.60
N GLU A 117 39.17 0.78 -3.89
CA GLU A 117 39.13 2.09 -4.56
C GLU A 117 37.96 2.13 -5.56
N ALA A 118 37.29 3.28 -5.68
CA ALA A 118 36.22 3.50 -6.66
C ALA A 118 36.34 4.90 -7.28
N GLU A 119 36.18 4.97 -8.60
CA GLU A 119 36.27 6.15 -9.45
C GLU A 119 35.12 6.11 -10.49
N PRO A 120 34.75 7.22 -11.15
CA PRO A 120 33.79 7.21 -12.25
C PRO A 120 34.19 6.24 -13.36
N GLY A 121 33.46 5.14 -13.48
CA GLY A 121 33.72 4.08 -14.46
C GLY A 121 34.78 3.04 -14.06
N TYR A 122 35.33 3.06 -12.84
CA TYR A 122 36.34 2.09 -12.39
C TYR A 122 36.19 1.70 -10.92
N TYR A 123 36.41 0.42 -10.60
CA TYR A 123 36.44 -0.10 -9.22
C TYR A 123 37.57 -1.11 -9.05
N ARG A 124 38.23 -1.11 -7.88
CA ARG A 124 39.33 -2.01 -7.51
C ARG A 124 39.11 -2.56 -6.10
N VAL A 125 39.37 -3.86 -5.89
CA VAL A 125 39.39 -4.46 -4.54
C VAL A 125 40.36 -5.63 -4.40
N GLY A 126 41.01 -5.74 -3.23
CA GLY A 126 41.86 -6.87 -2.84
C GLY A 126 41.06 -8.01 -2.18
N LEU A 127 40.81 -9.11 -2.92
CA LEU A 127 40.04 -10.27 -2.43
C LEU A 127 40.93 -11.32 -1.76
N GLN A 128 40.59 -11.71 -0.52
CA GLN A 128 41.35 -12.68 0.28
C GLN A 128 41.06 -14.13 -0.13
N ALA A 129 41.61 -14.58 -1.26
CA ALA A 129 41.42 -15.94 -1.78
C ALA A 129 42.33 -16.99 -1.08
N PRO A 130 41.99 -18.30 -1.15
CA PRO A 130 42.69 -19.35 -0.40
C PRO A 130 44.21 -19.47 -0.61
N ALA A 131 44.74 -19.07 -1.77
CA ALA A 131 46.18 -19.10 -2.08
C ALA A 131 46.89 -17.72 -1.96
N GLY A 132 46.17 -16.65 -1.62
CA GLY A 132 46.69 -15.28 -1.53
C GLY A 132 45.68 -14.24 -2.00
N THR A 133 46.01 -12.96 -1.86
CA THR A 133 45.17 -11.87 -2.39
C THR A 133 45.08 -11.94 -3.91
N ILE A 134 43.87 -11.83 -4.46
CA ILE A 134 43.63 -11.55 -5.87
C ILE A 134 43.27 -10.07 -5.98
N GLN A 135 43.92 -9.33 -6.88
CA GLN A 135 43.42 -8.00 -7.24
C GLN A 135 42.29 -8.18 -8.24
N ALA A 136 41.09 -7.69 -7.90
CA ALA A 136 40.01 -7.51 -8.87
C ALA A 136 39.92 -6.05 -9.29
N GLU A 137 39.85 -5.81 -10.60
CA GLU A 137 39.63 -4.51 -11.22
C GLU A 137 38.46 -4.62 -12.21
N LEU A 138 37.58 -3.62 -12.19
CA LEU A 138 36.35 -3.56 -12.98
C LEU A 138 36.31 -2.23 -13.76
N THR A 139 35.88 -2.28 -15.02
CA THR A 139 35.48 -1.11 -15.82
C THR A 139 34.28 -1.48 -16.69
N ALA A 140 33.58 -0.50 -17.25
CA ALA A 140 32.42 -0.73 -18.10
C ALA A 140 32.50 0.03 -19.44
N THR A 141 31.78 -0.50 -20.43
CA THR A 141 31.34 0.20 -21.64
C THR A 141 29.81 0.27 -21.63
N ALA A 142 29.18 0.80 -22.68
CA ALA A 142 27.72 0.93 -22.71
C ALA A 142 26.98 -0.42 -22.60
N HIS A 143 27.54 -1.51 -23.14
CA HIS A 143 26.89 -2.83 -23.18
C HIS A 143 27.76 -3.99 -22.63
N THR A 144 28.98 -3.71 -22.16
CA THR A 144 29.89 -4.75 -21.65
C THR A 144 30.56 -4.35 -20.32
N ALA A 145 30.67 -5.32 -19.44
CA ALA A 145 31.61 -5.30 -18.32
C ALA A 145 32.98 -5.77 -18.82
N VAL A 146 34.05 -5.06 -18.45
CA VAL A 146 35.43 -5.46 -18.74
C VAL A 146 36.16 -5.61 -17.41
N GLN A 147 36.80 -6.76 -17.19
CA GLN A 147 37.30 -7.16 -15.87
C GLN A 147 38.73 -7.69 -15.98
N ARG A 148 39.60 -7.28 -15.04
CA ARG A 148 40.97 -7.79 -14.89
C ARG A 148 41.14 -8.39 -13.50
N TYR A 149 41.70 -9.60 -13.46
CA TYR A 149 41.95 -10.33 -12.21
C TYR A 149 43.43 -10.73 -12.13
N SER A 150 44.22 -10.05 -11.29
CA SER A 150 45.62 -10.41 -11.03
C SER A 150 45.70 -11.44 -9.90
N PHE A 151 46.02 -12.68 -10.25
CA PHE A 151 46.11 -13.81 -9.32
C PHE A 151 47.51 -13.93 -8.69
N PRO A 152 47.62 -14.52 -7.47
CA PRO A 152 48.89 -15.01 -6.96
C PRO A 152 49.42 -16.19 -7.82
N GLU A 153 50.73 -16.46 -7.80
CA GLU A 153 51.37 -17.52 -8.61
C GLU A 153 50.70 -18.91 -8.38
N THR A 154 49.80 -19.31 -9.29
CA THR A 154 49.01 -20.54 -9.17
C THR A 154 48.67 -21.17 -10.52
N ALA A 155 48.58 -22.51 -10.55
CA ALA A 155 48.04 -23.26 -11.70
C ALA A 155 46.51 -23.49 -11.60
N GLU A 156 45.88 -22.94 -10.57
CA GLU A 156 44.45 -23.10 -10.25
C GLU A 156 43.79 -21.72 -10.04
N ALA A 157 44.03 -20.78 -10.96
CA ALA A 157 43.39 -19.47 -10.98
C ALA A 157 41.99 -19.62 -11.58
N THR A 158 40.94 -19.50 -10.76
CA THR A 158 39.57 -19.88 -11.13
C THR A 158 38.65 -18.66 -11.14
N VAL A 159 37.76 -18.58 -12.12
CA VAL A 159 36.65 -17.63 -12.15
C VAL A 159 35.34 -18.42 -12.05
N LEU A 160 34.51 -18.07 -11.07
CA LEU A 160 33.16 -18.56 -10.89
C LEU A 160 32.17 -17.63 -11.61
N ILE A 161 31.16 -18.19 -12.25
CA ILE A 161 30.09 -17.46 -12.96
C ILE A 161 28.76 -18.04 -12.46
N ASN A 162 28.09 -17.36 -11.53
CA ASN A 162 26.82 -17.83 -10.96
C ASN A 162 25.63 -17.29 -11.74
N ALA A 163 25.10 -18.10 -12.66
CA ALA A 163 23.95 -17.74 -13.48
C ALA A 163 22.62 -17.74 -12.71
N SER A 164 22.57 -18.27 -11.48
CA SER A 164 21.35 -18.33 -10.65
C SER A 164 21.48 -17.55 -9.34
N GLN A 165 22.19 -16.42 -9.37
CA GLN A 165 22.22 -15.44 -8.28
C GLN A 165 21.82 -14.07 -8.85
N ALA A 166 21.04 -13.35 -8.06
CA ALA A 166 20.54 -12.00 -8.30
C ALA A 166 20.24 -11.34 -6.94
N LEU A 167 19.82 -10.08 -6.96
CA LEU A 167 19.25 -9.39 -5.79
C LEU A 167 17.74 -9.60 -5.67
N ASN A 168 17.06 -9.85 -6.81
CA ASN A 168 15.67 -10.27 -6.88
C ASN A 168 15.54 -11.79 -7.17
N SER A 169 14.36 -12.26 -7.59
CA SER A 169 14.09 -13.67 -7.84
C SER A 169 14.61 -14.16 -9.19
N VAL A 170 15.21 -15.36 -9.21
CA VAL A 170 15.60 -16.09 -10.42
C VAL A 170 14.70 -17.31 -10.63
N GLU A 171 13.92 -17.30 -11.70
CA GLU A 171 12.98 -18.37 -12.06
C GLU A 171 13.68 -19.57 -12.70
N SER A 172 14.62 -19.30 -13.60
CA SER A 172 15.46 -20.32 -14.23
C SER A 172 16.67 -19.69 -14.93
N SER A 173 17.77 -20.42 -14.96
CA SER A 173 18.99 -20.02 -15.67
C SER A 173 19.53 -21.14 -16.54
N THR A 174 20.34 -20.76 -17.52
CA THR A 174 21.20 -21.68 -18.27
C THR A 174 22.63 -21.12 -18.33
N VAL A 175 23.60 -22.03 -18.39
CA VAL A 175 25.02 -21.72 -18.59
C VAL A 175 25.62 -22.72 -19.56
N ARG A 176 26.47 -22.23 -20.47
CA ARG A 176 27.06 -23.01 -21.57
C ARG A 176 28.49 -22.56 -21.83
N ILE A 177 29.45 -23.47 -21.80
CA ILE A 177 30.82 -23.25 -22.28
C ILE A 177 30.82 -23.65 -23.76
N VAL A 178 31.01 -22.69 -24.67
CA VAL A 178 30.72 -22.88 -26.10
C VAL A 178 31.96 -23.02 -26.99
N ASP A 179 33.11 -22.57 -26.51
CA ASP A 179 34.42 -22.79 -27.12
C ASP A 179 35.53 -22.77 -26.04
N ALA A 180 36.80 -22.62 -26.43
CA ALA A 180 37.95 -22.63 -25.52
C ALA A 180 38.07 -21.38 -24.61
N ARG A 181 37.20 -20.37 -24.79
CA ARG A 181 37.28 -19.05 -24.13
C ARG A 181 35.93 -18.42 -23.78
N THR A 182 34.83 -18.89 -24.37
CA THR A 182 33.51 -18.26 -24.26
C THR A 182 32.55 -19.04 -23.36
N VAL A 183 31.93 -18.35 -22.42
CA VAL A 183 30.78 -18.81 -21.64
C VAL A 183 29.55 -17.96 -21.98
N GLU A 184 28.45 -18.61 -22.31
CA GLU A 184 27.14 -17.99 -22.56
C GLU A 184 26.18 -18.32 -21.41
N THR A 185 25.40 -17.33 -20.97
CA THR A 185 24.35 -17.49 -19.95
C THR A 185 23.04 -16.84 -20.36
N ALA A 186 21.94 -17.42 -19.91
CA ALA A 186 20.63 -16.77 -19.91
C ALA A 186 20.02 -16.87 -18.52
N ILE A 187 19.51 -15.78 -17.97
CA ILE A 187 18.91 -15.70 -16.63
C ILE A 187 17.50 -15.16 -16.79
N THR A 188 16.49 -15.94 -16.38
CA THR A 188 15.11 -15.49 -16.30
C THR A 188 14.85 -15.01 -14.88
N SER A 189 14.63 -13.71 -14.74
CA SER A 189 14.45 -12.99 -13.47
C SER A 189 13.04 -12.44 -13.36
N ARG A 190 12.56 -12.25 -12.12
CA ARG A 190 11.36 -11.46 -11.82
C ARG A 190 11.51 -10.76 -10.47
N GLY A 191 10.71 -9.72 -10.28
CA GLY A 191 10.45 -9.11 -8.98
C GLY A 191 11.29 -7.86 -8.68
N PHE A 192 10.77 -7.09 -7.73
CA PHE A 192 11.31 -5.86 -7.15
C PHE A 192 10.88 -5.83 -5.67
N CYS A 193 10.12 -4.82 -5.19
CA CYS A 193 9.41 -4.88 -3.90
C CYS A 193 8.42 -6.06 -3.77
N GLN A 194 8.11 -6.70 -4.89
CA GLN A 194 7.09 -7.74 -5.07
C GLN A 194 7.30 -8.49 -6.39
N ASP A 195 6.42 -9.43 -6.74
CA ASP A 195 6.54 -10.23 -7.97
C ASP A 195 6.10 -9.48 -9.25
N THR A 196 6.94 -9.53 -10.29
CA THR A 196 6.65 -9.00 -11.64
C THR A 196 6.33 -10.12 -12.63
N GLN A 197 5.98 -9.76 -13.88
CA GLN A 197 6.16 -10.69 -14.99
C GLN A 197 7.65 -11.07 -15.16
N PRO A 198 7.97 -12.32 -15.51
CA PRO A 198 9.35 -12.76 -15.71
C PRO A 198 9.89 -12.32 -17.07
N PHE A 199 11.16 -11.89 -17.10
CA PHE A 199 11.89 -11.55 -18.33
C PHE A 199 13.27 -12.22 -18.30
N THR A 200 13.92 -12.31 -19.47
CA THR A 200 15.22 -13.00 -19.59
C THR A 200 16.31 -12.03 -20.06
N VAL A 201 17.42 -11.96 -19.32
CA VAL A 201 18.67 -11.37 -19.79
C VAL A 201 19.59 -12.44 -20.36
N TYR A 202 20.38 -12.05 -21.35
CA TYR A 202 21.37 -12.89 -22.01
C TYR A 202 22.75 -12.24 -21.85
N ALA A 203 23.77 -13.05 -21.55
CA ALA A 203 25.13 -12.55 -21.41
C ALA A 203 26.16 -13.50 -22.02
N ARG A 204 27.30 -12.94 -22.44
CA ARG A 204 28.42 -13.66 -23.08
C ARG A 204 29.75 -13.18 -22.50
N THR A 205 30.37 -13.99 -21.65
CA THR A 205 31.72 -13.78 -21.12
C THR A 205 32.74 -14.41 -22.07
N THR A 206 33.74 -13.66 -22.52
CA THR A 206 34.87 -14.16 -23.31
C THR A 206 36.18 -13.79 -22.61
N PHE A 207 37.05 -14.79 -22.37
CA PHE A 207 38.36 -14.61 -21.74
C PHE A 207 39.49 -14.35 -22.75
N ASP A 208 40.53 -13.65 -22.31
CA ASP A 208 41.72 -13.29 -23.10
C ASP A 208 42.62 -14.51 -23.44
N ARG A 209 42.48 -15.61 -22.70
CA ARG A 209 43.30 -16.83 -22.75
C ARG A 209 42.45 -18.10 -22.80
N ASP A 210 43.07 -19.20 -23.25
CA ASP A 210 42.41 -20.50 -23.35
C ASP A 210 42.16 -21.10 -21.95
N ILE A 211 40.94 -21.61 -21.72
CA ILE A 211 40.54 -22.26 -20.47
C ILE A 211 41.31 -23.58 -20.28
N LEU A 212 42.03 -23.72 -19.16
CA LEU A 212 42.82 -24.91 -18.82
C LEU A 212 41.94 -26.07 -18.32
N ALA A 213 40.95 -25.75 -17.49
CA ALA A 213 39.98 -26.70 -16.95
C ALA A 213 38.65 -25.98 -16.64
N SER A 214 37.56 -26.72 -16.62
CA SER A 214 36.21 -26.14 -16.41
C SER A 214 35.24 -27.16 -15.80
N GLY A 215 34.06 -26.66 -15.45
CA GLY A 215 32.87 -27.47 -15.17
C GLY A 215 31.65 -26.60 -14.89
N THR A 216 30.48 -27.22 -14.85
CA THR A 216 29.23 -26.57 -14.43
C THR A 216 28.72 -27.14 -13.10
N TRP A 217 27.81 -26.45 -12.45
CA TRP A 217 27.07 -26.98 -11.29
C TRP A 217 25.56 -26.94 -11.49
N SER A 218 24.87 -27.81 -10.75
CA SER A 218 23.41 -27.80 -10.62
C SER A 218 23.03 -28.23 -9.19
N GLY A 219 22.30 -27.36 -8.49
CA GLY A 219 22.11 -27.49 -7.04
C GLY A 219 23.46 -27.51 -6.31
N ASP A 220 23.64 -28.46 -5.40
CA ASP A 220 24.87 -28.65 -4.62
C ASP A 220 25.93 -29.52 -5.34
N SER A 221 25.70 -29.90 -6.61
CA SER A 221 26.56 -30.81 -7.37
C SER A 221 27.41 -30.09 -8.41
N VAL A 222 28.73 -30.11 -8.23
CA VAL A 222 29.73 -29.63 -9.20
C VAL A 222 30.16 -30.77 -10.13
N ALA A 223 30.11 -30.54 -11.44
CA ALA A 223 30.43 -31.49 -12.50
C ALA A 223 31.64 -31.02 -13.33
N ALA A 224 32.84 -31.46 -12.93
CA ALA A 224 34.08 -31.17 -13.65
C ALA A 224 34.06 -31.77 -15.07
N GLY A 225 34.47 -30.97 -16.07
CA GLY A 225 34.41 -31.33 -17.49
C GLY A 225 32.99 -31.39 -18.07
N SER A 226 32.02 -30.70 -17.43
CA SER A 226 30.69 -30.47 -17.97
C SER A 226 30.62 -29.09 -18.62
N ASP A 227 30.15 -29.04 -19.87
CA ASP A 227 30.10 -27.81 -20.68
C ASP A 227 28.74 -27.08 -20.61
N ALA A 228 27.75 -27.59 -19.86
CA ALA A 228 26.43 -26.97 -19.75
C ALA A 228 25.70 -27.29 -18.43
N ALA A 229 24.78 -26.42 -18.01
CA ALA A 229 23.77 -26.70 -16.98
C ALA A 229 22.52 -25.81 -17.17
N GLU A 230 21.38 -26.29 -16.67
CA GLU A 230 20.08 -25.59 -16.67
C GLU A 230 19.34 -25.84 -15.34
N GLY A 231 18.59 -24.84 -14.85
CA GLY A 231 17.80 -24.94 -13.61
C GLY A 231 17.83 -23.69 -12.74
N GLN A 232 17.42 -23.83 -11.47
CA GLN A 232 17.27 -22.72 -10.50
C GLN A 232 18.51 -22.45 -9.62
N ARG A 233 19.54 -23.30 -9.70
CA ARG A 233 20.83 -23.13 -8.99
C ARG A 233 21.96 -23.64 -9.88
N VAL A 234 22.31 -22.89 -10.92
CA VAL A 234 23.34 -23.27 -11.90
C VAL A 234 24.38 -22.18 -12.15
N GLY A 235 25.56 -22.61 -12.57
CA GLY A 235 26.67 -21.75 -12.93
C GLY A 235 27.85 -22.55 -13.47
N ALA A 236 28.94 -21.86 -13.80
CA ALA A 236 30.17 -22.46 -14.32
C ALA A 236 31.39 -22.00 -13.53
N TYR A 237 32.42 -22.84 -13.52
CA TYR A 237 33.77 -22.41 -13.18
C TYR A 237 34.70 -22.66 -14.37
N VAL A 238 35.64 -21.75 -14.56
CA VAL A 238 36.74 -21.86 -15.52
C VAL A 238 38.05 -21.58 -14.81
N THR A 239 39.10 -22.32 -15.16
CA THR A 239 40.40 -22.27 -14.48
C THR A 239 41.53 -22.05 -15.49
N PHE A 240 42.55 -21.30 -15.08
CA PHE A 240 43.68 -20.85 -15.88
C PHE A 240 45.02 -21.11 -15.16
N ASP A 241 46.11 -21.03 -15.92
CA ASP A 241 47.49 -21.10 -15.40
C ASP A 241 48.05 -19.68 -15.24
N ALA A 242 48.18 -19.21 -14.00
CA ALA A 242 48.58 -17.84 -13.66
C ALA A 242 50.01 -17.76 -13.07
N ARG A 243 50.91 -18.64 -13.54
CA ARG A 243 52.30 -18.73 -13.03
C ARG A 243 53.32 -17.94 -13.86
N ASP A 244 53.17 -17.95 -15.18
CA ASP A 244 54.03 -17.20 -16.11
C ASP A 244 53.43 -15.80 -16.45
N ASP A 245 52.15 -15.61 -16.15
CA ASP A 245 51.36 -14.39 -16.41
C ASP A 245 50.17 -14.35 -15.43
N SER A 246 50.14 -13.37 -14.52
CA SER A 246 49.22 -13.32 -13.37
C SER A 246 47.80 -12.87 -13.72
N ASP A 247 47.67 -12.11 -14.80
CA ASP A 247 46.49 -11.29 -15.04
C ASP A 247 45.56 -12.01 -16.00
N VAL A 248 44.30 -12.19 -15.63
CA VAL A 248 43.26 -12.77 -16.49
C VAL A 248 42.25 -11.69 -16.81
N GLU A 249 42.10 -11.36 -18.09
CA GLU A 249 41.11 -10.40 -18.57
C GLU A 249 39.90 -11.13 -19.18
N ALA A 250 38.72 -10.53 -19.00
CA ALA A 250 37.50 -10.95 -19.69
C ALA A 250 36.60 -9.77 -20.04
N VAL A 251 35.79 -9.96 -21.07
CA VAL A 251 34.68 -9.07 -21.44
C VAL A 251 33.39 -9.84 -21.28
N THR A 252 32.41 -9.28 -20.57
CA THR A 252 31.06 -9.85 -20.42
C THR A 252 30.03 -8.88 -20.99
N ALA A 253 29.48 -9.20 -22.15
CA ALA A 253 28.43 -8.40 -22.78
C ALA A 253 27.02 -8.83 -22.32
N LEU A 254 26.12 -7.86 -22.19
CA LEU A 254 24.72 -8.04 -21.79
C LEU A 254 23.76 -7.78 -22.97
N SER A 255 22.55 -8.35 -22.95
CA SER A 255 21.42 -8.00 -23.82
C SER A 255 20.09 -8.45 -23.20
N TYR A 256 19.04 -7.63 -23.35
CA TYR A 256 17.65 -7.96 -22.99
C TYR A 256 16.88 -8.62 -24.16
N VAL A 257 17.51 -8.76 -25.34
CA VAL A 257 16.87 -9.23 -26.56
C VAL A 257 17.10 -10.73 -26.76
N ASP A 258 18.31 -11.16 -27.08
CA ASP A 258 18.66 -12.57 -27.33
C ASP A 258 20.20 -12.79 -27.28
N PRO A 259 20.69 -14.05 -27.30
CA PRO A 259 22.14 -14.31 -27.33
C PRO A 259 22.87 -13.75 -28.55
N ALA A 260 22.17 -13.46 -29.66
CA ALA A 260 22.78 -12.82 -30.82
C ALA A 260 22.98 -11.31 -30.61
N GLY A 261 22.11 -10.67 -29.82
CA GLY A 261 22.26 -9.32 -29.29
C GLY A 261 23.49 -9.20 -28.39
N ALA A 262 23.57 -10.01 -27.32
CA ALA A 262 24.75 -10.03 -26.43
C ALA A 262 26.06 -10.29 -27.21
N ARG A 263 26.01 -11.17 -28.22
CA ARG A 263 27.13 -11.42 -29.13
C ARG A 263 27.46 -10.21 -30.03
N ALA A 264 26.46 -9.48 -30.53
CA ALA A 264 26.66 -8.28 -31.35
C ALA A 264 27.27 -7.13 -30.54
N ASN A 265 26.77 -6.92 -29.32
CA ASN A 265 27.29 -5.92 -28.37
C ASN A 265 28.79 -6.18 -28.11
N GLN A 266 29.18 -7.42 -27.80
CA GLN A 266 30.58 -7.80 -27.60
C GLN A 266 31.46 -7.74 -28.86
N ASP A 267 30.89 -8.01 -30.05
CA ASP A 267 31.62 -7.92 -31.32
C ASP A 267 31.86 -6.44 -31.74
N ALA A 268 31.15 -5.49 -31.14
CA ALA A 268 31.32 -4.04 -31.35
C ALA A 268 32.26 -3.42 -30.30
N GLU A 269 31.98 -3.66 -29.01
CA GLU A 269 32.71 -3.08 -27.88
C GLU A 269 33.91 -3.96 -27.50
N THR A 270 35.03 -3.75 -28.20
CA THR A 270 36.19 -4.66 -28.24
C THR A 270 37.48 -4.05 -27.66
N ALA A 271 37.36 -3.08 -26.77
CA ALA A 271 38.47 -2.44 -26.07
C ALA A 271 39.16 -3.39 -25.07
N THR A 272 40.46 -3.19 -24.83
CA THR A 272 41.18 -3.80 -23.69
C THR A 272 40.79 -3.13 -22.37
N PHE A 273 41.14 -3.71 -21.21
CA PHE A 273 40.79 -3.13 -19.91
C PHE A 273 41.24 -1.67 -19.76
N ASP A 274 42.51 -1.37 -20.04
CA ASP A 274 43.06 -0.02 -19.89
C ASP A 274 42.45 0.98 -20.90
N GLU A 275 42.07 0.52 -22.11
CA GLU A 275 41.37 1.34 -23.09
C GLU A 275 39.92 1.64 -22.67
N ALA A 276 39.20 0.64 -22.14
CA ALA A 276 37.84 0.79 -21.65
C ALA A 276 37.77 1.70 -20.41
N ARG A 277 38.73 1.57 -19.47
CA ARG A 277 38.85 2.49 -18.32
C ARG A 277 39.09 3.92 -18.80
N LEU A 278 40.06 4.12 -19.69
CA LEU A 278 40.39 5.47 -20.19
C LEU A 278 39.22 6.12 -20.93
N ASP A 279 38.46 5.35 -21.71
CA ASP A 279 37.25 5.84 -22.38
C ASP A 279 36.14 6.19 -21.38
N ALA A 280 35.87 5.32 -20.40
CA ALA A 280 34.88 5.59 -19.35
C ALA A 280 35.23 6.84 -18.52
N THR A 281 36.49 6.99 -18.09
CA THR A 281 36.97 8.21 -17.41
C THR A 281 36.83 9.44 -18.29
N SER A 282 37.07 9.33 -19.61
CA SER A 282 36.92 10.44 -20.55
C SER A 282 35.45 10.87 -20.72
N GLN A 283 34.53 9.90 -20.84
CA GLN A 283 33.09 10.16 -20.89
C GLN A 283 32.58 10.83 -19.60
N TRP A 284 33.10 10.41 -18.45
CA TRP A 284 32.76 11.03 -17.16
C TRP A 284 33.32 12.44 -17.01
N GLU A 285 34.57 12.70 -17.38
CA GLU A 285 35.13 14.05 -17.36
C GLU A 285 34.36 15.01 -18.28
N GLU A 286 33.99 14.57 -19.49
CA GLU A 286 33.13 15.35 -20.41
C GLU A 286 31.75 15.62 -19.81
N ARG A 287 31.12 14.61 -19.18
CA ARG A 287 29.77 14.75 -18.60
C ARG A 287 29.75 15.61 -17.33
N LEU A 288 30.75 15.48 -16.45
CA LEU A 288 30.86 16.30 -15.24
C LEU A 288 31.21 17.76 -15.59
N ALA A 289 31.95 18.00 -16.68
CA ALA A 289 32.28 19.34 -17.18
C ALA A 289 31.06 20.14 -17.67
N ALA A 290 29.87 19.51 -17.77
CA ALA A 290 28.61 20.19 -18.02
C ALA A 290 28.25 21.23 -16.93
N VAL A 291 28.74 21.08 -15.70
CA VAL A 291 28.62 22.12 -14.65
C VAL A 291 29.94 22.34 -13.93
N GLN A 292 30.41 23.59 -13.90
CA GLN A 292 31.64 24.01 -13.23
C GLN A 292 31.33 24.85 -11.98
N VAL A 293 31.84 24.40 -10.83
CA VAL A 293 31.76 25.08 -9.53
C VAL A 293 33.17 25.28 -8.92
N PRO A 294 33.36 26.26 -8.01
CA PRO A 294 34.62 26.46 -7.30
C PRO A 294 35.08 25.24 -6.50
N THR A 295 36.13 24.57 -6.97
CA THR A 295 36.80 23.45 -6.29
C THR A 295 37.76 23.88 -5.17
N GLY A 296 37.54 25.07 -4.61
CA GLY A 296 38.37 25.68 -3.56
C GLY A 296 38.15 25.08 -2.18
N ASP A 297 36.93 24.56 -1.92
CA ASP A 297 36.70 23.55 -0.89
C ASP A 297 36.52 22.19 -1.57
N ALA A 298 37.25 21.19 -1.09
CA ALA A 298 37.27 19.85 -1.68
C ALA A 298 36.15 18.95 -1.15
N ALA A 299 35.50 19.29 -0.04
CA ALA A 299 34.35 18.56 0.48
C ALA A 299 33.08 18.97 -0.26
N ASP A 300 32.78 20.27 -0.35
CA ASP A 300 31.60 20.78 -1.09
C ASP A 300 31.63 20.34 -2.56
N ALA A 301 32.81 20.44 -3.21
CA ALA A 301 32.99 19.95 -4.57
C ALA A 301 32.81 18.42 -4.68
N ARG A 302 33.21 17.66 -3.65
CA ARG A 302 33.04 16.20 -3.62
C ARG A 302 31.59 15.78 -3.49
N VAL A 303 30.81 16.46 -2.66
CA VAL A 303 29.36 16.25 -2.58
C VAL A 303 28.69 16.60 -3.91
N PHE A 304 29.00 17.78 -4.48
CA PHE A 304 28.38 18.25 -5.73
C PHE A 304 28.68 17.34 -6.93
N TYR A 305 29.95 16.99 -7.19
CA TYR A 305 30.28 16.14 -8.33
C TYR A 305 29.83 14.68 -8.14
N SER A 306 29.70 14.19 -6.90
CA SER A 306 29.13 12.85 -6.65
C SER A 306 27.62 12.80 -6.82
N ALA A 307 26.89 13.88 -6.48
CA ALA A 307 25.48 14.01 -6.82
C ALA A 307 25.28 14.09 -8.35
N LEU A 308 26.05 14.96 -9.02
CA LEU A 308 26.01 15.09 -10.47
C LEU A 308 26.34 13.77 -11.20
N TYR A 309 27.31 12.98 -10.69
CA TYR A 309 27.61 11.63 -11.16
C TYR A 309 26.38 10.70 -11.08
N ARG A 310 25.71 10.62 -9.91
CA ARG A 310 24.55 9.74 -9.72
C ARG A 310 23.36 10.12 -10.61
N SER A 311 23.11 11.41 -10.82
CA SER A 311 22.10 11.89 -11.77
C SER A 311 22.38 11.52 -13.25
N PHE A 312 23.53 10.93 -13.58
CA PHE A 312 23.81 10.38 -14.91
C PHE A 312 23.93 8.84 -14.95
N LEU A 313 23.56 8.13 -13.87
CA LEU A 313 23.56 6.65 -13.83
C LEU A 313 22.27 6.02 -14.37
N ALA A 314 21.15 6.75 -14.43
CA ALA A 314 19.84 6.23 -14.83
C ALA A 314 18.93 7.34 -15.41
N PRO A 315 17.91 7.02 -16.23
CA PRO A 315 17.58 5.71 -16.83
C PRO A 315 18.68 5.12 -17.72
N ASN A 316 18.60 3.83 -18.05
CA ASN A 316 19.67 3.10 -18.77
C ASN A 316 19.25 2.77 -20.21
N THR A 317 20.20 2.69 -21.15
CA THR A 317 19.88 2.18 -22.50
C THR A 317 19.39 0.73 -22.44
N GLY A 318 18.23 0.48 -23.05
CA GLY A 318 17.64 -0.85 -23.26
C GLY A 318 17.84 -1.38 -24.69
N THR A 319 18.66 -0.69 -25.50
CA THR A 319 18.86 -0.98 -26.93
C THR A 319 20.19 -1.71 -27.14
N ASP A 320 20.19 -2.84 -27.85
CA ASP A 320 21.43 -3.48 -28.34
C ASP A 320 22.08 -2.66 -29.48
N VAL A 321 23.38 -2.86 -29.75
CA VAL A 321 24.13 -2.10 -30.77
C VAL A 321 23.61 -2.30 -32.22
N ASP A 322 22.71 -3.25 -32.46
CA ASP A 322 22.02 -3.45 -33.74
C ASP A 322 20.66 -2.71 -33.83
N GLY A 323 20.31 -1.93 -32.80
CA GLY A 323 19.09 -1.12 -32.70
C GLY A 323 17.89 -1.85 -32.10
N ARG A 324 18.00 -3.14 -31.74
CA ARG A 324 16.89 -3.92 -31.19
C ARG A 324 16.72 -3.70 -29.68
N TYR A 325 15.49 -3.80 -29.22
CA TYR A 325 15.17 -3.82 -27.78
C TYR A 325 13.99 -4.78 -27.49
N ARG A 326 13.80 -5.11 -26.21
CA ARG A 326 12.67 -5.89 -25.72
C ARG A 326 11.53 -4.94 -25.35
N GLY A 327 10.39 -5.05 -26.02
CA GLY A 327 9.22 -4.23 -25.74
C GLY A 327 8.38 -4.74 -24.58
N TRP A 328 7.48 -3.89 -24.10
CA TRP A 328 6.56 -4.16 -22.98
C TRP A 328 5.41 -5.10 -23.38
N ASP A 329 5.19 -5.30 -24.68
CA ASP A 329 4.37 -6.38 -25.25
C ASP A 329 5.10 -7.74 -25.28
N GLY A 330 6.33 -7.79 -24.76
CA GLY A 330 7.23 -8.95 -24.80
C GLY A 330 7.87 -9.22 -26.17
N ALA A 331 7.57 -8.43 -27.21
CA ALA A 331 8.14 -8.62 -28.54
C ALA A 331 9.54 -8.01 -28.68
N VAL A 332 10.19 -8.24 -29.82
CA VAL A 332 11.45 -7.59 -30.19
C VAL A 332 11.15 -6.48 -31.17
N HIS A 333 11.49 -5.25 -30.81
CA HIS A 333 11.29 -4.05 -31.61
C HIS A 333 12.62 -3.50 -32.12
N LEU A 334 12.56 -2.43 -32.92
CA LEU A 334 13.71 -1.70 -33.43
C LEU A 334 13.54 -0.21 -33.08
N ALA A 335 14.56 0.42 -32.50
CA ALA A 335 14.57 1.84 -32.23
C ALA A 335 14.98 2.61 -33.52
N GLU A 336 14.06 3.38 -34.08
CA GLU A 336 14.29 4.16 -35.32
C GLU A 336 14.35 5.66 -35.02
N GLY A 337 15.55 6.24 -34.97
CA GLY A 337 15.75 7.70 -34.79
C GLY A 337 15.74 8.20 -33.33
N PHE A 338 15.92 7.28 -32.39
CA PHE A 338 16.16 7.50 -30.96
C PHE A 338 16.84 6.26 -30.38
N THR A 339 17.49 6.37 -29.22
CA THR A 339 17.90 5.24 -28.37
C THR A 339 16.74 4.89 -27.44
N TYR A 340 16.34 3.62 -27.37
CA TYR A 340 15.35 3.19 -26.39
C TYR A 340 16.00 3.00 -25.00
N TYR A 341 15.43 3.66 -24.00
CA TYR A 341 15.81 3.62 -22.59
C TYR A 341 14.80 2.81 -21.76
N GLN A 342 15.27 2.29 -20.63
CA GLN A 342 14.50 1.51 -19.65
C GLN A 342 15.01 1.79 -18.23
N ASN A 343 14.41 1.14 -17.22
CA ASN A 343 14.62 1.42 -15.80
C ASN A 343 14.11 2.83 -15.44
N PHE A 344 12.78 2.95 -15.34
CA PHE A 344 12.09 4.22 -15.08
C PHE A 344 11.43 4.17 -13.70
N SER A 345 11.78 5.12 -12.83
CA SER A 345 11.17 5.35 -11.51
C SER A 345 10.38 6.65 -11.61
N LEU A 346 9.20 6.61 -12.25
CA LEU A 346 8.59 7.85 -12.76
C LEU A 346 8.02 8.75 -11.66
N TRP A 347 7.61 8.18 -10.52
CA TRP A 347 7.10 8.95 -9.38
C TRP A 347 8.18 9.92 -8.87
N ASP A 348 9.38 9.44 -8.68
CA ASP A 348 10.53 10.21 -8.18
C ASP A 348 11.04 11.13 -9.29
N THR A 349 11.37 10.53 -10.44
CA THR A 349 12.14 11.22 -11.48
C THR A 349 11.39 12.32 -12.23
N TYR A 350 10.05 12.41 -12.14
CA TYR A 350 9.32 13.57 -12.66
C TYR A 350 9.61 14.86 -11.87
N ARG A 351 10.08 14.77 -10.62
CA ARG A 351 10.16 15.91 -9.70
C ARG A 351 11.39 16.80 -9.93
N THR A 352 12.54 16.20 -10.21
CA THR A 352 13.84 16.89 -10.33
C THR A 352 14.77 16.32 -11.41
N GLN A 353 14.91 14.98 -11.44
CA GLN A 353 15.87 14.27 -12.29
C GLN A 353 15.64 14.56 -13.78
N GLN A 354 14.39 14.48 -14.26
CA GLN A 354 14.06 14.79 -15.65
C GLN A 354 14.44 16.22 -16.06
N GLN A 355 14.22 17.20 -15.17
CA GLN A 355 14.46 18.61 -15.46
C GLN A 355 15.95 18.96 -15.42
N LEU A 356 16.74 18.29 -14.58
CA LEU A 356 18.19 18.36 -14.63
C LEU A 356 18.74 17.72 -15.92
N LEU A 357 18.23 16.54 -16.30
CA LEU A 357 18.60 15.89 -17.55
C LEU A 357 18.18 16.68 -18.79
N TYR A 358 17.04 17.38 -18.78
CA TYR A 358 16.70 18.33 -19.84
C TYR A 358 17.78 19.41 -20.01
N LEU A 359 18.30 19.96 -18.91
CA LEU A 359 19.27 21.05 -18.93
C LEU A 359 20.68 20.61 -19.35
N LEU A 360 21.11 19.40 -18.94
CA LEU A 360 22.49 18.91 -19.07
C LEU A 360 22.67 17.73 -20.06
N ALA A 361 21.58 17.13 -20.52
CA ALA A 361 21.54 15.94 -21.38
C ALA A 361 20.27 15.92 -22.27
N PRO A 362 19.97 17.00 -23.02
CA PRO A 362 18.67 17.13 -23.72
C PRO A 362 18.44 16.05 -24.79
N GLY A 363 19.50 15.53 -25.42
CA GLY A 363 19.40 14.44 -26.40
C GLY A 363 18.99 13.12 -25.77
N GLU A 364 19.58 12.77 -24.63
CA GLU A 364 19.25 11.58 -23.86
C GLU A 364 17.87 11.71 -23.19
N SER A 365 17.56 12.88 -22.62
CA SER A 365 16.26 13.19 -22.01
C SER A 365 15.11 13.13 -23.05
N ARG A 366 15.36 13.56 -24.29
CA ARG A 366 14.44 13.35 -25.43
C ARG A 366 14.17 11.86 -25.65
N ASP A 367 15.23 11.09 -25.76
CA ASP A 367 15.16 9.69 -26.13
C ASP A 367 14.51 8.84 -25.00
N MET A 368 14.74 9.22 -23.74
CA MET A 368 14.00 8.72 -22.57
C MET A 368 12.50 9.06 -22.64
N ALA A 369 12.13 10.31 -22.95
CA ALA A 369 10.73 10.71 -23.08
C ALA A 369 10.00 9.95 -24.22
N ILE A 370 10.66 9.79 -25.37
CA ILE A 370 10.17 8.96 -26.48
C ILE A 370 10.02 7.49 -26.07
N SER A 371 10.93 6.99 -25.22
CA SER A 371 10.87 5.62 -24.70
C SER A 371 9.68 5.40 -23.77
N VAL A 372 9.34 6.35 -22.89
CA VAL A 372 8.14 6.28 -22.03
C VAL A 372 6.85 6.32 -22.85
N VAL A 373 6.75 7.17 -23.89
CA VAL A 373 5.62 7.13 -24.85
C VAL A 373 5.52 5.77 -25.54
N THR A 374 6.66 5.22 -25.97
CA THR A 374 6.72 3.94 -26.69
C THR A 374 6.38 2.74 -25.79
N ALA A 375 6.78 2.77 -24.52
CA ALA A 375 6.38 1.82 -23.49
C ALA A 375 4.85 1.85 -23.29
N GLY A 376 4.27 3.05 -23.15
CA GLY A 376 2.83 3.24 -23.02
C GLY A 376 2.02 2.70 -24.21
N GLU A 377 2.51 2.90 -25.44
CA GLU A 377 1.91 2.34 -26.65
C GLU A 377 2.00 0.80 -26.73
N GLN A 378 3.05 0.19 -26.17
CA GLN A 378 3.27 -1.26 -26.19
C GLN A 378 2.51 -1.99 -25.08
N LEU A 379 2.51 -1.43 -23.87
CA LEU A 379 1.76 -1.92 -22.71
C LEU A 379 0.25 -1.66 -22.84
N GLY A 380 -0.14 -0.70 -23.68
CA GLY A 380 -1.50 -0.18 -23.82
C GLY A 380 -1.92 0.77 -22.70
N TRP A 381 -1.07 0.96 -21.70
CA TRP A 381 -1.24 1.81 -20.53
C TRP A 381 0.09 2.48 -20.21
N LEU A 382 0.05 3.70 -19.70
CA LEU A 382 1.26 4.41 -19.30
C LEU A 382 1.91 3.67 -18.10
N PRO A 383 3.22 3.37 -18.13
CA PRO A 383 3.87 2.71 -17.02
C PRO A 383 4.01 3.63 -15.80
N ARG A 384 4.27 3.04 -14.62
CA ARG A 384 4.63 3.82 -13.41
C ARG A 384 6.09 3.59 -13.02
N TRP A 385 6.46 2.33 -12.83
CA TRP A 385 7.82 1.96 -12.42
C TRP A 385 8.21 0.70 -13.17
N GLY A 386 9.16 0.84 -14.11
CA GLY A 386 9.53 -0.21 -15.05
C GLY A 386 10.90 -0.78 -14.78
N TYR A 387 11.01 -2.10 -14.54
CA TYR A 387 12.29 -2.81 -14.52
C TYR A 387 12.54 -3.46 -15.88
N GLY A 388 13.53 -2.99 -16.63
CA GLY A 388 13.75 -3.43 -18.00
C GLY A 388 12.46 -3.33 -18.85
N PRO A 389 11.91 -4.47 -19.33
CA PRO A 389 10.70 -4.50 -20.14
C PRO A 389 9.40 -4.82 -19.37
N VAL A 390 9.37 -4.75 -18.03
CA VAL A 390 8.18 -5.13 -17.22
C VAL A 390 7.74 -4.05 -16.23
N GLU A 391 6.42 -3.91 -16.09
CA GLU A 391 5.76 -3.05 -15.11
C GLU A 391 5.86 -3.63 -13.69
N THR A 392 5.95 -2.74 -12.69
CA THR A 392 5.92 -3.09 -11.27
C THR A 392 4.77 -2.43 -10.50
N ASN A 393 4.04 -1.47 -11.09
CA ASN A 393 2.91 -0.71 -10.53
C ASN A 393 3.19 0.16 -9.30
N VAL A 394 4.42 0.15 -8.82
CA VAL A 394 5.01 1.08 -7.86
C VAL A 394 5.13 2.47 -8.51
N MET A 395 5.08 3.63 -7.83
CA MET A 395 4.34 3.92 -6.60
C MET A 395 2.85 4.17 -6.95
N THR A 396 2.16 5.04 -6.21
CA THR A 396 0.78 5.49 -6.49
C THR A 396 0.66 6.52 -7.63
N GLY A 397 -0.59 6.88 -7.99
CA GLY A 397 -0.89 8.13 -8.70
C GLY A 397 -0.82 8.05 -10.23
N ASP A 398 -0.43 9.16 -10.86
CA ASP A 398 -0.23 9.26 -12.33
C ASP A 398 1.06 10.03 -12.69
N PRO A 399 2.24 9.61 -12.19
CA PRO A 399 3.46 10.37 -12.35
C PRO A 399 3.96 10.45 -13.81
N GLY A 400 3.61 9.46 -14.64
CA GLY A 400 3.93 9.47 -16.07
C GLY A 400 3.28 10.65 -16.82
N THR A 401 2.13 11.15 -16.37
CA THR A 401 1.53 12.38 -16.93
C THR A 401 2.38 13.60 -16.60
N ALA A 402 2.81 13.78 -15.35
CA ALA A 402 3.71 14.89 -14.99
C ALA A 402 5.06 14.83 -15.74
N PHE A 403 5.60 13.62 -15.92
CA PHE A 403 6.83 13.37 -16.69
C PHE A 403 6.66 13.72 -18.18
N LEU A 404 5.64 13.19 -18.87
CA LEU A 404 5.48 13.44 -20.30
C LEU A 404 5.00 14.86 -20.62
N VAL A 405 4.22 15.51 -19.75
CA VAL A 405 3.89 16.93 -19.92
C VAL A 405 5.14 17.81 -19.71
N SER A 406 6.03 17.48 -18.76
CA SER A 406 7.34 18.14 -18.64
C SER A 406 8.12 18.05 -19.96
N ALA A 407 8.25 16.85 -20.50
CA ALA A 407 8.97 16.61 -21.75
C ALA A 407 8.35 17.33 -22.96
N TRP A 408 7.02 17.40 -23.02
CA TRP A 408 6.33 18.17 -24.06
C TRP A 408 6.62 19.67 -23.93
N ASN A 409 6.45 20.24 -22.74
CA ASN A 409 6.69 21.67 -22.48
C ASN A 409 8.16 22.07 -22.72
N GLN A 410 9.10 21.16 -22.45
CA GLN A 410 10.53 21.29 -22.71
C GLN A 410 10.93 21.09 -24.19
N GLY A 411 9.99 20.73 -25.07
CA GLY A 411 10.21 20.47 -26.49
C GLY A 411 10.84 19.11 -26.82
N LEU A 412 11.16 18.29 -25.81
CA LEU A 412 11.74 16.95 -25.95
C LEU A 412 10.87 16.03 -26.84
N LEU A 413 9.54 16.16 -26.77
CA LEU A 413 8.58 15.37 -27.55
C LEU A 413 8.25 15.94 -28.95
N THR A 414 9.12 16.78 -29.53
CA THR A 414 8.90 17.35 -30.88
C THR A 414 8.65 16.26 -31.94
N GLY A 415 7.47 16.26 -32.56
CA GLY A 415 7.00 15.25 -33.52
C GLY A 415 6.35 13.99 -32.92
N TYR A 416 6.20 13.93 -31.59
CA TYR A 416 5.60 12.83 -30.82
C TYR A 416 4.43 13.31 -29.95
N GLU A 417 4.04 14.58 -30.03
CA GLU A 417 3.15 15.28 -29.09
C GLU A 417 1.75 14.64 -29.03
N GLU A 418 1.13 14.38 -30.18
CA GLU A 418 -0.18 13.73 -30.28
C GLU A 418 -0.16 12.24 -29.86
N ARG A 419 1.01 11.58 -29.94
CA ARG A 419 1.17 10.19 -29.47
C ARG A 419 1.25 10.15 -27.95
N ALA A 420 2.05 11.03 -27.36
CA ALA A 420 2.06 11.25 -25.93
C ALA A 420 0.66 11.61 -25.41
N TYR A 421 0.00 12.60 -26.02
CA TYR A 421 -1.35 13.02 -25.64
C TYR A 421 -2.37 11.87 -25.69
N ALA A 422 -2.32 11.00 -26.71
CA ALA A 422 -3.20 9.84 -26.81
C ALA A 422 -3.00 8.82 -25.67
N VAL A 423 -1.76 8.60 -25.22
CA VAL A 423 -1.47 7.72 -24.07
C VAL A 423 -1.89 8.40 -22.75
N LEU A 424 -1.59 9.69 -22.57
CA LEU A 424 -1.92 10.43 -21.35
C LEU A 424 -3.44 10.57 -21.14
N SER A 425 -4.18 11.00 -22.17
CA SER A 425 -5.64 11.09 -22.11
C SER A 425 -6.30 9.72 -21.91
N HIS A 426 -5.73 8.63 -22.45
CA HIS A 426 -6.20 7.28 -22.16
C HIS A 426 -6.04 6.93 -20.68
N ASN A 427 -4.86 7.19 -20.09
CA ASN A 427 -4.62 6.92 -18.67
C ASN A 427 -5.49 7.80 -17.74
N ALA A 428 -5.71 9.06 -18.12
CA ALA A 428 -6.47 10.03 -17.33
C ALA A 428 -7.98 9.73 -17.27
N ASP A 429 -8.60 9.30 -18.38
CA ASP A 429 -10.07 9.13 -18.47
C ASP A 429 -10.58 7.68 -18.33
N ASN A 430 -9.71 6.67 -18.16
CA ASN A 430 -10.10 5.25 -18.21
C ASN A 430 -9.52 4.43 -17.03
N THR A 431 -9.93 3.16 -16.93
CA THR A 431 -9.34 2.15 -16.03
C THR A 431 -8.93 0.90 -16.83
N PRO A 432 -7.82 0.22 -16.47
CA PRO A 432 -7.44 -1.04 -17.11
C PRO A 432 -8.49 -2.16 -16.94
N ASP A 433 -8.76 -2.91 -18.01
CA ASP A 433 -9.50 -4.17 -17.88
C ASP A 433 -8.65 -5.24 -17.18
N THR A 434 -9.32 -6.22 -16.56
CA THR A 434 -8.72 -7.24 -15.69
C THR A 434 -7.64 -8.12 -16.33
N SER A 435 -7.42 -8.07 -17.65
CA SER A 435 -6.40 -8.85 -18.36
C SER A 435 -5.06 -8.14 -18.59
N SER A 436 -5.02 -6.81 -18.46
CA SER A 436 -3.77 -6.00 -18.46
C SER A 436 -2.94 -6.25 -17.17
N VAL A 437 -1.69 -5.76 -17.12
CA VAL A 437 -0.82 -5.83 -15.92
C VAL A 437 -0.63 -4.49 -15.20
N ALA A 438 -0.92 -3.35 -15.83
CA ALA A 438 -0.74 -2.03 -15.26
C ALA A 438 -1.91 -1.61 -14.33
N ASN A 439 -1.69 -0.99 -13.17
CA ASN A 439 -2.77 -0.50 -12.30
C ASN A 439 -3.56 0.65 -12.96
N GLY A 440 -2.89 1.50 -13.77
CA GLY A 440 -3.49 2.72 -14.33
C GLY A 440 -4.01 3.64 -13.22
N ARG A 441 -4.95 4.53 -13.53
CA ARG A 441 -5.66 5.31 -12.49
C ARG A 441 -6.76 4.48 -11.84
N ALA A 442 -6.42 3.64 -10.86
CA ALA A 442 -7.35 2.73 -10.20
C ALA A 442 -8.53 3.44 -9.50
N GLY A 443 -8.33 4.68 -9.03
CA GLY A 443 -9.34 5.50 -8.37
C GLY A 443 -10.39 6.13 -9.29
N ASN A 444 -10.22 6.07 -10.62
CA ASN A 444 -11.10 6.71 -11.60
C ASN A 444 -12.61 6.40 -11.47
N PRO A 445 -13.09 5.20 -11.03
CA PRO A 445 -14.52 4.93 -10.88
C PRO A 445 -15.27 5.83 -9.89
N VAL A 446 -14.55 6.52 -8.99
CA VAL A 446 -15.11 7.53 -8.07
C VAL A 446 -14.50 8.91 -8.35
N TYR A 447 -13.19 9.00 -8.64
CA TYR A 447 -12.52 10.28 -8.90
C TYR A 447 -13.11 11.04 -10.11
N LEU A 448 -13.57 10.34 -11.16
CA LEU A 448 -14.12 10.98 -12.36
C LEU A 448 -15.49 11.63 -12.15
N THR A 449 -16.25 11.24 -11.12
CA THR A 449 -17.54 11.83 -10.73
C THR A 449 -17.38 12.75 -9.51
N ASP A 450 -16.79 12.22 -8.45
CA ASP A 450 -16.82 12.80 -7.11
C ASP A 450 -15.51 13.53 -6.74
N GLY A 451 -14.49 13.41 -7.58
CA GLY A 451 -13.24 14.17 -7.49
C GLY A 451 -12.23 13.70 -6.45
N TYR A 452 -12.49 12.60 -5.75
CA TYR A 452 -11.55 11.98 -4.82
C TYR A 452 -11.37 10.50 -5.14
N VAL A 453 -10.22 9.96 -4.79
CA VAL A 453 -9.97 8.52 -4.70
C VAL A 453 -10.33 8.08 -3.28
N PRO A 454 -11.28 7.14 -3.09
CA PRO A 454 -11.64 6.67 -1.76
C PRO A 454 -10.51 5.85 -1.15
N HIS A 455 -10.32 5.97 0.17
CA HIS A 455 -9.37 5.15 0.91
C HIS A 455 -10.03 3.86 1.38
N GLU A 456 -9.75 2.77 0.66
CA GLU A 456 -10.32 1.43 0.83
C GLU A 456 -9.16 0.42 0.93
N PRO A 457 -8.42 0.36 2.05
CA PRO A 457 -7.20 -0.45 2.20
C PRO A 457 -7.45 -1.98 2.16
N SER A 458 -8.72 -2.41 2.17
CA SER A 458 -9.14 -3.80 1.97
C SER A 458 -9.29 -4.20 0.50
N GLU A 459 -9.42 -3.23 -0.42
CA GLU A 459 -9.53 -3.49 -1.86
C GLU A 459 -8.18 -3.91 -2.43
N ASN A 460 -8.11 -5.07 -3.08
CA ASN A 460 -6.86 -5.62 -3.60
C ASN A 460 -6.82 -5.53 -5.13
N GLY A 461 -5.87 -4.75 -5.64
CA GLY A 461 -5.66 -4.51 -7.06
C GLY A 461 -4.74 -5.54 -7.72
N ARG A 462 -3.88 -5.05 -8.61
CA ARG A 462 -2.77 -5.83 -9.18
C ARG A 462 -1.60 -5.81 -8.20
N PRO A 463 -0.61 -6.71 -8.36
CA PRO A 463 0.66 -6.57 -7.67
C PRO A 463 1.21 -5.15 -7.87
N GLY A 464 1.36 -4.40 -6.78
CA GLY A 464 2.03 -3.10 -6.67
C GLY A 464 1.15 -2.11 -5.90
N ASP A 465 1.58 -0.86 -5.84
CA ASP A 465 0.88 0.12 -5.02
C ASP A 465 -0.45 0.51 -5.67
N TYR A 466 -1.52 0.31 -4.89
CA TYR A 466 -2.89 0.43 -5.37
C TYR A 466 -3.50 1.70 -4.82
N ASP A 467 -4.00 2.58 -5.69
CA ASP A 467 -4.37 3.95 -5.31
C ASP A 467 -5.45 4.03 -4.22
N LEU A 468 -6.28 2.97 -4.10
CA LEU A 468 -7.30 2.89 -3.04
C LEU A 468 -6.68 2.71 -1.65
N HIS A 469 -5.45 2.19 -1.53
CA HIS A 469 -4.72 2.13 -0.26
C HIS A 469 -4.29 3.51 0.21
N HIS A 470 -4.02 4.45 -0.71
CA HIS A 470 -3.54 5.80 -0.42
C HIS A 470 -4.37 6.89 -1.13
N GLY A 471 -5.70 6.81 -0.96
CA GLY A 471 -6.65 7.65 -1.71
C GLY A 471 -6.46 9.17 -1.55
N ALA A 472 -5.93 9.65 -0.42
CA ALA A 472 -5.63 11.08 -0.26
C ALA A 472 -4.43 11.51 -1.12
N SER A 473 -3.32 10.77 -1.07
CA SER A 473 -2.15 10.99 -1.94
C SER A 473 -2.52 10.86 -3.42
N ALA A 474 -3.24 9.81 -3.80
CA ALA A 474 -3.67 9.60 -5.18
C ALA A 474 -4.59 10.72 -5.70
N THR A 475 -5.46 11.28 -4.86
CA THR A 475 -6.29 12.44 -5.23
C THR A 475 -5.45 13.68 -5.55
N LEU A 476 -4.41 13.96 -4.75
CA LEU A 476 -3.52 15.10 -4.96
C LEU A 476 -2.67 14.93 -6.22
N GLU A 477 -2.13 13.73 -6.43
CA GLU A 477 -1.30 13.40 -7.60
C GLU A 477 -2.10 13.36 -8.91
N TYR A 478 -3.33 12.85 -8.89
CA TYR A 478 -4.25 12.93 -10.04
C TYR A 478 -4.63 14.39 -10.34
N ALA A 479 -4.91 15.21 -9.32
CA ALA A 479 -5.27 16.62 -9.51
C ALA A 479 -4.11 17.44 -10.09
N LEU A 480 -2.88 17.23 -9.61
CA LEU A 480 -1.68 17.80 -10.24
C LEU A 480 -1.56 17.35 -11.69
N SER A 481 -1.67 16.04 -11.95
CA SER A 481 -1.52 15.46 -13.30
C SER A 481 -2.57 15.95 -14.29
N ASP A 482 -3.83 16.08 -13.88
CA ASP A 482 -4.90 16.65 -14.71
C ASP A 482 -4.66 18.14 -14.99
N ALA A 483 -4.26 18.93 -13.98
CA ALA A 483 -3.92 20.33 -14.19
C ALA A 483 -2.80 20.50 -15.22
N LEU A 484 -1.75 19.67 -15.14
CA LEU A 484 -0.66 19.66 -16.11
C LEU A 484 -1.16 19.24 -17.50
N LEU A 485 -1.89 18.13 -17.61
CA LEU A 485 -2.44 17.64 -18.89
C LEU A 485 -3.36 18.67 -19.56
N SER A 486 -4.07 19.49 -18.80
CA SER A 486 -4.90 20.58 -19.35
C SER A 486 -4.10 21.59 -20.18
N THR A 487 -2.84 21.86 -19.82
CA THR A 487 -1.96 22.81 -20.53
C THR A 487 -1.56 22.27 -21.90
N MET A 488 -1.18 20.99 -21.96
CA MET A 488 -0.84 20.26 -23.17
C MET A 488 -2.07 20.10 -24.08
N ALA A 489 -3.22 19.71 -23.52
CA ALA A 489 -4.48 19.61 -24.25
C ALA A 489 -4.85 20.96 -24.91
N SER A 490 -4.75 22.06 -24.16
CA SER A 490 -5.04 23.40 -24.65
C SER A 490 -4.13 23.82 -25.80
N ALA A 491 -2.82 23.56 -25.67
CA ALA A 491 -1.81 23.94 -26.66
C ALA A 491 -1.87 23.10 -27.95
N LEU A 492 -2.27 21.83 -27.87
CA LEU A 492 -2.54 20.98 -29.03
C LEU A 492 -3.91 21.25 -29.69
N GLY A 493 -4.82 21.95 -29.00
CA GLY A 493 -6.13 22.35 -29.53
C GLY A 493 -7.29 21.46 -29.08
N HIS A 494 -7.04 20.53 -28.16
CA HIS A 494 -8.04 19.64 -27.53
C HIS A 494 -8.81 20.39 -26.43
N HIS A 495 -9.46 21.50 -26.79
CA HIS A 495 -9.99 22.48 -25.82
C HIS A 495 -11.09 21.93 -24.88
N GLU A 496 -11.95 21.03 -25.36
CA GLU A 496 -12.98 20.38 -24.50
C GLU A 496 -12.36 19.44 -23.45
N ASP A 497 -11.20 18.84 -23.76
CA ASP A 497 -10.40 18.08 -22.81
C ASP A 497 -9.64 19.00 -21.85
N ALA A 498 -9.09 20.10 -22.36
CA ALA A 498 -8.41 21.11 -21.53
C ALA A 498 -9.34 21.70 -20.46
N GLU A 499 -10.57 22.08 -20.81
CA GLU A 499 -11.57 22.56 -19.84
C GLU A 499 -11.94 21.47 -18.82
N ARG A 500 -12.05 20.19 -19.25
CA ARG A 500 -12.32 19.05 -18.36
C ARG A 500 -11.17 18.80 -17.37
N TYR A 501 -9.93 18.74 -17.85
CA TYR A 501 -8.76 18.46 -17.01
C TYR A 501 -8.42 19.64 -16.10
N ALA A 502 -8.62 20.90 -16.54
CA ALA A 502 -8.43 22.07 -15.68
C ALA A 502 -9.40 22.07 -14.48
N ALA A 503 -10.67 21.71 -14.70
CA ALA A 503 -11.64 21.57 -13.61
C ALA A 503 -11.32 20.40 -12.66
N ARG A 504 -10.76 19.28 -13.17
CA ARG A 504 -10.20 18.23 -12.32
C ARG A 504 -8.93 18.66 -11.58
N GLY A 505 -8.20 19.64 -12.09
CA GLY A 505 -7.02 20.21 -11.42
C GLY A 505 -7.30 20.79 -10.02
N GLU A 506 -8.54 21.18 -9.76
CA GLU A 506 -9.02 21.66 -8.45
C GLU A 506 -9.54 20.54 -7.52
N ASN A 507 -9.48 19.26 -7.93
CA ASN A 507 -9.99 18.15 -7.14
C ASN A 507 -9.30 17.98 -5.77
N TYR A 508 -8.11 18.55 -5.56
CA TYR A 508 -7.47 18.65 -4.24
C TYR A 508 -8.41 19.24 -3.17
N ARG A 509 -9.31 20.16 -3.56
CA ARG A 509 -10.30 20.78 -2.66
C ARG A 509 -11.31 19.77 -2.12
N SER A 510 -11.56 18.67 -2.83
CA SER A 510 -12.54 17.63 -2.48
C SER A 510 -12.14 16.77 -1.28
N ILE A 511 -10.88 16.84 -0.84
CA ILE A 511 -10.35 16.14 0.35
C ILE A 511 -9.83 17.10 1.43
N PHE A 512 -10.04 18.41 1.29
CA PHE A 512 -9.70 19.37 2.34
C PHE A 512 -10.85 19.47 3.35
N ASP A 513 -10.56 19.12 4.60
CA ASP A 513 -11.49 19.22 5.72
C ASP A 513 -11.32 20.59 6.40
N GLU A 514 -12.29 21.50 6.22
CA GLU A 514 -12.28 22.83 6.84
C GLU A 514 -12.25 22.78 8.39
N THR A 515 -12.65 21.65 9.01
CA THR A 515 -12.71 21.53 10.48
C THR A 515 -11.36 21.21 11.13
N THR A 516 -10.48 20.52 10.41
CA THR A 516 -9.07 20.32 10.80
C THR A 516 -8.14 21.31 10.08
N GLY A 517 -8.60 21.90 8.99
CA GLY A 517 -7.84 22.78 8.13
C GLY A 517 -6.73 22.06 7.37
N SER A 518 -6.92 20.78 7.02
CA SER A 518 -5.93 19.92 6.37
C SER A 518 -6.59 18.95 5.37
N PHE A 519 -5.78 18.25 4.56
CA PHE A 519 -6.28 17.15 3.73
C PHE A 519 -6.55 15.91 4.58
N ARG A 520 -7.64 15.19 4.30
CA ARG A 520 -8.00 13.93 4.95
C ARG A 520 -8.62 12.96 3.95
N ALA A 521 -8.35 11.67 4.13
CA ALA A 521 -8.98 10.62 3.33
C ALA A 521 -10.52 10.60 3.50
N ARG A 522 -11.20 10.15 2.44
CA ARG A 522 -12.65 9.96 2.40
C ARG A 522 -12.98 8.50 2.06
N ASP A 523 -14.04 7.96 2.65
CA ASP A 523 -14.58 6.64 2.32
C ASP A 523 -15.42 6.68 1.02
N ARG A 524 -15.83 5.52 0.49
CA ARG A 524 -16.80 5.40 -0.63
C ARG A 524 -18.16 6.11 -0.39
N SER A 525 -18.54 6.44 0.85
CA SER A 525 -19.75 7.23 1.14
C SER A 525 -19.51 8.74 0.98
N GLY A 526 -18.27 9.16 0.72
CA GLY A 526 -17.85 10.55 0.58
C GLY A 526 -17.50 11.23 1.90
N PHE A 527 -17.49 10.53 3.04
CA PHE A 527 -17.25 11.16 4.34
C PHE A 527 -15.79 11.04 4.77
N PHE A 528 -15.30 12.05 5.49
CA PHE A 528 -13.93 12.06 6.03
C PHE A 528 -13.75 10.97 7.09
N ILE A 529 -12.62 10.25 7.00
CA ILE A 529 -12.28 9.10 7.86
C ILE A 529 -10.85 9.22 8.42
N GLY A 530 -10.47 8.26 9.27
CA GLY A 530 -9.21 8.26 10.00
C GLY A 530 -9.12 9.36 11.08
N ASP A 531 -7.94 9.52 11.67
CA ASP A 531 -7.71 10.52 12.71
C ASP A 531 -7.91 11.96 12.16
N PRO A 532 -8.43 12.91 12.97
CA PRO A 532 -8.43 14.33 12.63
C PRO A 532 -7.05 15.01 12.76
N ASP A 533 -6.07 14.42 13.45
CA ASP A 533 -4.68 14.93 13.48
C ASP A 533 -4.01 14.71 12.12
N PRO A 534 -3.55 15.77 11.42
CA PRO A 534 -2.86 15.66 10.14
C PRO A 534 -1.61 14.76 10.12
N ALA A 535 -0.94 14.53 11.26
CA ALA A 535 0.20 13.60 11.32
C ALA A 535 -0.21 12.12 11.46
N GLN A 536 -1.44 11.86 11.94
CA GLN A 536 -2.00 10.51 12.14
C GLN A 536 -3.11 10.16 11.12
N ALA A 537 -3.46 11.10 10.24
CA ALA A 537 -4.48 10.94 9.22
C ALA A 537 -4.13 9.82 8.22
N THR A 538 -5.11 8.97 7.90
CA THR A 538 -4.92 7.84 7.00
C THR A 538 -4.97 8.21 5.51
N GLY A 539 -4.57 7.29 4.65
CA GLY A 539 -4.72 7.38 3.20
C GLY A 539 -3.63 8.18 2.47
N PHE A 540 -2.51 8.44 3.13
CA PHE A 540 -1.31 9.01 2.53
C PHE A 540 -0.26 7.93 2.28
N HIS A 541 0.59 8.11 1.28
CA HIS A 541 1.67 7.18 0.89
C HIS A 541 3.01 7.74 1.36
N GLU A 542 3.81 6.92 2.05
CA GLU A 542 5.16 7.29 2.55
C GLU A 542 5.28 8.66 3.24
N GLY A 543 4.24 9.09 3.96
CA GLY A 543 4.22 10.40 4.62
C GLY A 543 2.88 10.72 5.27
N THR A 544 2.78 11.94 5.81
CA THR A 544 1.57 12.42 6.51
C THR A 544 0.80 13.48 5.71
N ALA A 545 -0.41 13.84 6.16
CA ALA A 545 -1.17 14.93 5.56
C ALA A 545 -0.46 16.29 5.70
N VAL A 546 0.45 16.44 6.67
CA VAL A 546 1.25 17.67 6.85
C VAL A 546 2.26 17.86 5.72
N GLN A 547 2.86 16.75 5.27
CA GLN A 547 3.82 16.73 4.15
C GLN A 547 3.08 16.91 2.82
N TYR A 548 2.08 16.05 2.56
CA TYR A 548 1.24 16.14 1.36
C TYR A 548 0.40 17.43 1.26
N GLN A 549 0.24 18.22 2.34
CA GLN A 549 -0.37 19.56 2.31
C GLN A 549 0.23 20.45 1.21
N TRP A 550 1.52 20.25 0.90
CA TRP A 550 2.26 21.07 -0.04
C TRP A 550 2.10 20.62 -1.51
N LEU A 551 1.54 19.45 -1.78
CA LEU A 551 1.39 18.87 -3.14
C LEU A 551 0.17 19.46 -3.89
N VAL A 552 0.13 20.79 -3.99
CA VAL A 552 -0.83 21.57 -4.79
C VAL A 552 -0.08 22.58 -5.67
N GLN A 553 1.01 22.13 -6.29
CA GLN A 553 1.91 22.97 -7.08
C GLN A 553 1.20 23.65 -8.25
N GLN A 554 0.12 23.05 -8.78
CA GLN A 554 -0.71 23.63 -9.83
C GLN A 554 -1.51 24.87 -9.40
N ASP A 555 -1.83 25.02 -8.11
CA ASP A 555 -2.68 26.09 -7.58
C ASP A 555 -2.29 26.44 -6.13
N VAL A 556 -1.03 26.83 -5.92
CA VAL A 556 -0.56 27.37 -4.63
C VAL A 556 -1.38 28.59 -4.16
N PRO A 557 -1.89 29.49 -5.04
CA PRO A 557 -2.83 30.54 -4.63
C PRO A 557 -4.13 30.00 -4.02
N GLY A 558 -4.72 28.94 -4.58
CA GLY A 558 -5.90 28.27 -4.05
C GLY A 558 -5.62 27.45 -2.79
N LEU A 559 -4.44 26.83 -2.67
CA LEU A 559 -3.98 26.27 -1.40
C LEU A 559 -3.88 27.37 -0.32
N MET A 560 -3.31 28.54 -0.65
CA MET A 560 -3.29 29.68 0.28
C MET A 560 -4.69 30.17 0.64
N GLU A 561 -5.70 30.10 -0.23
CA GLU A 561 -7.10 30.39 0.10
C GLU A 561 -7.59 29.46 1.24
N LEU A 562 -7.38 28.15 1.10
CA LEU A 562 -7.76 27.13 2.09
C LEU A 562 -7.01 27.27 3.42
N LEU A 563 -5.70 27.58 3.37
CA LEU A 563 -4.85 27.66 4.57
C LEU A 563 -5.05 28.94 5.40
N GLY A 564 -5.98 29.84 5.02
CA GLY A 564 -6.25 31.11 5.73
C GLY A 564 -5.47 32.31 5.21
N GLY A 565 -4.85 32.19 4.04
CA GLY A 565 -4.16 33.26 3.31
C GLY A 565 -2.64 33.27 3.47
N ARG A 566 -2.00 34.16 2.70
CA ARG A 566 -0.55 34.36 2.58
C ARG A 566 0.21 34.38 3.91
N ALA A 567 -0.36 35.04 4.92
CA ALA A 567 0.27 35.19 6.25
C ALA A 567 0.14 33.95 7.15
N GLU A 568 -0.91 33.15 6.99
CA GLU A 568 -1.14 31.93 7.78
C GLU A 568 -0.37 30.75 7.18
N THR A 569 -0.35 30.65 5.85
CA THR A 569 0.52 29.75 5.09
C THR A 569 1.99 29.93 5.48
N GLY A 570 2.43 31.19 5.65
CA GLY A 570 3.77 31.51 6.14
C GLY A 570 4.09 30.96 7.53
N LYS A 571 3.12 30.90 8.45
CA LYS A 571 3.32 30.28 9.77
C LYS A 571 3.34 28.76 9.69
N ARG A 572 2.45 28.15 8.90
CA ARG A 572 2.44 26.70 8.71
C ARG A 572 3.75 26.19 8.12
N LEU A 573 4.35 26.93 7.18
CA LEU A 573 5.71 26.65 6.71
C LEU A 573 6.76 26.85 7.82
N ASP A 574 6.68 27.94 8.60
CA ASP A 574 7.60 28.18 9.73
C ASP A 574 7.55 27.04 10.77
N GLU A 575 6.37 26.50 11.06
CA GLU A 575 6.16 25.36 11.96
C GLU A 575 6.69 24.05 11.34
N PHE A 576 6.33 23.76 10.09
CA PHE A 576 6.75 22.58 9.32
C PHE A 576 8.26 22.45 9.15
N PHE A 577 8.96 23.57 8.93
CA PHE A 577 10.42 23.60 8.85
C PHE A 577 11.11 23.77 10.22
N ALA A 578 10.36 23.84 11.32
CA ALA A 578 10.85 24.18 12.66
C ALA A 578 11.75 25.44 12.65
N PHE A 579 11.32 26.48 11.93
CA PHE A 579 12.15 27.56 11.41
C PHE A 579 12.89 28.37 12.50
N ASP A 580 12.27 28.58 13.67
CA ASP A 580 12.91 29.22 14.83
C ASP A 580 14.10 28.41 15.38
N ARG A 581 14.06 27.06 15.28
CA ARG A 581 15.19 26.19 15.63
C ARG A 581 16.23 26.21 14.51
N LEU A 582 15.80 26.12 13.26
CA LEU A 582 16.68 26.17 12.08
C LEU A 582 17.53 27.44 12.04
N GLN A 583 16.97 28.61 12.35
CA GLN A 583 17.76 29.86 12.38
C GLN A 583 18.78 29.92 13.53
N ALA A 584 18.65 29.06 14.55
CA ALA A 584 19.62 28.95 15.65
C ALA A 584 20.67 27.85 15.40
N ASP A 585 20.27 26.74 14.75
CA ASP A 585 21.09 25.56 14.47
C ASP A 585 20.56 24.84 13.21
N PRO A 586 21.05 25.17 12.00
CA PRO A 586 20.54 24.60 10.76
C PRO A 586 20.83 23.09 10.63
N GLU A 587 22.09 22.69 10.86
CA GLU A 587 22.57 21.32 10.74
C GLU A 587 21.93 20.40 11.81
N GLY A 588 21.88 20.86 13.06
CA GLY A 588 21.20 20.14 14.14
C GLY A 588 19.68 20.12 14.02
N THR A 589 19.06 21.05 13.29
CA THR A 589 17.61 20.94 12.99
C THR A 589 17.36 19.92 11.89
N ALA A 590 18.17 19.91 10.83
CA ALA A 590 18.07 18.91 9.76
C ALA A 590 18.26 17.48 10.29
N ARG A 591 19.23 17.25 11.20
CA ARG A 591 19.54 15.89 11.71
C ARG A 591 18.82 15.47 13.01
N ASP A 592 18.27 16.39 13.81
CA ASP A 592 17.50 16.00 15.02
C ASP A 592 15.97 16.07 14.82
N VAL A 593 15.48 16.84 13.84
CA VAL A 593 14.04 17.15 13.70
C VAL A 593 13.48 16.66 12.38
N TRP A 594 14.15 16.96 11.26
CA TRP A 594 13.67 16.57 9.93
C TRP A 594 13.96 15.10 9.62
N VAL A 595 15.23 14.71 9.77
CA VAL A 595 15.72 13.37 9.46
C VAL A 595 16.24 12.70 10.73
N ASN A 596 15.34 12.05 11.48
CA ASN A 596 15.69 11.31 12.70
C ASN A 596 15.76 9.77 12.51
N GLY A 597 15.60 9.31 11.27
CA GLY A 597 15.78 7.93 10.80
C GLY A 597 15.20 7.78 9.38
N THR A 598 15.77 6.92 8.54
CA THR A 598 15.51 6.85 7.08
C THR A 598 14.02 6.90 6.71
N TYR A 599 13.27 5.90 7.19
CA TYR A 599 11.84 5.72 6.91
C TYR A 599 10.96 6.31 8.03
N SER A 600 11.49 7.25 8.82
CA SER A 600 10.79 7.87 9.96
C SER A 600 9.96 9.09 9.55
N TYR A 601 9.26 8.99 8.41
CA TYR A 601 8.33 10.01 7.91
C TYR A 601 6.90 9.86 8.45
N TYR A 602 6.47 8.65 8.84
CA TYR A 602 5.13 8.44 9.43
C TYR A 602 5.02 9.10 10.82
N GLY A 603 3.86 9.70 11.11
CA GLY A 603 3.61 10.38 12.38
C GLY A 603 4.33 11.73 12.56
N GLN A 604 5.02 12.22 11.54
CA GLN A 604 5.74 13.50 11.57
C GLN A 604 4.82 14.70 11.26
N HIS A 605 5.11 15.83 11.92
CA HIS A 605 4.55 17.15 11.60
C HIS A 605 5.57 18.07 10.88
N THR A 606 6.75 17.56 10.56
CA THR A 606 7.88 18.34 10.04
C THR A 606 8.40 17.80 8.71
N TYR A 607 9.06 18.68 7.97
CA TYR A 607 9.71 18.41 6.69
C TYR A 607 10.66 17.20 6.74
N ASN A 608 10.60 16.32 5.74
CA ASN A 608 11.63 15.33 5.45
C ASN A 608 12.23 15.58 4.04
N PRO A 609 13.43 16.15 3.92
CA PRO A 609 14.09 16.37 2.62
C PRO A 609 14.54 15.09 1.90
N ASN A 610 14.51 13.92 2.55
CA ASN A 610 14.87 12.63 1.93
C ASN A 610 13.64 11.92 1.34
N ASN A 611 12.55 12.64 1.08
CA ASN A 611 11.28 12.06 0.65
C ASN A 611 10.60 12.92 -0.41
N GLU A 612 10.25 12.29 -1.52
CA GLU A 612 9.73 12.84 -2.76
C GLU A 612 8.55 13.84 -2.62
N PRO A 613 7.53 13.63 -1.77
CA PRO A 613 6.40 14.55 -1.63
C PRO A 613 6.77 15.93 -1.06
N ASP A 614 7.90 16.02 -0.37
CA ASP A 614 8.34 17.20 0.37
C ASP A 614 9.33 18.09 -0.41
N LEU A 615 9.95 17.57 -1.48
CA LEU A 615 11.10 18.18 -2.17
C LEU A 615 10.89 19.64 -2.63
N HIS A 616 9.69 20.00 -3.10
CA HIS A 616 9.37 21.36 -3.55
C HIS A 616 8.93 22.30 -2.41
N ALA A 617 8.61 21.79 -1.22
CA ALA A 617 8.06 22.58 -0.12
C ALA A 617 8.90 23.82 0.28
N PRO A 618 10.26 23.78 0.30
CA PRO A 618 11.09 24.96 0.62
C PRO A 618 10.82 26.16 -0.30
N TYR A 619 10.39 25.91 -1.53
CA TYR A 619 10.13 26.93 -2.54
C TYR A 619 8.74 27.58 -2.39
N LEU A 620 7.83 27.01 -1.58
CA LEU A 620 6.51 27.59 -1.33
C LEU A 620 6.55 28.93 -0.56
N TYR A 621 7.65 29.22 0.16
CA TYR A 621 7.87 30.54 0.78
C TYR A 621 7.84 31.70 -0.23
N GLN A 622 8.09 31.44 -1.53
CA GLN A 622 7.97 32.43 -2.59
C GLN A 622 6.55 33.04 -2.66
N TRP A 623 5.49 32.23 -2.59
CA TRP A 623 4.11 32.71 -2.57
C TRP A 623 3.74 33.44 -1.28
N THR A 624 4.42 33.14 -0.17
CA THR A 624 4.33 33.96 1.05
C THR A 624 5.08 35.30 0.91
N GLY A 625 5.84 35.49 -0.18
CA GLY A 625 6.78 36.59 -0.43
C GLY A 625 7.77 36.77 0.71
N GLN A 626 8.30 35.64 1.20
CA GLN A 626 9.43 35.55 2.13
C GLN A 626 10.57 34.72 1.51
N PRO A 627 11.01 34.98 0.26
CA PRO A 627 11.92 34.08 -0.47
C PRO A 627 13.29 33.89 0.20
N TRP A 628 13.67 34.76 1.14
CA TRP A 628 14.86 34.56 1.99
C TRP A 628 14.74 33.30 2.87
N LYS A 629 13.53 32.86 3.25
CA LYS A 629 13.32 31.64 4.02
C LYS A 629 13.61 30.38 3.21
N THR A 630 13.34 30.37 1.90
CA THR A 630 13.80 29.31 0.99
C THR A 630 15.33 29.17 1.04
N THR A 631 16.07 30.28 1.10
CA THR A 631 17.54 30.23 1.21
C THR A 631 18.00 29.63 2.53
N ASP A 632 17.36 29.97 3.65
CA ASP A 632 17.69 29.39 4.96
C ASP A 632 17.36 27.89 5.03
N VAL A 633 16.19 27.48 4.53
CA VAL A 633 15.74 26.07 4.53
C VAL A 633 16.57 25.20 3.59
N VAL A 634 16.79 25.64 2.35
CA VAL A 634 17.62 24.89 1.39
C VAL A 634 19.03 24.72 1.93
N ARG A 635 19.66 25.77 2.48
CA ARG A 635 21.01 25.65 3.07
C ARG A 635 21.08 24.69 4.26
N ALA A 636 20.02 24.56 5.07
CA ALA A 636 19.97 23.55 6.11
C ALA A 636 19.87 22.12 5.52
N ALA A 637 18.97 21.91 4.55
CA ALA A 637 18.78 20.60 3.91
C ALA A 637 20.04 20.10 3.18
N LEU A 638 20.79 21.01 2.53
CA LEU A 638 22.06 20.66 1.88
C LEU A 638 23.11 20.10 2.87
N THR A 639 23.00 20.34 4.20
CA THR A 639 23.93 19.78 5.20
C THR A 639 23.72 18.28 5.51
N LEU A 640 22.66 17.67 4.99
CA LEU A 640 22.45 16.22 5.07
C LEU A 640 23.34 15.46 4.07
N PHE A 641 23.66 16.10 2.95
CA PHE A 641 24.53 15.56 1.94
C PHE A 641 25.99 15.77 2.36
N THR A 642 26.74 14.69 2.53
CA THR A 642 28.14 14.73 3.03
C THR A 642 29.06 13.86 2.18
N ASP A 643 30.37 13.96 2.37
CA ASP A 643 31.37 13.37 1.46
C ASP A 643 31.75 11.91 1.76
N GLY A 644 31.15 11.31 2.79
CA GLY A 644 31.36 9.92 3.23
C GLY A 644 30.23 8.94 2.87
N PRO A 645 30.33 7.66 3.27
CA PRO A 645 29.37 6.61 2.85
C PRO A 645 27.91 6.87 3.22
N THR A 646 27.65 7.50 4.37
CA THR A 646 26.33 7.92 4.86
C THR A 646 25.88 9.27 4.28
N GLY A 647 26.47 9.72 3.18
CA GLY A 647 26.31 11.06 2.62
C GLY A 647 25.07 11.29 1.74
N VAL A 648 24.14 10.33 1.72
CA VAL A 648 22.73 10.53 1.41
C VAL A 648 21.96 9.84 2.53
N THR A 649 21.03 10.52 3.19
CA THR A 649 20.37 10.04 4.43
C THR A 649 19.06 9.27 4.19
N GLY A 650 18.90 8.78 2.97
CA GLY A 650 17.79 7.99 2.44
C GLY A 650 18.08 7.65 0.98
N ASN A 651 17.17 6.93 0.34
CA ASN A 651 17.25 6.56 -1.07
C ASN A 651 17.73 7.71 -1.99
N ASP A 652 18.49 7.41 -3.02
CA ASP A 652 18.82 8.35 -4.11
C ASP A 652 17.79 8.33 -5.28
N ASP A 653 16.87 7.35 -5.28
CA ASP A 653 15.80 7.08 -6.26
C ASP A 653 16.09 7.50 -7.71
N LEU A 654 17.02 6.74 -8.32
CA LEU A 654 17.52 6.91 -9.70
C LEU A 654 18.09 8.31 -9.98
N GLY A 655 18.64 8.95 -8.95
CA GLY A 655 19.25 10.28 -9.01
C GLY A 655 18.29 11.42 -8.68
N THR A 656 17.09 11.16 -8.17
CA THR A 656 16.09 12.19 -7.81
C THR A 656 16.56 13.09 -6.66
N MET A 657 17.10 12.50 -5.58
CA MET A 657 17.69 13.27 -4.47
C MET A 657 18.97 13.99 -4.88
N SER A 658 19.83 13.33 -5.66
CA SER A 658 21.03 13.97 -6.21
C SER A 658 20.71 15.13 -7.17
N ALA A 659 19.66 15.01 -7.98
CA ALA A 659 19.20 16.08 -8.85
C ALA A 659 18.59 17.24 -8.06
N TRP A 660 17.84 16.95 -6.99
CA TRP A 660 17.35 17.95 -6.05
C TRP A 660 18.50 18.75 -5.44
N TYR A 661 19.56 18.06 -4.98
CA TYR A 661 20.77 18.69 -4.45
C TYR A 661 21.43 19.58 -5.51
N VAL A 662 21.70 19.04 -6.71
CA VAL A 662 22.41 19.78 -7.77
C VAL A 662 21.63 21.03 -8.18
N LEU A 663 20.33 20.92 -8.46
CA LEU A 663 19.46 22.05 -8.80
C LEU A 663 19.46 23.11 -7.68
N SER A 664 19.20 22.70 -6.44
CA SER A 664 19.15 23.58 -5.27
C SER A 664 20.49 24.25 -4.96
N ALA A 665 21.62 23.55 -5.15
CA ALA A 665 22.97 24.08 -4.98
C ALA A 665 23.38 25.03 -6.14
N MET A 666 22.88 24.81 -7.35
CA MET A 666 23.04 25.77 -8.45
C MET A 666 22.22 27.05 -8.25
N GLY A 667 21.17 27.02 -7.42
CA GLY A 667 20.27 28.14 -7.14
C GLY A 667 19.04 28.22 -8.05
N VAL A 668 18.72 27.14 -8.78
CA VAL A 668 17.62 27.08 -9.77
C VAL A 668 16.81 25.80 -9.60
N TYR A 669 15.48 25.90 -9.53
CA TYR A 669 14.63 24.75 -9.20
C TYR A 669 13.31 24.70 -9.99
N PRO A 670 12.88 23.57 -10.57
CA PRO A 670 11.58 23.44 -11.22
C PRO A 670 10.46 23.41 -10.16
N ILE A 671 9.87 24.56 -9.83
CA ILE A 671 8.92 24.63 -8.71
C ILE A 671 7.64 23.85 -8.98
N VAL A 672 7.24 23.80 -10.26
CA VAL A 672 6.08 23.04 -10.73
C VAL A 672 6.49 22.25 -11.98
N PRO A 673 7.00 21.01 -11.80
CA PRO A 673 7.21 20.08 -12.91
C PRO A 673 5.97 19.98 -13.80
N GLY A 674 6.18 19.80 -15.10
CA GLY A 674 5.14 19.88 -16.13
C GLY A 674 4.82 21.30 -16.61
N SER A 675 5.48 22.34 -16.06
CA SER A 675 5.30 23.73 -16.49
C SER A 675 6.63 24.44 -16.74
N ASP A 676 6.57 25.63 -17.36
CA ASP A 676 7.74 26.47 -17.61
C ASP A 676 8.06 27.42 -16.44
N VAL A 677 8.20 26.89 -15.22
CA VAL A 677 8.37 27.69 -13.98
C VAL A 677 9.62 27.26 -13.20
N TRP A 678 10.68 28.03 -13.34
CA TRP A 678 11.97 27.83 -12.68
C TRP A 678 12.17 28.86 -11.57
N GLY A 679 12.14 28.41 -10.32
CA GLY A 679 12.41 29.21 -9.12
C GLY A 679 13.88 29.55 -8.97
N LEU A 680 14.14 30.71 -8.37
CA LEU A 680 15.45 31.22 -8.01
C LEU A 680 15.62 31.17 -6.49
N SER A 681 16.66 30.48 -6.04
CA SER A 681 17.16 30.52 -4.66
C SER A 681 18.57 31.13 -4.65
N THR A 682 19.17 31.29 -3.47
CA THR A 682 20.59 31.67 -3.43
C THR A 682 21.42 30.42 -3.72
N PRO A 683 22.36 30.45 -4.70
CA PRO A 683 23.27 29.33 -4.94
C PRO A 683 24.05 28.92 -3.68
N ALA A 684 24.57 27.69 -3.67
CA ALA A 684 25.56 27.25 -2.70
C ALA A 684 26.91 27.96 -2.92
N PHE A 685 27.30 28.16 -4.19
CA PHE A 685 28.63 28.61 -4.64
C PHE A 685 28.65 30.06 -5.15
N GLU A 686 29.81 30.75 -5.05
CA GLU A 686 29.99 32.11 -5.60
C GLU A 686 29.82 32.17 -7.14
N SER A 687 30.04 31.05 -7.83
CA SER A 687 29.85 30.92 -9.27
C SER A 687 29.40 29.51 -9.63
N VAL A 688 28.50 29.43 -10.61
CA VAL A 688 28.11 28.18 -11.28
C VAL A 688 28.15 28.48 -12.78
N ASP A 689 28.81 27.64 -13.56
CA ASP A 689 28.79 27.71 -15.03
C ASP A 689 28.24 26.41 -15.60
N ILE A 690 27.11 26.52 -16.27
CA ILE A 690 26.40 25.43 -16.93
C ILE A 690 26.72 25.51 -18.43
N ALA A 691 27.32 24.46 -18.99
CA ALA A 691 27.45 24.33 -20.43
C ALA A 691 26.09 23.93 -21.01
N LEU A 692 25.66 24.59 -22.09
CA LEU A 692 24.39 24.30 -22.75
C LEU A 692 24.63 23.74 -24.15
N ASP A 693 23.80 22.77 -24.56
CA ASP A 693 23.77 22.30 -25.94
C ASP A 693 23.32 23.44 -26.87
N ALA A 694 24.26 23.95 -27.68
CA ALA A 694 24.02 25.08 -28.56
C ALA A 694 23.18 24.74 -29.81
N GLU A 695 23.01 23.46 -30.16
CA GLU A 695 22.09 23.02 -31.22
C GLU A 695 20.65 22.93 -30.68
N TRP A 696 20.47 22.54 -29.41
CA TRP A 696 19.18 22.47 -28.73
C TRP A 696 18.68 23.84 -28.25
N PHE A 697 19.51 24.57 -27.48
CA PHE A 697 19.12 25.80 -26.78
C PHE A 697 19.44 27.09 -27.56
N GLY A 698 20.32 27.02 -28.57
CA GLY A 698 20.84 28.22 -29.24
C GLY A 698 21.71 29.14 -28.37
N GLN A 699 22.15 28.65 -27.20
CA GLN A 699 23.09 29.28 -26.28
C GLN A 699 24.19 28.28 -25.93
N GLU A 700 25.42 28.74 -25.73
CA GLU A 700 26.57 27.89 -25.39
C GLU A 700 26.73 27.69 -23.86
N SER A 701 26.15 28.58 -23.03
CA SER A 701 26.26 28.51 -21.57
C SER A 701 25.22 29.35 -20.82
N LEU A 702 24.98 28.98 -19.56
CA LEU A 702 24.25 29.73 -18.54
C LEU A 702 25.12 29.84 -17.29
N SER A 703 25.35 31.07 -16.82
CA SER A 703 26.20 31.36 -15.66
C SER A 703 25.36 31.92 -14.51
N LEU A 704 25.51 31.38 -13.30
CA LEU A 704 25.05 32.05 -12.08
C LEU A 704 26.25 32.61 -11.30
N ARG A 705 26.09 33.78 -10.69
CA ARG A 705 27.16 34.51 -9.99
C ARG A 705 26.63 35.19 -8.73
N ALA A 706 27.14 34.78 -7.56
CA ALA A 706 26.86 35.38 -6.26
C ALA A 706 28.17 35.92 -5.63
N PRO A 707 28.70 37.07 -6.11
CA PRO A 707 30.01 37.56 -5.66
C PRO A 707 29.99 38.00 -4.19
N GLY A 708 30.91 37.47 -3.39
CA GLY A 708 30.96 37.70 -1.94
C GLY A 708 29.97 36.83 -1.14
N LEU A 709 29.52 35.71 -1.70
CA LEU A 709 28.67 34.74 -1.00
C LEU A 709 29.44 34.08 0.15
N THR A 710 28.83 34.10 1.33
CA THR A 710 29.20 33.28 2.50
C THR A 710 27.93 32.99 3.28
N ASP A 711 27.94 32.10 4.27
CA ASP A 711 26.76 31.87 5.13
C ASP A 711 26.33 33.14 5.88
N ASP A 712 27.29 34.01 6.18
CA ASP A 712 27.11 35.33 6.79
C ASP A 712 26.51 36.36 5.81
N ASN A 713 26.60 36.11 4.50
CA ASN A 713 26.25 37.02 3.40
C ASN A 713 25.50 36.28 2.29
N ARG A 714 24.36 35.69 2.64
CA ARG A 714 23.59 34.74 1.81
C ARG A 714 22.25 35.25 1.27
N TYR A 715 21.75 36.41 1.67
CA TYR A 715 20.39 36.82 1.29
C TYR A 715 20.38 37.66 0.01
N ILE A 716 19.60 37.26 -1.00
CA ILE A 716 19.44 38.00 -2.25
C ILE A 716 18.97 39.44 -1.98
N GLN A 717 19.67 40.41 -2.57
CA GLN A 717 19.35 41.84 -2.55
C GLN A 717 18.76 42.32 -3.90
N SER A 718 19.24 41.72 -5.00
CA SER A 718 18.70 41.90 -6.37
C SER A 718 19.29 40.86 -7.31
N VAL A 719 18.53 40.46 -8.35
CA VAL A 719 19.02 39.63 -9.44
C VAL A 719 19.02 40.42 -10.75
N THR A 720 20.08 40.30 -11.56
CA THR A 720 20.16 40.89 -12.90
C THR A 720 20.69 39.91 -13.93
N ALA A 721 19.96 39.72 -15.02
CA ALA A 721 20.39 38.99 -16.20
C ALA A 721 21.28 39.87 -17.11
N SER A 722 22.29 39.26 -17.72
CA SER A 722 23.21 39.92 -18.66
C SER A 722 22.60 40.23 -20.02
N SER A 723 21.51 39.54 -20.37
CA SER A 723 20.82 39.64 -21.65
C SER A 723 19.82 40.82 -21.69
N GLY A 724 18.89 40.79 -22.64
CA GLY A 724 17.85 41.82 -22.77
C GLY A 724 16.85 41.90 -21.61
N LEU A 725 16.82 40.88 -20.73
CA LEU A 725 15.88 40.76 -19.61
C LEU A 725 16.15 41.80 -18.51
N GLY A 726 17.41 42.10 -18.20
CA GLY A 726 17.78 43.13 -17.23
C GLY A 726 17.52 42.74 -15.78
N ALA A 727 16.79 43.56 -15.02
CA ALA A 727 16.50 43.29 -13.60
C ALA A 727 15.36 42.28 -13.42
N VAL A 728 15.54 41.35 -12.49
CA VAL A 728 14.58 40.27 -12.20
C VAL A 728 14.03 40.49 -10.79
N ASP A 729 12.86 41.14 -10.69
CA ASP A 729 12.20 41.52 -9.43
C ASP A 729 11.19 40.45 -8.92
N ARG A 730 11.25 39.24 -9.46
CA ARG A 730 10.45 38.06 -9.09
C ARG A 730 11.34 36.87 -8.76
N SER A 731 10.84 35.94 -7.97
CA SER A 731 11.60 34.78 -7.50
C SER A 731 11.62 33.61 -8.49
N TYR A 732 11.18 33.81 -9.73
CA TYR A 732 11.10 32.77 -10.76
C TYR A 732 11.32 33.33 -12.17
N LEU A 733 11.79 32.47 -13.06
CA LEU A 733 11.95 32.67 -14.50
C LEU A 733 11.11 31.64 -15.28
N SER A 734 10.78 31.97 -16.53
CA SER A 734 10.45 30.97 -17.55
C SER A 734 11.74 30.23 -17.99
N GLY A 735 11.63 29.04 -18.57
CA GLY A 735 12.75 28.31 -19.15
C GLY A 735 13.40 29.06 -20.31
N GLU A 736 12.61 29.71 -21.18
CA GLU A 736 13.14 30.63 -22.21
C GLU A 736 13.95 31.77 -21.57
N GLU A 737 13.45 32.35 -20.46
CA GLU A 737 14.14 33.43 -19.75
C GLU A 737 15.40 32.97 -19.01
N LEU A 738 15.39 31.76 -18.44
CA LEU A 738 16.52 31.14 -17.75
C LEU A 738 17.65 30.84 -18.74
N ILE A 739 17.34 30.12 -19.83
CA ILE A 739 18.30 29.78 -20.89
C ILE A 739 18.83 31.05 -21.56
N SER A 740 17.98 32.05 -21.84
CA SER A 740 18.40 33.30 -22.49
C SER A 740 19.00 34.37 -21.56
N ALA A 741 19.20 34.09 -20.26
CA ALA A 741 19.77 35.06 -19.32
C ALA A 741 21.25 35.38 -19.58
N GLY A 742 22.00 34.41 -20.13
CA GLY A 742 23.47 34.44 -20.19
C GLY A 742 24.06 34.29 -18.78
N THR A 743 24.49 35.40 -18.17
CA THR A 743 24.81 35.46 -16.73
C THR A 743 23.67 36.01 -15.90
N LEU A 744 23.21 35.28 -14.88
CA LEU A 744 22.43 35.77 -13.75
C LEU A 744 23.36 36.19 -12.61
N THR A 745 23.47 37.50 -12.37
CA THR A 745 24.19 38.05 -11.21
C THR A 745 23.22 38.24 -10.05
N VAL A 746 23.53 37.63 -8.91
CA VAL A 746 22.79 37.65 -7.65
C VAL A 746 23.59 38.47 -6.64
N GLU A 747 23.20 39.72 -6.41
CA GLU A 747 23.83 40.55 -5.37
C GLU A 747 23.36 40.05 -4.00
N VAL A 748 24.30 39.64 -3.14
CA VAL A 748 23.99 38.98 -1.84
C VAL A 748 24.40 39.83 -0.64
N GLY A 749 23.62 39.73 0.44
CA GLY A 749 23.72 40.56 1.64
C GLY A 749 23.49 39.80 2.95
N ARG A 750 23.82 40.45 4.07
CA ARG A 750 23.78 39.88 5.43
C ARG A 750 22.39 39.85 6.09
N THR A 751 21.38 40.41 5.43
CA THR A 751 20.01 40.47 5.95
C THR A 751 19.01 40.30 4.80
N PRO A 752 17.82 39.71 5.05
CA PRO A 752 16.72 39.71 4.10
C PRO A 752 16.44 41.10 3.50
N SER A 753 16.02 41.10 2.24
CA SER A 753 15.73 42.32 1.46
C SER A 753 14.27 42.33 0.95
N PRO A 754 13.79 43.45 0.39
CA PRO A 754 12.51 43.51 -0.32
C PRO A 754 12.50 42.86 -1.72
N TRP A 755 13.54 42.12 -2.11
CA TRP A 755 13.56 41.41 -3.39
C TRP A 755 12.49 40.30 -3.42
N ALA A 756 11.69 40.29 -4.48
CA ALA A 756 10.61 39.32 -4.74
C ALA A 756 9.58 39.16 -3.60
N THR A 757 9.22 40.26 -2.90
CA THR A 757 8.23 40.23 -1.80
C THR A 757 6.80 40.62 -2.17
N ASP A 758 6.59 41.18 -3.36
CA ASP A 758 5.30 41.71 -3.79
C ASP A 758 4.35 40.57 -4.23
N ASP A 759 3.04 40.79 -4.20
CA ASP A 759 2.03 39.75 -4.49
C ASP A 759 2.14 39.17 -5.93
N GLY A 760 2.80 39.88 -6.84
CA GLY A 760 3.09 39.44 -8.22
C GLY A 760 4.52 38.94 -8.46
N SER A 761 5.33 38.76 -7.40
CA SER A 761 6.71 38.26 -7.51
C SER A 761 6.82 36.72 -7.49
N ALA A 762 5.71 36.01 -7.23
CA ALA A 762 5.60 34.55 -7.27
C ALA A 762 4.73 34.11 -8.47
N PRO A 763 4.80 32.83 -8.90
CA PRO A 763 3.98 32.34 -10.02
C PRO A 763 2.46 32.42 -9.75
N GLY A 764 1.67 32.54 -10.81
CA GLY A 764 0.23 32.31 -10.73
C GLY A 764 -0.10 30.82 -10.62
N ALA A 765 -1.39 30.49 -10.42
CA ALA A 765 -1.87 29.12 -10.62
C ALA A 765 -1.78 28.74 -12.11
N LEU A 766 -1.44 27.48 -12.40
CA LEU A 766 -1.41 26.93 -13.77
C LEU A 766 -2.82 26.77 -14.33
N VAL A 767 -3.76 26.34 -13.48
CA VAL A 767 -5.18 26.25 -13.74
C VAL A 767 -5.94 27.07 -12.70
N SER A 768 -7.00 27.74 -13.12
CA SER A 768 -7.92 28.42 -12.21
C SER A 768 -9.28 28.50 -12.89
N THR A 769 -10.31 28.00 -12.22
CA THR A 769 -11.69 28.03 -12.70
C THR A 769 -12.58 28.68 -11.63
N ASP A 770 -13.65 29.35 -12.06
CA ASP A 770 -14.73 29.76 -11.15
C ASP A 770 -15.68 28.58 -10.80
N ALA A 771 -15.33 27.34 -11.21
CA ALA A 771 -16.28 26.26 -11.48
C ALA A 771 -16.14 25.07 -10.51
N SER A 772 -16.35 25.31 -9.21
CA SER A 772 -16.53 24.22 -8.25
C SER A 772 -17.81 23.44 -8.60
N PRO A 773 -17.75 22.14 -8.95
CA PRO A 773 -18.95 21.34 -9.12
C PRO A 773 -19.68 21.20 -7.79
N VAL A 774 -21.03 21.16 -7.83
CA VAL A 774 -21.83 20.78 -6.67
C VAL A 774 -21.83 19.26 -6.57
N ARG A 775 -21.26 18.72 -5.49
CA ARG A 775 -21.25 17.29 -5.18
C ARG A 775 -21.98 17.06 -3.88
N LEU A 776 -22.94 16.14 -3.89
CA LEU A 776 -23.82 15.81 -2.77
C LEU A 776 -23.52 14.38 -2.33
N HIS A 777 -23.31 14.20 -1.03
CA HIS A 777 -23.18 12.89 -0.40
C HIS A 777 -24.11 12.81 0.82
N ALA A 778 -24.61 11.62 1.11
CA ALA A 778 -25.50 11.40 2.25
C ALA A 778 -25.24 10.03 2.89
N ARG A 779 -25.35 9.97 4.22
CA ARG A 779 -25.36 8.71 4.99
C ARG A 779 -26.25 8.83 6.22
N LEU A 780 -26.57 7.70 6.84
CA LEU A 780 -27.41 7.66 8.05
C LEU A 780 -26.59 7.51 9.33
N ALA A 781 -27.06 8.16 10.39
CA ALA A 781 -26.44 8.21 11.71
C ALA A 781 -27.51 8.14 12.82
N PRO A 782 -27.66 7.00 13.52
CA PRO A 782 -27.05 5.68 13.22
C PRO A 782 -27.52 5.12 11.86
N PRO A 783 -26.76 4.19 11.24
CA PRO A 783 -27.11 3.60 9.95
C PRO A 783 -28.37 2.71 10.02
N HIS A 784 -28.60 2.08 11.18
CA HIS A 784 -29.77 1.25 11.48
C HIS A 784 -30.58 1.87 12.63
N THR A 785 -31.85 1.52 12.78
CA THR A 785 -32.73 2.05 13.83
C THR A 785 -33.82 1.05 14.17
N ALA A 786 -34.06 0.82 15.46
CA ALA A 786 -35.11 -0.05 15.97
C ALA A 786 -36.25 0.74 16.64
N VAL A 787 -37.49 0.24 16.54
CA VAL A 787 -38.71 0.91 17.01
C VAL A 787 -39.79 -0.09 17.41
N GLU A 788 -40.59 0.21 18.44
CA GLU A 788 -41.80 -0.57 18.74
C GLU A 788 -42.91 -0.38 17.68
N ALA A 789 -43.77 -1.39 17.54
CA ALA A 789 -44.98 -1.33 16.72
C ALA A 789 -45.98 -0.26 17.21
N GLY A 790 -45.99 0.92 16.58
CA GLY A 790 -46.77 2.09 16.99
C GLY A 790 -45.93 3.23 17.57
N GLY A 791 -44.62 3.02 17.74
CA GLY A 791 -43.67 4.04 18.17
C GLY A 791 -43.10 4.88 17.02
N THR A 792 -42.18 5.78 17.39
CA THR A 792 -41.41 6.61 16.46
C THR A 792 -39.95 6.65 16.90
N ALA A 793 -39.01 6.61 15.95
CA ALA A 793 -37.60 6.82 16.23
C ALA A 793 -37.04 8.00 15.42
N ALA A 794 -36.16 8.77 16.06
CA ALA A 794 -35.34 9.77 15.41
C ALA A 794 -34.06 9.11 14.91
N MET A 795 -33.78 9.27 13.63
CA MET A 795 -32.50 9.00 12.99
C MET A 795 -31.95 10.33 12.47
N SER A 796 -30.67 10.41 12.14
CA SER A 796 -30.12 11.59 11.46
C SER A 796 -29.56 11.21 10.11
N VAL A 797 -29.72 12.11 9.15
CA VAL A 797 -29.01 12.04 7.88
C VAL A 797 -27.84 13.01 7.96
N ASP A 798 -26.63 12.49 7.88
CA ASP A 798 -25.46 13.31 7.60
C ASP A 798 -25.51 13.66 6.11
N VAL A 799 -25.65 14.95 5.81
CA VAL A 799 -25.58 15.50 4.44
C VAL A 799 -24.26 16.23 4.30
N GLN A 800 -23.48 15.91 3.28
CA GLN A 800 -22.25 16.61 2.93
C GLN A 800 -22.38 17.20 1.52
N VAL A 801 -21.91 18.43 1.36
CA VAL A 801 -21.89 19.14 0.07
C VAL A 801 -20.54 19.79 -0.17
N GLN A 802 -19.95 19.52 -1.34
CA GLN A 802 -18.92 20.37 -1.94
C GLN A 802 -19.60 21.33 -2.93
N GLY A 803 -19.12 22.58 -3.01
CA GLY A 803 -19.63 23.61 -3.91
C GLY A 803 -19.08 25.00 -3.53
N ARG A 804 -19.55 26.08 -4.17
CA ARG A 804 -19.30 27.46 -3.72
C ARG A 804 -20.61 28.24 -3.55
N GLY A 805 -20.84 28.79 -2.35
CA GLY A 805 -22.03 29.59 -2.02
C GLY A 805 -23.18 28.76 -1.42
N ASP A 806 -24.35 29.37 -1.25
CA ASP A 806 -25.51 28.75 -0.61
C ASP A 806 -26.10 27.62 -1.48
N VAL A 807 -25.92 26.37 -1.06
CA VAL A 807 -26.54 25.17 -1.63
C VAL A 807 -27.67 24.74 -0.71
N SER A 808 -28.87 24.55 -1.25
CA SER A 808 -30.07 24.14 -0.49
C SER A 808 -30.72 22.92 -1.11
N GLY A 809 -31.56 22.26 -0.31
CA GLY A 809 -32.27 21.08 -0.76
C GLY A 809 -33.20 20.51 0.32
N SER A 810 -33.60 19.27 0.13
CA SER A 810 -34.49 18.55 1.04
C SER A 810 -34.12 17.08 1.24
N ILE A 811 -34.73 16.48 2.25
CA ILE A 811 -34.66 15.07 2.60
C ILE A 811 -36.08 14.52 2.69
N ARG A 812 -36.36 13.42 1.99
CA ARG A 812 -37.63 12.70 2.02
C ARG A 812 -37.36 11.23 2.33
N VAL A 813 -37.92 10.74 3.44
CA VAL A 813 -37.86 9.30 3.77
C VAL A 813 -39.04 8.60 3.13
N GLU A 814 -38.76 7.68 2.21
CA GLU A 814 -39.74 6.78 1.61
C GLU A 814 -39.65 5.41 2.30
N GLY A 815 -40.79 4.79 2.58
CA GLY A 815 -40.85 3.53 3.33
C GLY A 815 -42.06 2.71 2.92
N SER A 816 -42.22 1.53 3.52
CA SER A 816 -43.36 0.67 3.26
C SER A 816 -44.68 1.28 3.81
N ALA A 817 -45.80 0.57 3.67
CA ALA A 817 -47.03 1.05 4.30
C ALA A 817 -46.95 0.96 5.85
N GLU A 818 -46.07 0.10 6.37
CA GLU A 818 -45.90 -0.27 7.77
C GLU A 818 -44.99 0.72 8.53
N VAL A 819 -43.93 1.20 7.87
CA VAL A 819 -42.96 2.18 8.39
C VAL A 819 -42.88 3.38 7.45
N ALA A 820 -43.21 4.56 7.94
CA ALA A 820 -43.31 5.79 7.14
C ALA A 820 -42.70 7.00 7.86
N ALA A 821 -42.40 8.06 7.11
CA ALA A 821 -41.92 9.31 7.70
C ALA A 821 -42.98 10.00 8.57
N VAL A 822 -42.55 10.64 9.67
CA VAL A 822 -43.39 11.54 10.49
C VAL A 822 -43.56 12.91 9.83
N VAL A 823 -42.59 13.31 8.99
CA VAL A 823 -42.58 14.54 8.21
C VAL A 823 -42.21 14.16 6.78
N ASP A 824 -43.06 14.52 5.81
CA ASP A 824 -42.90 14.11 4.40
C ASP A 824 -41.57 14.61 3.76
N GLU A 825 -41.08 15.77 4.21
CA GLU A 825 -39.91 16.45 3.65
C GLU A 825 -39.25 17.39 4.67
N VAL A 826 -37.92 17.33 4.81
CA VAL A 826 -37.11 18.17 5.71
C VAL A 826 -36.06 18.94 4.92
N ALA A 827 -36.13 20.28 4.94
CA ALA A 827 -35.22 21.15 4.19
C ALA A 827 -33.86 21.34 4.89
N TRP A 828 -32.80 21.53 4.09
CA TRP A 828 -31.44 21.83 4.55
C TRP A 828 -30.78 22.91 3.67
N THR A 829 -29.78 23.60 4.24
CA THR A 829 -28.93 24.57 3.54
C THR A 829 -27.51 24.48 4.09
N LEU A 830 -26.53 24.54 3.21
CA LEU A 830 -25.09 24.62 3.49
C LEU A 830 -24.48 25.75 2.64
N SER A 831 -23.37 26.34 3.10
CA SER A 831 -22.69 27.43 2.38
C SER A 831 -21.19 27.14 2.17
N PRO A 832 -20.81 26.05 1.46
CA PRO A 832 -19.42 25.67 1.23
C PRO A 832 -18.60 26.75 0.51
N THR A 833 -17.28 26.79 0.78
CA THR A 833 -16.36 27.74 0.12
C THR A 833 -15.59 27.15 -1.05
N GLY A 834 -15.79 25.86 -1.37
CA GLY A 834 -15.10 25.11 -2.42
C GLY A 834 -14.71 23.70 -1.96
N SER A 835 -14.67 23.47 -0.66
CA SER A 835 -14.41 22.19 0.00
C SER A 835 -15.71 21.52 0.48
N PRO A 836 -15.71 20.21 0.79
CA PRO A 836 -16.87 19.55 1.35
C PRO A 836 -17.11 19.97 2.80
N ILE A 837 -18.32 20.45 3.10
CA ILE A 837 -18.80 20.65 4.48
C ILE A 837 -20.03 19.78 4.74
N SER A 838 -20.28 19.43 6.00
CA SER A 838 -21.41 18.57 6.38
C SER A 838 -22.33 19.18 7.42
N THR A 839 -23.56 18.70 7.45
CA THR A 839 -24.56 18.98 8.50
C THR A 839 -25.35 17.71 8.83
N ARG A 840 -25.82 17.62 10.07
CA ARG A 840 -26.63 16.51 10.57
C ARG A 840 -28.09 16.92 10.63
N VAL A 841 -28.91 16.37 9.74
CA VAL A 841 -30.34 16.69 9.60
C VAL A 841 -31.16 15.60 10.29
N PRO A 842 -31.90 15.91 11.38
CA PRO A 842 -32.74 14.92 12.04
C PRO A 842 -33.99 14.62 11.19
N VAL A 843 -34.29 13.34 10.99
CA VAL A 843 -35.54 12.86 10.40
C VAL A 843 -36.18 11.83 11.35
N THR A 844 -37.49 11.61 11.24
CA THR A 844 -38.21 10.73 12.19
C THR A 844 -39.10 9.78 11.42
N VAL A 845 -38.96 8.48 11.72
CA VAL A 845 -39.82 7.42 11.19
C VAL A 845 -40.84 7.00 12.24
N ALA A 846 -42.04 6.62 11.78
CA ALA A 846 -43.11 6.06 12.58
C ALA A 846 -43.45 4.66 12.09
N VAL A 847 -43.62 3.74 13.02
CA VAL A 847 -44.16 2.40 12.75
C VAL A 847 -45.65 2.43 13.07
N ARG A 848 -46.49 1.84 12.22
CA ARG A 848 -47.93 1.75 12.55
C ARG A 848 -48.16 0.79 13.73
N PRO A 849 -49.16 1.05 14.60
CA PRO A 849 -49.56 0.10 15.63
C PRO A 849 -50.00 -1.23 15.03
N GLY A 850 -49.51 -2.35 15.58
CA GLY A 850 -49.83 -3.71 15.11
C GLY A 850 -49.13 -4.13 13.82
N VAL A 851 -48.00 -3.51 13.48
CA VAL A 851 -46.98 -4.11 12.60
C VAL A 851 -46.28 -5.23 13.37
N VAL A 852 -45.89 -6.30 12.69
CA VAL A 852 -45.21 -7.47 13.28
C VAL A 852 -43.72 -7.15 13.46
N ALA A 853 -43.06 -7.72 14.46
CA ALA A 853 -41.60 -7.65 14.56
C ALA A 853 -40.91 -8.15 13.28
N GLY A 854 -39.79 -7.50 12.92
CA GLY A 854 -39.03 -7.80 11.70
C GLY A 854 -38.43 -6.55 11.05
N THR A 855 -37.71 -6.77 9.95
CA THR A 855 -36.87 -5.75 9.30
C THR A 855 -37.56 -5.13 8.09
N TYR A 856 -37.79 -3.81 8.11
CA TYR A 856 -38.54 -3.09 7.08
C TYR A 856 -37.65 -2.11 6.30
N PRO A 857 -37.58 -2.18 4.95
CA PRO A 857 -36.73 -1.29 4.18
C PRO A 857 -37.30 0.14 4.12
N ILE A 858 -36.40 1.11 4.11
CA ILE A 858 -36.66 2.52 3.80
C ILE A 858 -35.59 3.07 2.85
N THR A 859 -35.97 4.01 2.00
CA THR A 859 -35.08 4.74 1.10
C THR A 859 -35.10 6.21 1.48
N VAL A 860 -33.95 6.75 1.86
CA VAL A 860 -33.78 8.16 2.21
C VAL A 860 -33.30 8.92 0.99
N HIS A 861 -34.21 9.68 0.39
CA HIS A 861 -33.92 10.57 -0.73
C HIS A 861 -33.35 11.87 -0.19
N VAL A 862 -32.13 12.23 -0.55
CA VAL A 862 -31.54 13.56 -0.31
C VAL A 862 -31.39 14.25 -1.65
N SER A 863 -32.06 15.37 -1.85
CA SER A 863 -32.04 16.15 -3.09
C SER A 863 -31.55 17.57 -2.86
N GLU A 864 -30.82 18.10 -3.84
CA GLU A 864 -30.33 19.48 -3.94
C GLU A 864 -31.17 20.23 -4.99
N ASP A 865 -31.46 21.51 -4.76
CA ASP A 865 -32.48 22.30 -5.48
C ASP A 865 -32.22 22.44 -7.01
N SER A 866 -30.98 22.33 -7.48
CA SER A 866 -30.64 22.37 -8.92
C SER A 866 -30.90 21.03 -9.64
N GLY A 867 -31.01 19.93 -8.90
CA GLY A 867 -31.46 18.63 -9.41
C GLY A 867 -30.54 17.43 -9.11
N THR A 868 -29.46 17.60 -8.34
CA THR A 868 -28.64 16.45 -7.88
C THR A 868 -29.35 15.72 -6.75
N SER A 869 -29.32 14.38 -6.73
CA SER A 869 -29.92 13.58 -5.66
C SER A 869 -29.12 12.32 -5.33
N VAL A 870 -29.11 11.96 -4.05
CA VAL A 870 -28.55 10.71 -3.50
C VAL A 870 -29.67 9.92 -2.84
N GLU A 871 -29.74 8.62 -3.09
CA GLU A 871 -30.63 7.68 -2.40
C GLU A 871 -29.80 6.84 -1.42
N VAL A 872 -30.19 6.82 -0.14
CA VAL A 872 -29.57 5.97 0.90
C VAL A 872 -30.59 4.93 1.32
N GLU A 873 -30.40 3.68 0.91
CA GLU A 873 -31.22 2.55 1.38
C GLU A 873 -30.76 2.09 2.77
N THR A 874 -31.71 1.83 3.67
CA THR A 874 -31.46 1.12 4.94
C THR A 874 -32.69 0.33 5.38
N THR A 875 -32.65 -0.20 6.59
CA THR A 875 -33.75 -0.88 7.25
C THR A 875 -34.09 -0.27 8.62
N VAL A 876 -35.35 -0.37 8.99
CA VAL A 876 -35.89 -0.08 10.32
C VAL A 876 -36.38 -1.40 10.92
N THR A 877 -35.86 -1.74 12.10
CA THR A 877 -36.26 -2.96 12.82
C THR A 877 -37.50 -2.66 13.67
N VAL A 878 -38.59 -3.35 13.41
CA VAL A 878 -39.78 -3.34 14.28
C VAL A 878 -39.64 -4.43 15.33
N ALA A 879 -40.03 -4.13 16.56
CA ALA A 879 -39.99 -5.07 17.68
C ALA A 879 -41.30 -5.08 18.48
N ASP A 880 -41.59 -6.23 19.10
CA ASP A 880 -42.83 -6.47 19.85
C ASP A 880 -42.77 -6.00 21.33
N THR A 881 -41.59 -5.70 21.87
CA THR A 881 -41.42 -5.09 23.23
C THR A 881 -40.18 -4.20 23.31
N SER A 882 -40.27 -3.02 23.95
CA SER A 882 -39.13 -2.15 24.25
C SER A 882 -38.22 -2.68 25.37
N TRP A 883 -37.43 -3.72 25.08
CA TRP A 883 -36.34 -4.17 25.94
C TRP A 883 -34.98 -3.98 25.26
N LEU A 884 -33.88 -4.51 25.80
CA LEU A 884 -32.52 -4.26 25.33
C LEU A 884 -32.33 -4.49 23.83
N SER A 885 -33.03 -5.47 23.24
CA SER A 885 -32.98 -5.75 21.81
C SER A 885 -33.53 -4.64 20.91
N THR A 886 -34.35 -3.70 21.42
CA THR A 886 -34.77 -2.50 20.68
C THR A 886 -33.74 -1.38 20.72
N HIS A 887 -32.58 -1.64 21.33
CA HIS A 887 -31.42 -0.75 21.34
C HIS A 887 -30.19 -1.41 20.72
N PHE A 888 -30.30 -2.63 20.19
CA PHE A 888 -29.19 -3.29 19.49
C PHE A 888 -28.81 -2.49 18.23
N ASP A 889 -27.57 -2.01 18.23
CA ASP A 889 -26.99 -1.13 17.21
C ASP A 889 -25.64 -1.64 16.68
N ASN A 890 -25.13 -2.77 17.20
CA ASN A 890 -23.91 -3.44 16.74
C ASN A 890 -24.08 -4.98 16.64
N VAL A 891 -23.28 -5.63 15.79
CA VAL A 891 -23.25 -7.10 15.60
C VAL A 891 -21.96 -7.68 16.16
N GLY A 892 -21.92 -8.00 17.45
CA GLY A 892 -20.72 -8.49 18.13
C GLY A 892 -20.44 -9.99 17.99
N ILE A 893 -21.45 -10.82 17.63
CA ILE A 893 -21.35 -12.28 17.58
C ILE A 893 -21.59 -12.80 16.16
N GLY A 894 -20.53 -13.29 15.52
CA GLY A 894 -20.53 -13.77 14.14
C GLY A 894 -20.29 -15.28 13.99
N ASP A 895 -20.54 -15.76 12.77
CA ASP A 895 -20.28 -17.14 12.38
C ASP A 895 -18.90 -17.27 11.76
N ALA A 896 -18.19 -18.37 12.05
CA ALA A 896 -16.84 -18.60 11.53
C ALA A 896 -16.80 -18.53 9.99
N ARG A 897 -15.92 -17.67 9.46
CA ARG A 897 -15.69 -17.41 8.02
C ARG A 897 -16.84 -16.71 7.27
N GLN A 898 -17.89 -16.22 7.95
CA GLN A 898 -19.01 -15.54 7.26
C GLN A 898 -18.83 -14.02 7.13
N GLY A 899 -17.98 -13.38 7.95
CA GLY A 899 -17.75 -11.94 7.90
C GLY A 899 -18.99 -11.09 8.20
N ASN A 900 -19.92 -11.64 8.99
CA ASN A 900 -21.22 -11.07 9.27
C ASN A 900 -21.31 -10.34 10.62
N ALA A 901 -20.18 -10.01 11.25
CA ALA A 901 -20.11 -9.36 12.55
C ALA A 901 -18.83 -8.53 12.69
N ASP A 902 -18.89 -7.50 13.53
CA ASP A 902 -17.75 -6.69 13.96
C ASP A 902 -17.99 -6.19 15.39
N PHE A 903 -17.04 -6.47 16.29
CA PHE A 903 -17.08 -6.11 17.69
C PHE A 903 -16.10 -4.96 18.01
N ASP A 904 -14.96 -4.85 17.33
CA ASP A 904 -13.96 -3.81 17.63
C ASP A 904 -13.90 -2.65 16.60
N GLY A 905 -14.61 -2.78 15.48
CA GLY A 905 -14.55 -1.85 14.35
C GLY A 905 -13.41 -2.16 13.38
N GLN A 906 -12.77 -3.34 13.51
CA GLN A 906 -11.67 -3.82 12.66
C GLN A 906 -12.02 -5.17 12.00
N GLY A 907 -13.30 -5.54 11.99
CA GLY A 907 -13.84 -6.78 11.44
C GLY A 907 -13.64 -8.00 12.32
N HIS A 908 -13.23 -7.85 13.59
CA HIS A 908 -13.09 -8.98 14.52
C HIS A 908 -14.36 -9.19 15.35
N TYR A 909 -14.73 -10.45 15.64
CA TYR A 909 -15.99 -10.77 16.33
C TYR A 909 -15.88 -11.98 17.27
N LEU A 910 -16.80 -12.07 18.23
CA LEU A 910 -16.99 -13.24 19.08
C LEU A 910 -17.64 -14.36 18.25
N LEU A 911 -17.19 -15.60 18.43
CA LEU A 911 -17.70 -16.73 17.66
C LEU A 911 -18.96 -17.33 18.29
N ARG A 912 -20.05 -17.36 17.52
CA ARG A 912 -21.39 -17.81 17.93
C ARG A 912 -21.38 -19.19 18.58
N ASP A 913 -20.84 -20.19 17.88
CA ASP A 913 -20.76 -21.57 18.36
C ASP A 913 -19.93 -21.68 19.65
N ALA A 914 -18.80 -20.96 19.73
CA ALA A 914 -17.90 -21.01 20.87
C ALA A 914 -18.48 -20.32 22.13
N LEU A 915 -19.35 -19.32 21.98
CA LEU A 915 -20.15 -18.78 23.09
C LEU A 915 -21.24 -19.77 23.53
N ALA A 916 -21.90 -20.43 22.57
CA ALA A 916 -22.92 -21.43 22.84
C ALA A 916 -22.36 -22.66 23.58
N GLU A 917 -21.14 -23.11 23.25
CA GLU A 917 -20.42 -24.17 23.98
C GLU A 917 -20.16 -23.82 25.46
N GLN A 918 -20.07 -22.53 25.81
CA GLN A 918 -19.95 -22.06 27.20
C GLN A 918 -21.32 -21.75 27.86
N GLY A 919 -22.44 -22.01 27.17
CA GLY A 919 -23.79 -21.75 27.67
C GLY A 919 -24.30 -20.32 27.46
N PHE A 920 -23.56 -19.44 26.76
CA PHE A 920 -24.05 -18.12 26.36
C PHE A 920 -24.76 -18.22 25.00
N VAL A 921 -25.97 -18.79 25.02
CA VAL A 921 -26.79 -19.07 23.83
C VAL A 921 -27.81 -17.95 23.63
N GLN A 922 -27.87 -17.35 22.44
CA GLN A 922 -28.92 -16.38 22.08
C GLN A 922 -30.31 -17.03 22.13
N GLY A 923 -31.27 -16.36 22.75
CA GLY A 923 -32.60 -16.88 23.05
C GLY A 923 -32.70 -17.71 24.34
N ALA A 924 -31.60 -17.95 25.07
CA ALA A 924 -31.59 -18.72 26.31
C ALA A 924 -31.47 -17.84 27.56
N ALA A 925 -31.94 -18.37 28.69
CA ALA A 925 -31.66 -17.83 30.01
C ALA A 925 -30.30 -18.34 30.53
N GLY A 926 -29.51 -17.43 31.10
CA GLY A 926 -28.25 -17.74 31.76
C GLY A 926 -28.20 -17.24 33.20
N VAL A 927 -27.15 -17.63 33.92
CA VAL A 927 -26.91 -17.24 35.32
C VAL A 927 -25.52 -16.61 35.39
N VAL A 928 -25.37 -15.47 36.06
CA VAL A 928 -24.04 -14.90 36.33
C VAL A 928 -23.34 -15.79 37.37
N PRO A 929 -22.18 -16.40 37.07
CA PRO A 929 -21.53 -17.36 37.96
C PRO A 929 -21.31 -16.85 39.38
N ASP A 930 -21.41 -17.77 40.35
CA ASP A 930 -21.32 -17.51 41.80
C ASP A 930 -22.33 -16.48 42.37
N THR A 931 -23.35 -16.09 41.61
CA THR A 931 -24.46 -15.22 42.06
C THR A 931 -25.84 -15.88 41.90
N SER A 932 -26.87 -15.22 42.42
CA SER A 932 -28.29 -15.55 42.14
C SER A 932 -28.90 -14.70 41.01
N SER A 933 -28.07 -14.01 40.21
CA SER A 933 -28.57 -13.15 39.12
C SER A 933 -28.76 -13.95 37.84
N VAL A 934 -29.97 -13.88 37.29
CA VAL A 934 -30.34 -14.47 36.00
C VAL A 934 -30.38 -13.40 34.92
N PHE A 935 -29.99 -13.76 33.70
CA PHE A 935 -30.12 -12.93 32.51
C PHE A 935 -30.79 -13.74 31.39
N VAL A 936 -31.22 -13.06 30.33
CA VAL A 936 -31.74 -13.68 29.12
C VAL A 936 -31.00 -13.06 27.94
N VAL A 937 -30.24 -13.85 27.19
CA VAL A 937 -29.61 -13.35 25.97
C VAL A 937 -30.72 -13.25 24.91
N PRO A 938 -31.02 -12.08 24.33
CA PRO A 938 -32.10 -11.99 23.34
C PRO A 938 -31.81 -12.87 22.11
N ALA A 939 -32.88 -13.42 21.52
CA ALA A 939 -32.77 -14.18 20.27
C ALA A 939 -32.69 -13.21 19.08
N VAL A 940 -31.66 -13.35 18.25
CA VAL A 940 -31.56 -12.67 16.95
C VAL A 940 -30.97 -13.61 15.90
N GLU A 941 -31.22 -13.32 14.63
CA GLU A 941 -30.65 -14.09 13.51
C GLU A 941 -29.13 -13.85 13.38
N SER A 942 -28.42 -14.75 12.70
CA SER A 942 -26.98 -14.59 12.49
C SER A 942 -26.69 -13.42 11.55
N GLY A 943 -25.88 -12.47 12.01
CA GLY A 943 -25.60 -11.22 11.29
C GLY A 943 -26.60 -10.10 11.57
N ALA A 944 -27.61 -10.32 12.43
CA ALA A 944 -28.45 -9.25 12.95
C ALA A 944 -27.82 -8.64 14.22
N PRO A 945 -28.02 -7.32 14.51
CA PRO A 945 -27.52 -6.68 15.73
C PRO A 945 -27.89 -7.44 17.00
N ASP A 946 -26.91 -7.63 17.88
CA ASP A 946 -27.01 -8.48 19.08
C ASP A 946 -26.49 -7.82 20.37
N ASN A 947 -25.91 -6.61 20.26
CA ASN A 947 -25.45 -5.83 21.40
C ASN A 947 -25.81 -4.35 21.25
N VAL A 948 -25.93 -3.67 22.40
CA VAL A 948 -26.02 -2.22 22.51
C VAL A 948 -24.63 -1.64 22.73
N LEU A 949 -24.23 -0.60 22.00
CA LEU A 949 -23.11 0.27 22.35
C LEU A 949 -23.62 1.30 23.38
N ALA A 950 -23.06 1.36 24.58
CA ALA A 950 -23.62 2.18 25.66
C ALA A 950 -23.49 3.70 25.37
N ASN A 951 -24.58 4.32 24.93
CA ASN A 951 -24.71 5.74 24.56
C ASN A 951 -25.82 6.41 25.39
N GLY A 952 -25.87 6.11 26.70
CA GLY A 952 -26.87 6.69 27.61
C GLY A 952 -28.32 6.23 27.37
N GLN A 953 -28.55 5.10 26.67
CA GLN A 953 -29.91 4.62 26.38
C GLN A 953 -30.69 4.33 27.67
N ARG A 954 -31.97 4.74 27.71
CA ARG A 954 -32.89 4.46 28.81
C ARG A 954 -33.79 3.27 28.47
N LEU A 955 -33.54 2.16 29.14
CA LEU A 955 -34.34 0.94 29.10
C LEU A 955 -35.48 1.04 30.13
N GLU A 956 -36.72 0.75 29.75
CA GLU A 956 -37.83 0.58 30.69
C GLU A 956 -37.89 -0.89 31.14
N VAL A 957 -37.90 -1.14 32.44
CA VAL A 957 -37.73 -2.49 33.01
C VAL A 957 -39.05 -3.28 32.95
N PRO A 958 -39.07 -4.51 32.39
CA PRO A 958 -40.24 -5.38 32.34
C PRO A 958 -40.82 -5.70 33.72
N ASP A 959 -42.16 -5.82 33.80
CA ASP A 959 -42.91 -5.95 35.07
C ASP A 959 -42.41 -7.07 36.01
N ALA A 960 -41.82 -8.14 35.46
CA ALA A 960 -41.23 -9.23 36.24
C ALA A 960 -39.98 -8.82 37.03
N PHE A 961 -39.09 -8.01 36.44
CA PHE A 961 -37.82 -7.57 37.02
C PHE A 961 -37.94 -6.31 37.89
N ARG A 962 -39.09 -5.63 37.89
CA ARG A 962 -39.32 -4.39 38.67
C ARG A 962 -39.14 -4.54 40.19
N ARG A 963 -39.06 -5.78 40.69
CA ARG A 963 -38.91 -6.12 42.12
C ARG A 963 -37.55 -6.69 42.50
N SER A 964 -36.63 -6.79 41.55
CA SER A 964 -35.26 -7.23 41.79
C SER A 964 -34.53 -6.25 42.72
N THR A 965 -33.74 -6.79 43.63
CA THR A 965 -32.93 -6.03 44.60
C THR A 965 -31.53 -5.70 44.08
N SER A 966 -31.15 -6.19 42.90
CA SER A 966 -29.88 -5.90 42.24
C SER A 966 -29.96 -5.95 40.69
N VAL A 967 -28.98 -5.31 40.05
CA VAL A 967 -28.80 -5.24 38.60
C VAL A 967 -27.31 -5.41 38.24
N GLN A 968 -27.00 -6.13 37.17
CA GLN A 968 -25.66 -6.23 36.55
C GLN A 968 -25.79 -6.06 35.03
N LEU A 969 -24.83 -5.40 34.37
CA LEU A 969 -24.72 -5.40 32.91
C LEU A 969 -23.90 -6.63 32.48
N VAL A 970 -24.28 -7.28 31.38
CA VAL A 970 -23.56 -8.42 30.81
C VAL A 970 -23.07 -8.06 29.41
N GLY A 971 -21.75 -8.03 29.25
CA GLY A 971 -21.10 -7.37 28.12
C GLY A 971 -19.57 -7.51 28.14
N ALA A 972 -18.91 -6.77 27.27
CA ALA A 972 -17.45 -6.58 27.28
C ALA A 972 -17.11 -5.21 26.69
N THR A 973 -15.85 -4.79 26.75
CA THR A 973 -15.38 -3.56 26.11
C THR A 973 -14.46 -3.82 24.92
N GLY A 974 -14.54 -2.97 23.91
CA GLY A 974 -13.66 -3.00 22.74
C GLY A 974 -12.47 -2.03 22.87
N ASN A 975 -11.54 -2.13 21.91
CA ASN A 975 -10.42 -1.20 21.71
C ASN A 975 -9.41 -1.06 22.88
N GLY A 976 -9.28 -2.06 23.76
CA GLY A 976 -8.08 -2.25 24.58
C GLY A 976 -7.94 -1.38 25.83
N ASP A 977 -8.95 -0.61 26.22
CA ASP A 977 -8.97 0.13 27.49
C ASP A 977 -9.53 -0.74 28.63
N PRO A 978 -8.72 -1.15 29.64
CA PRO A 978 -9.17 -1.97 30.76
C PRO A 978 -10.06 -1.22 31.77
N HIS A 979 -10.37 0.06 31.55
CA HIS A 979 -11.17 0.92 32.43
C HIS A 979 -12.34 1.62 31.74
N ALA A 980 -12.74 1.16 30.55
CA ALA A 980 -13.96 1.63 29.88
C ALA A 980 -15.21 1.36 30.73
N GLY A 981 -16.03 2.40 30.94
CA GLY A 981 -16.99 2.41 32.04
C GLY A 981 -17.51 3.81 32.40
N GLY A 982 -18.79 3.87 32.78
CA GLY A 982 -19.50 5.13 33.05
C GLY A 982 -20.57 4.99 34.14
N THR A 983 -21.49 5.95 34.20
CA THR A 983 -22.53 6.01 35.24
C THR A 983 -23.82 5.37 34.73
N MET A 984 -24.23 4.25 35.33
CA MET A 984 -25.56 3.67 35.15
C MET A 984 -26.54 4.34 36.12
N THR A 985 -27.75 4.64 35.66
CA THR A 985 -28.80 5.27 36.49
C THR A 985 -30.04 4.38 36.60
N LEU A 986 -30.38 3.95 37.81
CA LEU A 986 -31.62 3.25 38.13
C LEU A 986 -32.72 4.28 38.45
N GLY A 987 -33.93 4.11 37.90
CA GLY A 987 -35.08 4.97 38.16
C GLY A 987 -36.28 4.21 38.73
N PHE A 988 -37.04 4.83 39.63
CA PHE A 988 -38.02 4.17 40.50
C PHE A 988 -39.46 4.69 40.36
N ASP A 989 -40.42 3.93 40.87
CA ASP A 989 -41.87 4.19 40.78
C ASP A 989 -42.35 5.44 41.53
N ASP A 990 -41.61 5.87 42.55
CA ASP A 990 -41.86 7.14 43.26
C ASP A 990 -41.31 8.38 42.52
N GLY A 991 -40.63 8.18 41.39
CA GLY A 991 -39.99 9.22 40.57
C GLY A 991 -38.59 9.63 41.03
N THR A 992 -37.98 8.90 41.97
CA THR A 992 -36.56 9.07 42.32
C THR A 992 -35.63 8.22 41.45
N SER A 993 -34.32 8.43 41.59
CA SER A 993 -33.28 7.66 40.91
C SER A 993 -32.06 7.43 41.81
N ALA A 994 -31.24 6.44 41.45
CA ALA A 994 -29.94 6.16 42.05
C ALA A 994 -28.89 5.96 40.95
N GLU A 995 -27.71 6.54 41.14
CA GLU A 995 -26.58 6.47 40.21
C GLU A 995 -25.52 5.50 40.75
N SER A 996 -24.82 4.78 39.87
CA SER A 996 -23.65 3.95 40.22
C SER A 996 -22.70 3.83 39.05
N ARG A 997 -21.39 3.86 39.31
CA ARG A 997 -20.38 3.61 38.27
C ARG A 997 -20.30 2.12 37.96
N VAL A 998 -20.26 1.78 36.68
CA VAL A 998 -20.20 0.42 36.15
C VAL A 998 -19.08 0.36 35.10
N GLU A 999 -18.25 -0.67 35.17
CA GLU A 999 -17.11 -0.91 34.28
C GLU A 999 -17.19 -2.36 33.79
N LEU A 1000 -16.86 -2.59 32.51
CA LEU A 1000 -16.79 -3.92 31.89
C LEU A 1000 -15.34 -4.22 31.49
N SER A 1001 -15.00 -5.50 31.38
CA SER A 1001 -13.64 -5.93 31.01
C SER A 1001 -13.45 -5.94 29.50
N ASP A 1002 -12.23 -5.64 29.03
CA ASP A 1002 -11.88 -5.77 27.60
C ASP A 1002 -12.16 -7.19 27.12
N TRP A 1003 -12.77 -7.30 25.95
CA TRP A 1003 -13.29 -8.54 25.40
C TRP A 1003 -12.22 -9.60 25.15
N CYS A 1004 -10.95 -9.26 24.96
CA CYS A 1004 -9.86 -10.22 24.72
C CYS A 1004 -8.79 -10.20 25.84
N THR A 1005 -9.18 -9.87 27.07
CA THR A 1005 -8.30 -9.95 28.26
C THR A 1005 -8.08 -11.39 28.76
N ALA A 1006 -6.87 -11.64 29.27
CA ALA A 1006 -6.54 -12.88 29.98
C ALA A 1006 -7.08 -12.95 31.43
N SER A 1007 -7.65 -11.86 31.96
CA SER A 1007 -8.29 -11.82 33.30
C SER A 1007 -9.29 -10.65 33.39
N PRO A 1008 -10.49 -10.85 33.97
CA PRO A 1008 -11.46 -9.77 34.15
C PRO A 1008 -10.95 -8.68 35.11
N ALA A 1009 -11.46 -7.46 34.94
CA ALA A 1009 -11.23 -6.34 35.84
C ALA A 1009 -11.87 -6.58 37.23
N ASP A 1010 -11.36 -5.91 38.27
CA ASP A 1010 -11.79 -6.11 39.66
C ASP A 1010 -13.33 -5.96 39.80
N GLY A 1011 -13.99 -7.04 40.23
CA GLY A 1011 -15.44 -7.09 40.43
C GLY A 1011 -16.27 -7.47 39.20
N ASN A 1012 -15.66 -7.68 38.03
CA ASN A 1012 -16.31 -8.36 36.90
C ASN A 1012 -16.24 -9.89 37.08
N VAL A 1013 -17.27 -10.59 36.61
CA VAL A 1013 -17.35 -12.06 36.61
C VAL A 1013 -17.37 -12.56 35.16
N THR A 1014 -16.48 -13.47 34.78
CA THR A 1014 -16.50 -14.10 33.45
C THR A 1014 -17.78 -14.92 33.28
N VAL A 1015 -18.54 -14.66 32.22
CA VAL A 1015 -19.79 -15.37 31.87
C VAL A 1015 -19.52 -16.42 30.79
N ALA A 1016 -18.73 -16.10 29.77
CA ALA A 1016 -18.33 -17.04 28.72
C ALA A 1016 -16.99 -16.62 28.09
N THR A 1017 -16.25 -17.58 27.54
CA THR A 1017 -14.99 -17.34 26.77
C THR A 1017 -14.91 -18.24 25.55
N THR A 1018 -14.66 -17.65 24.38
CA THR A 1018 -14.66 -18.37 23.09
C THR A 1018 -13.36 -19.12 22.80
N GLY A 1019 -12.23 -18.73 23.42
CA GLY A 1019 -10.90 -19.29 23.12
C GLY A 1019 -10.33 -18.96 21.73
N GLN A 1020 -11.17 -18.47 20.82
CA GLN A 1020 -10.87 -18.02 19.46
C GLN A 1020 -11.71 -16.78 19.12
N ARG A 1021 -11.30 -15.98 18.13
CA ARG A 1021 -12.10 -14.88 17.57
C ARG A 1021 -12.17 -14.93 16.05
N GLY A 1022 -13.23 -14.39 15.47
CA GLY A 1022 -13.35 -14.22 14.02
C GLY A 1022 -12.52 -13.04 13.50
N ARG A 1023 -12.35 -12.99 12.18
CA ARG A 1023 -11.92 -11.79 11.44
C ARG A 1023 -12.48 -11.84 10.02
N GLY A 1024 -13.48 -11.01 9.69
CA GLY A 1024 -14.16 -11.08 8.40
C GLY A 1024 -14.51 -12.52 7.99
N SER A 1025 -14.13 -12.92 6.78
CA SER A 1025 -14.26 -14.28 6.25
C SER A 1025 -13.03 -15.18 6.45
N GLU A 1026 -12.05 -14.78 7.25
CA GLU A 1026 -10.86 -15.59 7.60
C GLU A 1026 -11.20 -16.79 8.51
N ASP A 1027 -10.26 -17.73 8.60
CA ASP A 1027 -10.29 -18.80 9.61
C ASP A 1027 -10.16 -18.23 11.04
N PRO A 1028 -10.89 -18.77 12.03
CA PRO A 1028 -10.81 -18.36 13.44
C PRO A 1028 -9.39 -18.24 14.00
N GLN A 1029 -9.09 -17.08 14.57
CA GLN A 1029 -7.80 -16.76 15.19
C GLN A 1029 -7.75 -17.30 16.63
N GLY A 1030 -6.61 -17.89 17.02
CA GLY A 1030 -6.37 -18.48 18.36
C GLY A 1030 -6.18 -17.46 19.49
N VAL A 1031 -7.09 -16.49 19.62
CA VAL A 1031 -7.10 -15.45 20.66
C VAL A 1031 -8.28 -15.70 21.59
N GLY A 1032 -8.02 -15.84 22.89
CA GLY A 1032 -9.07 -16.02 23.89
C GLY A 1032 -9.79 -14.70 24.17
N CYS A 1033 -11.08 -14.64 23.81
CA CYS A 1033 -11.97 -13.52 24.09
C CYS A 1033 -13.22 -14.00 24.85
N GLY A 1034 -14.05 -13.11 25.38
CA GLY A 1034 -15.17 -13.46 26.25
C GLY A 1034 -16.12 -12.33 26.61
N ILE A 1035 -17.14 -12.69 27.39
CA ILE A 1035 -18.23 -11.84 27.90
C ILE A 1035 -18.22 -11.91 29.43
N TYR A 1036 -18.48 -10.77 30.07
CA TYR A 1036 -18.36 -10.56 31.51
C TYR A 1036 -19.66 -9.95 32.07
N ALA A 1037 -19.98 -10.25 33.33
CA ALA A 1037 -20.96 -9.52 34.10
C ALA A 1037 -20.25 -8.46 34.95
N SER A 1038 -20.77 -7.23 34.93
CA SER A 1038 -20.28 -6.14 35.76
C SER A 1038 -20.53 -6.39 37.25
N ALA A 1039 -19.84 -5.64 38.12
CA ALA A 1039 -20.15 -5.61 39.54
C ALA A 1039 -21.65 -5.29 39.80
N SER A 1040 -22.22 -5.90 40.84
CA SER A 1040 -23.65 -5.81 41.17
C SER A 1040 -24.04 -4.48 41.82
N VAL A 1041 -25.03 -3.81 41.24
CA VAL A 1041 -25.60 -2.53 41.71
C VAL A 1041 -26.92 -2.80 42.43
N SER A 1042 -27.03 -2.40 43.69
CA SER A 1042 -28.22 -2.66 44.52
C SER A 1042 -29.36 -1.66 44.28
N VAL A 1043 -30.58 -2.17 44.22
CA VAL A 1043 -31.83 -1.39 44.22
C VAL A 1043 -32.19 -1.01 45.67
N PRO A 1044 -32.57 0.26 45.97
CA PRO A 1044 -32.88 0.67 47.34
C PRO A 1044 -34.12 0.01 47.96
N ASP A 1045 -33.99 -0.42 49.22
CA ASP A 1045 -35.06 -1.03 50.03
C ASP A 1045 -36.40 -0.26 49.94
N GLY A 1046 -37.43 -0.92 49.39
CA GLY A 1046 -38.80 -0.41 49.35
C GLY A 1046 -39.15 0.49 48.15
N THR A 1047 -38.23 0.65 47.19
CA THR A 1047 -38.53 1.18 45.85
C THR A 1047 -38.99 0.06 44.90
N VAL A 1048 -39.61 0.42 43.77
CA VAL A 1048 -39.86 -0.49 42.64
C VAL A 1048 -39.11 0.04 41.43
N LEU A 1049 -38.22 -0.77 40.85
CA LEU A 1049 -37.42 -0.41 39.68
C LEU A 1049 -38.33 -0.23 38.46
N GLN A 1050 -38.17 0.89 37.74
CA GLN A 1050 -38.92 1.20 36.52
C GLN A 1050 -38.01 1.31 35.29
N SER A 1051 -36.77 1.77 35.45
CA SER A 1051 -35.87 2.02 34.33
C SER A 1051 -34.39 1.86 34.66
N ILE A 1052 -33.60 1.50 33.66
CA ILE A 1052 -32.13 1.51 33.70
C ILE A 1052 -31.65 2.40 32.56
N THR A 1053 -30.96 3.50 32.88
CA THR A 1053 -30.17 4.25 31.90
C THR A 1053 -28.76 3.66 31.89
N LEU A 1054 -28.31 3.20 30.71
CA LEU A 1054 -26.96 2.68 30.50
C LEU A 1054 -25.89 3.79 30.67
N PRO A 1055 -24.62 3.42 30.86
CA PRO A 1055 -23.48 4.33 30.70
C PRO A 1055 -23.47 5.06 29.35
N ASP A 1056 -22.72 6.16 29.30
CA ASP A 1056 -22.42 6.95 28.10
C ASP A 1056 -20.93 6.77 27.77
N ASP A 1057 -20.58 5.58 27.26
CA ASP A 1057 -19.26 5.14 26.82
C ASP A 1057 -19.45 4.07 25.72
N PRO A 1058 -19.48 4.43 24.42
CA PRO A 1058 -19.84 3.51 23.33
C PRO A 1058 -18.89 2.33 23.17
N ARG A 1059 -17.75 2.31 23.88
CA ARG A 1059 -16.82 1.18 23.93
C ARG A 1059 -17.34 0.02 24.77
N MET A 1060 -18.45 0.20 25.52
CA MET A 1060 -19.13 -0.85 26.28
C MET A 1060 -20.21 -1.53 25.44
N HIS A 1061 -20.01 -2.80 25.11
CA HIS A 1061 -20.94 -3.64 24.35
C HIS A 1061 -21.80 -4.46 25.32
N VAL A 1062 -23.08 -4.11 25.46
CA VAL A 1062 -24.03 -4.78 26.37
C VAL A 1062 -24.91 -5.75 25.60
N PHE A 1063 -24.74 -7.05 25.83
CA PHE A 1063 -25.54 -8.12 25.21
C PHE A 1063 -26.81 -8.43 26.01
N THR A 1064 -26.76 -8.30 27.34
CA THR A 1064 -27.92 -8.52 28.23
C THR A 1064 -27.75 -7.84 29.60
N VAL A 1065 -28.80 -7.89 30.43
CA VAL A 1065 -28.85 -7.34 31.79
C VAL A 1065 -29.30 -8.45 32.73
N ALA A 1066 -28.60 -8.63 33.84
CA ALA A 1066 -28.91 -9.65 34.84
C ALA A 1066 -29.55 -9.06 36.10
N PHE A 1067 -30.48 -9.82 36.69
CA PHE A 1067 -31.29 -9.45 37.85
C PHE A 1067 -31.36 -10.59 38.86
N ASP A 1068 -31.42 -10.29 40.16
CA ASP A 1068 -31.77 -11.31 41.18
C ASP A 1068 -33.21 -11.80 40.99
N THR A 1069 -33.39 -13.10 41.26
CA THR A 1069 -34.50 -13.90 40.72
C THR A 1069 -35.87 -13.56 41.34
N PRO A 1070 -36.87 -13.21 40.52
CA PRO A 1070 -38.28 -13.33 40.92
C PRO A 1070 -38.64 -14.80 41.19
N THR A 1071 -39.70 -15.05 41.96
CA THR A 1071 -40.15 -16.43 42.29
C THR A 1071 -40.42 -17.26 41.03
N PRO A 1072 -39.65 -18.31 40.72
CA PRO A 1072 -39.74 -18.96 39.42
C PRO A 1072 -41.01 -19.79 39.22
N ILE A 1073 -41.47 -19.85 37.96
CA ILE A 1073 -42.34 -20.91 37.46
C ILE A 1073 -41.43 -22.02 36.89
N THR A 1074 -41.57 -23.23 37.41
CA THR A 1074 -41.01 -24.44 36.78
C THR A 1074 -42.11 -25.03 35.90
N PRO A 1075 -41.95 -25.08 34.57
CA PRO A 1075 -42.88 -25.82 33.73
C PRO A 1075 -42.70 -27.31 34.04
N VAL A 1076 -43.80 -28.04 34.26
CA VAL A 1076 -43.79 -29.49 34.48
C VAL A 1076 -44.40 -30.18 33.27
N LEU A 1077 -43.72 -31.23 32.86
CA LEU A 1077 -43.45 -31.51 31.46
C LEU A 1077 -43.71 -33.00 31.18
N SER A 1078 -44.58 -33.34 30.23
CA SER A 1078 -44.97 -34.74 30.02
C SER A 1078 -45.37 -35.12 28.59
N SER A 1079 -44.78 -36.21 28.09
CA SER A 1079 -44.96 -36.76 26.74
C SER A 1079 -45.77 -38.05 26.70
N THR A 1080 -46.61 -38.23 25.68
CA THR A 1080 -47.23 -39.51 25.33
C THR A 1080 -47.35 -39.69 23.81
N VAL A 1081 -46.51 -40.54 23.22
CA VAL A 1081 -46.64 -40.95 21.80
C VAL A 1081 -48.02 -41.58 21.58
N SER A 1082 -48.87 -40.98 20.73
CA SER A 1082 -50.31 -41.30 20.72
C SER A 1082 -50.98 -41.62 19.36
N SER A 1083 -50.20 -42.02 18.33
CA SER A 1083 -50.80 -42.69 17.16
C SER A 1083 -49.95 -43.85 16.59
N GLU A 1084 -50.64 -44.86 16.05
CA GLU A 1084 -50.06 -45.96 15.27
C GLU A 1084 -50.89 -46.15 13.99
N ALA A 1085 -50.30 -45.91 12.83
CA ALA A 1085 -50.89 -46.14 11.51
C ALA A 1085 -49.85 -46.78 10.55
N PRO A 1086 -50.26 -47.51 9.48
CA PRO A 1086 -49.42 -48.60 8.97
C PRO A 1086 -48.55 -48.30 7.74
N VAL A 1087 -47.23 -48.47 7.95
CA VAL A 1087 -46.25 -49.11 7.03
C VAL A 1087 -45.79 -48.33 5.78
N GLN A 1088 -44.45 -48.17 5.73
CA GLN A 1088 -43.58 -47.56 4.69
C GLN A 1088 -43.45 -46.03 4.69
N ASP A 1089 -42.26 -45.58 5.10
CA ASP A 1089 -41.62 -44.29 4.84
C ASP A 1089 -42.24 -42.99 5.40
N GLU A 1090 -43.05 -43.05 6.47
CA GLU A 1090 -43.54 -41.83 7.16
C GLU A 1090 -43.25 -41.76 8.67
N LYS A 1091 -42.65 -40.62 9.04
CA LYS A 1091 -43.02 -39.72 10.16
C LYS A 1091 -43.83 -40.28 11.33
N VAL A 1092 -43.27 -40.16 12.54
CA VAL A 1092 -43.95 -40.33 13.83
C VAL A 1092 -44.30 -38.96 14.40
N THR A 1093 -45.56 -38.81 14.81
CA THR A 1093 -46.14 -37.64 15.51
C THR A 1093 -46.14 -37.89 17.02
N ILE A 1094 -45.56 -36.98 17.81
CA ILE A 1094 -45.21 -37.15 19.23
C ILE A 1094 -46.05 -36.22 20.12
N THR A 1095 -47.18 -36.70 20.62
CA THR A 1095 -48.09 -35.86 21.43
C THR A 1095 -47.55 -35.52 22.81
N VAL A 1096 -47.71 -34.26 23.22
CA VAL A 1096 -47.12 -33.72 24.44
C VAL A 1096 -48.03 -32.71 25.15
N THR A 1097 -47.80 -32.54 26.45
CA THR A 1097 -48.38 -31.45 27.25
C THR A 1097 -47.35 -30.79 28.18
N SER A 1098 -47.46 -29.47 28.34
CA SER A 1098 -46.76 -28.66 29.35
C SER A 1098 -47.78 -28.13 30.37
N THR A 1099 -47.36 -27.94 31.62
CA THR A 1099 -48.22 -27.38 32.68
C THR A 1099 -47.44 -26.44 33.61
N PRO A 1100 -48.04 -25.34 34.11
CA PRO A 1100 -49.42 -24.87 33.93
C PRO A 1100 -49.68 -24.16 32.59
N SER A 1101 -50.96 -23.86 32.31
CA SER A 1101 -51.51 -23.33 31.04
C SER A 1101 -51.13 -21.90 30.66
N ASP A 1102 -50.36 -21.20 31.49
CA ASP A 1102 -50.15 -19.75 31.39
C ASP A 1102 -48.69 -19.46 30.98
N ALA A 1103 -48.15 -20.31 30.09
CA ALA A 1103 -46.73 -20.40 29.75
C ALA A 1103 -46.52 -20.19 28.24
N ASP A 1104 -46.56 -18.92 27.81
CA ASP A 1104 -46.26 -18.52 26.43
C ASP A 1104 -44.79 -18.85 26.09
N GLY A 1105 -44.57 -19.73 25.11
CA GLY A 1105 -43.24 -20.27 24.79
C GLY A 1105 -43.19 -21.08 23.49
N GLU A 1106 -41.97 -21.24 22.97
CA GLU A 1106 -41.60 -22.22 21.96
C GLU A 1106 -40.89 -23.41 22.59
N LEU A 1107 -40.92 -24.55 21.91
CA LEU A 1107 -40.51 -25.83 22.45
C LEU A 1107 -39.66 -26.60 21.42
N VAL A 1108 -38.45 -27.02 21.83
CA VAL A 1108 -37.34 -27.36 20.91
C VAL A 1108 -36.92 -28.83 21.02
N LEU A 1109 -36.83 -29.53 19.89
CA LEU A 1109 -36.34 -30.92 19.77
C LEU A 1109 -34.87 -30.97 19.35
N SER A 1110 -34.09 -31.77 20.07
CA SER A 1110 -32.72 -32.12 19.72
C SER A 1110 -32.48 -33.63 19.80
N THR A 1111 -31.45 -34.12 19.12
CA THR A 1111 -31.05 -35.54 19.16
C THR A 1111 -30.18 -35.86 20.39
N VAL A 1112 -30.37 -37.05 20.96
CA VAL A 1112 -29.53 -37.55 22.07
C VAL A 1112 -28.36 -38.38 21.53
N GLU A 1113 -27.16 -38.20 22.10
CA GLU A 1113 -25.99 -39.03 21.78
C GLU A 1113 -26.27 -40.54 21.95
N GLY A 1114 -25.97 -41.32 20.92
CA GLY A 1114 -26.01 -42.80 20.93
C GLY A 1114 -26.89 -43.44 19.86
N GLY A 1115 -27.83 -42.70 19.26
CA GLY A 1115 -28.72 -43.20 18.20
C GLY A 1115 -28.11 -43.18 16.80
N SER A 1116 -27.36 -44.22 16.40
CA SER A 1116 -26.77 -44.30 15.05
C SER A 1116 -27.82 -44.66 13.97
N GLY A 1117 -28.53 -43.67 13.42
CA GLY A 1117 -29.59 -43.90 12.42
C GLY A 1117 -29.70 -42.90 11.25
N VAL A 1118 -29.50 -41.60 11.49
CA VAL A 1118 -29.83 -40.55 10.48
C VAL A 1118 -28.78 -40.45 9.37
N ALA A 1119 -29.01 -41.17 8.27
CA ALA A 1119 -28.14 -41.14 7.09
C ALA A 1119 -28.43 -39.93 6.19
N GLY A 1120 -27.72 -38.80 6.40
CA GLY A 1120 -27.90 -37.61 5.57
C GLY A 1120 -26.79 -36.54 5.60
N MET A 1121 -26.03 -36.42 6.70
CA MET A 1121 -24.96 -35.42 6.86
C MET A 1121 -23.66 -36.01 7.39
N SER A 1122 -22.54 -35.34 7.13
CA SER A 1122 -21.21 -35.69 7.64
C SER A 1122 -21.04 -35.29 9.11
N ALA A 1123 -20.34 -36.13 9.89
CA ALA A 1123 -20.16 -35.93 11.32
C ALA A 1123 -19.27 -34.72 11.66
N ALA A 1124 -19.91 -33.58 11.89
CA ALA A 1124 -19.31 -32.37 12.48
C ALA A 1124 -20.27 -31.62 13.44
N ALA A 1125 -21.48 -32.15 13.68
CA ALA A 1125 -22.48 -31.58 14.60
C ALA A 1125 -23.09 -32.69 15.46
N VAL A 1126 -23.15 -32.48 16.78
CA VAL A 1126 -23.64 -33.48 17.77
C VAL A 1126 -24.60 -32.85 18.79
N SER A 1127 -25.39 -31.87 18.37
CA SER A 1127 -26.57 -31.36 19.09
C SER A 1127 -27.46 -30.51 18.15
N GLY A 1128 -27.87 -31.07 17.02
CA GLY A 1128 -28.69 -30.34 16.06
C GLY A 1128 -30.14 -30.16 16.54
N GLU A 1129 -30.65 -28.93 16.46
CA GLU A 1129 -32.09 -28.65 16.53
C GLU A 1129 -32.78 -29.37 15.37
N VAL A 1130 -33.76 -30.22 15.67
CA VAL A 1130 -34.51 -31.04 14.71
C VAL A 1130 -35.78 -30.32 14.26
N ALA A 1131 -36.44 -29.64 15.20
CA ALA A 1131 -37.58 -28.77 14.98
C ALA A 1131 -37.87 -27.93 16.24
N ARG A 1132 -38.55 -26.80 16.06
CA ARG A 1132 -38.95 -25.81 17.06
C ARG A 1132 -40.34 -25.32 16.69
N GLU A 1133 -41.24 -25.30 17.66
CA GLU A 1133 -42.67 -25.12 17.45
C GLU A 1133 -43.29 -24.37 18.65
N PRO A 1134 -44.43 -23.66 18.48
CA PRO A 1134 -45.04 -22.82 19.53
C PRO A 1134 -46.26 -23.47 20.22
N LEU A 1135 -46.42 -23.21 21.53
CA LEU A 1135 -47.43 -23.87 22.37
C LEU A 1135 -48.87 -23.53 21.98
N VAL A 1136 -49.70 -24.56 21.73
CA VAL A 1136 -51.13 -24.40 21.44
C VAL A 1136 -52.00 -25.13 22.47
N ASP A 1137 -52.85 -24.39 23.19
CA ASP A 1137 -53.71 -24.92 24.28
C ASP A 1137 -52.96 -25.72 25.37
N GLY A 1138 -51.63 -25.51 25.50
CA GLY A 1138 -50.75 -26.24 26.42
C GLY A 1138 -50.23 -27.60 25.89
N ALA A 1139 -50.38 -27.88 24.59
CA ALA A 1139 -50.14 -29.19 23.99
C ALA A 1139 -49.59 -29.15 22.56
N ALA A 1140 -49.14 -30.34 22.11
CA ALA A 1140 -48.26 -30.55 20.95
C ALA A 1140 -48.40 -31.96 20.32
N ASP A 1141 -47.80 -32.23 19.14
CA ASP A 1141 -47.83 -33.51 18.36
C ASP A 1141 -46.59 -33.77 17.41
N PHE A 1142 -45.34 -33.85 17.91
CA PHE A 1142 -44.10 -33.60 17.12
C PHE A 1142 -43.81 -34.57 15.96
N THR A 1143 -43.67 -34.05 14.74
CA THR A 1143 -43.47 -34.87 13.53
C THR A 1143 -41.99 -35.11 13.14
N VAL A 1144 -41.46 -36.31 13.45
CA VAL A 1144 -40.06 -36.74 13.13
C VAL A 1144 -39.98 -38.03 12.32
N THR A 1145 -39.03 -38.11 11.37
CA THR A 1145 -38.78 -39.33 10.57
C THR A 1145 -37.77 -40.27 11.25
N ALA A 1146 -38.25 -41.29 11.95
CA ALA A 1146 -37.42 -42.35 12.51
C ALA A 1146 -36.92 -43.33 11.43
N THR A 1147 -35.61 -43.63 11.44
CA THR A 1147 -34.94 -44.50 10.44
C THR A 1147 -34.24 -45.72 11.06
N ALA A 1148 -34.42 -45.95 12.35
CA ALA A 1148 -33.81 -47.04 13.13
C ALA A 1148 -34.82 -47.65 14.12
N ASP A 1149 -34.50 -48.86 14.63
CA ASP A 1149 -35.42 -49.66 15.46
C ASP A 1149 -35.72 -49.05 16.86
N GLU A 1150 -34.78 -48.26 17.41
CA GLU A 1150 -34.97 -47.37 18.56
C GLU A 1150 -34.33 -46.01 18.27
N ALA A 1151 -35.03 -44.91 18.57
CA ALA A 1151 -34.52 -43.54 18.46
C ALA A 1151 -34.84 -42.73 19.73
N ARG A 1152 -33.99 -41.74 20.04
CA ARG A 1152 -34.10 -40.90 21.24
C ARG A 1152 -33.98 -39.42 20.94
N TYR A 1153 -34.87 -38.65 21.54
CA TYR A 1153 -34.92 -37.20 21.39
C TYR A 1153 -35.00 -36.53 22.76
N ARG A 1154 -34.33 -35.39 22.88
CA ARG A 1154 -34.28 -34.48 24.04
C ARG A 1154 -35.16 -33.28 23.72
N VAL A 1155 -35.84 -32.73 24.72
CA VAL A 1155 -36.80 -31.64 24.47
C VAL A 1155 -36.88 -30.61 25.59
N GLU A 1156 -36.76 -29.33 25.20
CA GLU A 1156 -36.39 -28.18 26.04
C GLU A 1156 -37.36 -26.99 25.84
N PHE A 1157 -37.66 -26.24 26.91
CA PHE A 1157 -38.70 -25.18 26.96
C PHE A 1157 -38.06 -23.80 26.82
N VAL A 1158 -38.45 -23.06 25.78
CA VAL A 1158 -37.93 -21.73 25.42
C VAL A 1158 -39.06 -20.68 25.57
N PRO A 1159 -39.23 -20.08 26.76
CA PRO A 1159 -40.30 -19.12 27.01
C PRO A 1159 -40.16 -17.84 26.20
N ILE A 1160 -41.31 -17.32 25.72
CA ILE A 1160 -41.40 -15.98 25.11
C ILE A 1160 -41.14 -14.89 26.17
N ASP A 1161 -41.55 -15.12 27.41
CA ASP A 1161 -41.22 -14.26 28.57
C ASP A 1161 -40.35 -15.03 29.59
N ALA A 1162 -39.09 -15.25 29.23
CA ALA A 1162 -38.10 -15.99 30.03
C ALA A 1162 -37.87 -15.41 31.44
N THR A 1163 -38.31 -14.18 31.71
CA THR A 1163 -38.20 -13.51 33.00
C THR A 1163 -39.00 -14.18 34.13
N ARG A 1164 -39.93 -15.09 33.80
CA ARG A 1164 -40.82 -15.77 34.75
C ARG A 1164 -40.40 -17.20 35.12
N PHE A 1165 -39.39 -17.75 34.46
CA PHE A 1165 -39.13 -19.20 34.49
C PHE A 1165 -37.81 -19.56 35.20
N SER A 1166 -37.74 -20.80 35.68
CA SER A 1166 -36.54 -21.35 36.32
C SER A 1166 -35.49 -21.79 35.28
N PRO A 1167 -34.20 -21.41 35.41
CA PRO A 1167 -33.11 -22.06 34.68
C PRO A 1167 -32.93 -23.55 35.05
N ALA A 1168 -33.49 -23.97 36.20
CA ALA A 1168 -33.51 -25.35 36.64
C ALA A 1168 -34.86 -26.02 36.32
N SER A 1169 -34.90 -26.69 35.18
CA SER A 1169 -35.76 -27.83 34.81
C SER A 1169 -35.03 -28.59 33.70
N LEU A 1170 -34.67 -29.87 33.89
CA LEU A 1170 -34.00 -30.62 32.82
C LEU A 1170 -34.94 -30.89 31.62
N PRO A 1171 -34.39 -31.18 30.44
CA PRO A 1171 -35.13 -31.86 29.39
C PRO A 1171 -35.53 -33.28 29.79
N GLY A 1172 -36.54 -33.78 29.08
CA GLY A 1172 -36.96 -35.18 29.13
C GLY A 1172 -36.55 -35.90 27.85
N GLU A 1173 -36.27 -37.20 27.99
CA GLU A 1173 -36.02 -38.08 26.85
C GLU A 1173 -37.31 -38.79 26.40
N ILE A 1174 -37.61 -38.72 25.11
CA ILE A 1174 -38.61 -39.58 24.47
C ILE A 1174 -37.90 -40.71 23.73
N VAL A 1175 -38.39 -41.94 23.92
CA VAL A 1175 -37.90 -43.12 23.20
C VAL A 1175 -38.99 -43.62 22.25
N VAL A 1176 -38.67 -43.77 20.97
CA VAL A 1176 -39.56 -44.30 19.93
C VAL A 1176 -39.09 -45.69 19.51
N GLN A 1177 -40.01 -46.66 19.41
CA GLN A 1177 -39.75 -48.05 19.01
C GLN A 1177 -40.80 -48.55 18.01
N ALA A 1178 -40.39 -49.38 17.04
CA ALA A 1178 -41.29 -49.97 16.04
C ALA A 1178 -41.96 -51.27 16.51
N ARG A 1179 -43.17 -51.57 16.02
CA ARG A 1179 -43.85 -52.86 16.25
C ARG A 1179 -43.54 -53.91 15.17
N ASP A 1180 -43.39 -55.15 15.61
CA ASP A 1180 -43.09 -56.34 14.80
C ASP A 1180 -44.34 -57.26 14.75
N ASP A 1181 -44.96 -57.42 13.57
CA ASP A 1181 -46.27 -58.08 13.42
C ASP A 1181 -46.33 -59.11 12.27
N ALA A 1182 -47.10 -60.19 12.46
CA ALA A 1182 -46.78 -61.49 11.86
C ALA A 1182 -47.34 -61.78 10.44
N GLN A 1183 -46.51 -62.42 9.62
CA GLN A 1183 -46.81 -63.07 8.33
C GLN A 1183 -47.76 -64.30 8.46
N PRO A 1184 -48.38 -64.81 7.36
CA PRO A 1184 -48.99 -64.09 6.22
C PRO A 1184 -50.32 -64.72 5.70
N GLY A 1185 -51.01 -64.11 4.70
CA GLY A 1185 -52.15 -64.76 4.03
C GLY A 1185 -52.80 -64.04 2.83
N ASN A 1186 -52.26 -64.23 1.60
CA ASN A 1186 -52.86 -63.81 0.32
C ASN A 1186 -54.15 -64.63 0.01
N PRO A 1187 -55.24 -64.13 -0.64
CA PRO A 1187 -55.27 -63.40 -1.94
C PRO A 1187 -56.12 -62.09 -1.97
N GLY A 1188 -56.11 -61.24 -3.00
CA GLY A 1188 -55.24 -61.20 -4.20
C GLY A 1188 -55.93 -60.62 -5.46
N ASP A 1189 -55.20 -59.78 -6.23
CA ASP A 1189 -55.45 -59.28 -7.60
C ASP A 1189 -56.65 -58.33 -7.86
N GLY A 1190 -56.53 -57.39 -8.83
CA GLY A 1190 -57.72 -57.05 -9.64
C GLY A 1190 -58.13 -55.63 -10.09
N SER A 1191 -57.33 -54.54 -10.02
CA SER A 1191 -57.56 -53.26 -10.77
C SER A 1191 -58.80 -52.38 -10.39
N ALA A 1192 -58.96 -51.07 -10.66
CA ALA A 1192 -58.15 -49.98 -11.28
C ALA A 1192 -58.68 -48.57 -10.84
N GLY A 1193 -57.85 -47.50 -10.89
CA GLY A 1193 -58.32 -46.08 -10.86
C GLY A 1193 -57.37 -45.05 -10.21
N ALA A 1194 -56.83 -44.10 -10.98
CA ALA A 1194 -55.68 -43.23 -10.66
C ALA A 1194 -55.89 -41.95 -9.77
N GLY A 1195 -54.83 -41.54 -9.04
CA GLY A 1195 -54.27 -40.16 -9.05
C GLY A 1195 -54.15 -39.31 -7.75
N GLY A 1196 -52.94 -38.80 -7.42
CA GLY A 1196 -52.72 -37.41 -6.88
C GLY A 1196 -52.11 -37.13 -5.47
N ASP A 1197 -50.78 -37.01 -5.39
CA ASP A 1197 -49.80 -36.21 -4.56
C ASP A 1197 -50.09 -35.39 -3.25
N ALA A 1198 -49.08 -35.40 -2.32
CA ALA A 1198 -48.47 -34.33 -1.45
C ALA A 1198 -48.89 -34.04 0.06
N PRO A 1199 -47.96 -33.56 0.97
CA PRO A 1199 -47.99 -33.80 2.46
C PRO A 1199 -47.66 -32.63 3.48
N GLY A 1200 -47.57 -32.94 4.81
CA GLY A 1200 -47.25 -32.06 6.00
C GLY A 1200 -46.60 -32.82 7.22
N GLU A 1201 -46.57 -32.45 8.54
CA GLU A 1201 -46.61 -31.18 9.35
C GLU A 1201 -46.26 -31.43 10.90
N SER A 1202 -45.27 -30.70 11.49
CA SER A 1202 -45.10 -30.05 12.87
C SER A 1202 -45.28 -30.65 14.34
N VAL A 1203 -44.78 -29.92 15.39
CA VAL A 1203 -45.20 -29.66 16.87
C VAL A 1203 -44.67 -30.39 18.20
N GLU A 1204 -43.62 -29.99 18.99
CA GLU A 1204 -43.30 -30.15 20.51
C GLU A 1204 -43.42 -31.52 21.36
N GLN A 1205 -42.89 -31.93 22.57
CA GLN A 1205 -41.90 -31.61 23.70
C GLN A 1205 -41.49 -32.79 24.78
N PRO A 1206 -41.47 -32.77 26.18
CA PRO A 1206 -40.40 -32.52 27.27
C PRO A 1206 -40.24 -33.37 28.63
N GLY A 1207 -39.28 -33.02 29.57
CA GLY A 1207 -39.28 -33.14 31.11
C GLY A 1207 -38.19 -33.82 32.08
N ASP A 1208 -37.55 -33.05 33.04
CA ASP A 1208 -36.96 -33.27 34.44
C ASP A 1208 -35.80 -34.28 34.81
N ASP A 1209 -34.89 -34.16 35.84
CA ASP A 1209 -34.22 -33.07 36.65
C ASP A 1209 -32.84 -33.53 37.32
N ASN A 1210 -32.01 -32.63 37.91
CA ASN A 1210 -30.59 -32.70 38.39
C ASN A 1210 -30.29 -33.60 39.66
N GLY A 1211 -29.08 -33.86 40.22
CA GLY A 1211 -27.79 -33.13 40.48
C GLY A 1211 -27.00 -33.80 41.66
N PRO A 1212 -26.19 -33.11 42.52
CA PRO A 1212 -24.83 -32.57 42.26
C PRO A 1212 -23.78 -32.67 43.44
N GLY A 1213 -22.59 -32.03 43.31
CA GLY A 1213 -21.68 -31.56 44.42
C GLY A 1213 -20.39 -32.37 44.74
N HIS A 1214 -19.29 -31.90 45.39
CA HIS A 1214 -18.74 -30.60 45.90
C HIS A 1214 -17.30 -30.89 46.51
N SER A 1215 -16.34 -29.99 46.83
CA SER A 1215 -15.98 -28.57 46.47
C SER A 1215 -14.62 -28.13 47.15
N ASP A 1216 -14.08 -26.95 46.76
CA ASP A 1216 -13.26 -25.93 47.51
C ASP A 1216 -11.74 -26.01 47.90
N ASP A 1217 -11.12 -24.80 47.85
CA ASP A 1217 -10.20 -24.12 48.82
C ASP A 1217 -8.64 -24.21 48.80
N GLY A 1218 -7.97 -23.04 48.93
CA GLY A 1218 -6.54 -22.87 49.34
C GLY A 1218 -5.77 -21.66 48.74
N SER A 1219 -4.99 -20.90 49.54
CA SER A 1219 -4.44 -19.57 49.13
C SER A 1219 -2.99 -19.20 49.52
N ALA A 1220 -2.45 -18.21 48.76
CA ALA A 1220 -1.50 -17.13 49.14
C ALA A 1220 0.06 -17.27 49.06
N ASP A 1221 0.65 -16.24 48.40
CA ASP A 1221 1.80 -15.38 48.81
C ASP A 1221 3.23 -15.51 48.18
N THR A 1222 3.85 -14.33 47.99
CA THR A 1222 5.28 -13.99 47.72
C THR A 1222 6.01 -14.34 46.40
N ALA A 1223 6.12 -13.31 45.53
CA ALA A 1223 7.32 -12.74 44.86
C ALA A 1223 8.61 -13.55 44.55
N GLY A 1224 9.20 -13.33 43.35
CA GLY A 1224 10.66 -13.25 43.19
C GLY A 1224 11.32 -13.82 41.90
N ASP A 1225 11.51 -12.95 40.90
CA ASP A 1225 12.78 -12.64 40.18
C ASP A 1225 13.73 -13.72 39.56
N VAL A 1226 14.47 -13.30 38.51
CA VAL A 1226 15.78 -13.83 38.02
C VAL A 1226 15.87 -15.18 37.22
N LEU A 1227 16.30 -15.04 35.94
CA LEU A 1227 17.15 -15.89 35.07
C LEU A 1227 16.88 -17.41 34.87
N GLY A 1228 16.96 -17.87 33.61
CA GLY A 1228 17.29 -19.27 33.29
C GLY A 1228 17.19 -19.68 31.81
N ALA A 1229 18.32 -19.81 31.11
CA ALA A 1229 18.38 -20.37 29.75
C ALA A 1229 18.78 -21.85 29.75
N ALA A 1230 18.25 -22.66 28.81
CA ALA A 1230 18.90 -23.87 28.29
C ALA A 1230 18.24 -24.37 27.00
N ALA A 1231 19.03 -24.98 26.10
CA ALA A 1231 18.55 -25.62 24.88
C ALA A 1231 18.03 -27.05 25.12
N GLY A 1232 17.14 -27.54 24.24
CA GLY A 1232 16.59 -28.90 24.27
C GLY A 1232 16.51 -29.55 22.89
N THR A 1233 17.55 -30.27 22.49
CA THR A 1233 17.62 -30.99 21.20
C THR A 1233 16.80 -32.28 21.21
N GLY A 1234 16.02 -32.54 20.14
CA GLY A 1234 15.37 -33.84 19.87
C GLY A 1234 15.36 -34.14 18.37
N SER A 1235 15.49 -35.41 17.96
CA SER A 1235 15.75 -35.74 16.54
C SER A 1235 15.18 -37.09 16.11
N LEU A 1236 14.66 -37.14 14.86
CA LEU A 1236 14.40 -38.34 14.04
C LEU A 1236 13.25 -39.28 14.54
N PRO A 1237 12.71 -40.22 13.70
CA PRO A 1237 13.14 -40.62 12.35
C PRO A 1237 12.05 -40.62 11.25
N SER A 1238 12.46 -40.98 10.03
CA SER A 1238 11.69 -40.97 8.78
C SER A 1238 11.08 -42.33 8.36
N THR A 1239 9.90 -42.30 7.72
CA THR A 1239 9.41 -43.29 6.72
C THR A 1239 8.43 -42.58 5.76
N GLY A 1240 8.35 -42.81 4.45
CA GLY A 1240 9.14 -43.67 3.55
C GLY A 1240 8.26 -44.43 2.53
N GLY A 1241 8.12 -43.95 1.28
CA GLY A 1241 7.36 -44.66 0.23
C GLY A 1241 7.36 -43.98 -1.16
N GLN A 1242 7.70 -44.73 -2.22
CA GLN A 1242 7.83 -44.33 -3.64
C GLN A 1242 8.07 -45.62 -4.49
N PRO A 1243 7.90 -45.62 -5.84
CA PRO A 1243 6.66 -45.66 -6.63
C PRO A 1243 6.46 -47.04 -7.34
N PRO A 1244 5.49 -47.21 -8.27
CA PRO A 1244 5.81 -47.12 -9.72
C PRO A 1244 4.62 -46.67 -10.63
N LEU A 1245 4.67 -46.62 -11.99
CA LEU A 1245 5.60 -46.15 -13.06
C LEU A 1245 5.03 -46.63 -14.43
N ALA A 1246 5.22 -45.88 -15.54
CA ALA A 1246 5.01 -46.24 -16.97
C ALA A 1246 3.56 -46.29 -17.52
N LEU A 1247 3.22 -46.08 -18.83
CA LEU A 1247 3.81 -45.50 -20.09
C LEU A 1247 2.61 -45.28 -21.08
N LEU A 1248 2.62 -44.71 -22.31
CA LEU A 1248 3.62 -44.35 -23.36
C LEU A 1248 3.10 -43.14 -24.22
N ALA A 1249 3.76 -42.78 -25.33
CA ALA A 1249 3.46 -41.62 -26.21
C ALA A 1249 3.10 -41.98 -27.69
N ILE A 1250 2.88 -40.98 -28.61
CA ILE A 1250 3.46 -40.83 -29.99
C ILE A 1250 2.74 -39.83 -30.97
N ALA A 1251 3.56 -38.99 -31.64
CA ALA A 1251 3.47 -38.24 -32.95
C ALA A 1251 2.12 -37.81 -33.61
N LEU A 1252 1.86 -36.56 -34.06
CA LEU A 1252 2.55 -35.58 -34.96
C LEU A 1252 2.55 -35.93 -36.49
N ILE A 1253 2.33 -34.89 -37.34
CA ILE A 1253 2.61 -34.69 -38.80
C ILE A 1253 1.43 -34.74 -39.80
N LEU A 1254 1.15 -33.59 -40.45
CA LEU A 1254 1.01 -33.32 -41.93
C LEU A 1254 0.37 -31.91 -42.11
N LEU A 1255 1.04 -30.83 -42.53
CA LEU A 1255 1.75 -30.49 -43.80
C LEU A 1255 0.91 -30.50 -45.11
N GLY A 1256 0.45 -29.30 -45.50
CA GLY A 1256 0.95 -28.62 -46.72
C GLY A 1256 0.15 -28.67 -48.03
N THR A 1257 -0.20 -27.50 -48.59
CA THR A 1257 -0.03 -27.04 -50.00
C THR A 1257 -0.89 -25.78 -50.27
N GLY A 1258 -0.54 -24.83 -51.15
CA GLY A 1258 0.77 -24.55 -51.76
C GLY A 1258 0.77 -23.97 -53.20
N VAL A 1259 1.05 -22.65 -53.34
CA VAL A 1259 1.64 -21.94 -54.53
C VAL A 1259 0.73 -21.91 -55.81
N VAL A 1260 0.61 -20.87 -56.67
CA VAL A 1260 1.50 -20.28 -57.72
C VAL A 1260 0.75 -19.07 -58.35
N LEU A 1261 1.12 -17.79 -58.16
CA LEU A 1261 2.10 -16.94 -58.88
C LEU A 1261 1.72 -16.34 -60.28
N ARG A 1262 1.72 -14.99 -60.36
CA ARG A 1262 2.06 -14.08 -61.51
C ARG A 1262 1.06 -14.00 -62.70
N ARG A 1263 0.95 -12.93 -63.54
CA ARG A 1263 1.81 -11.72 -63.76
C ARG A 1263 1.08 -10.51 -64.45
N ARG A 1264 1.24 -9.29 -63.90
CA ARG A 1264 1.39 -7.92 -64.55
C ARG A 1264 0.37 -7.30 -65.55
N ALA A 1265 0.25 -5.95 -65.38
CA ALA A 1265 -0.06 -4.85 -66.35
C ALA A 1265 -1.54 -4.40 -66.49
N ARG A 1266 -1.89 -3.10 -66.62
CA ARG A 1266 -1.09 -1.83 -66.67
C ARG A 1266 -1.97 -0.56 -66.45
N HIS A 1267 -1.39 0.49 -65.83
CA HIS A 1267 -1.76 1.94 -65.93
C HIS A 1267 -3.10 2.42 -65.29
N ARG A 1268 -3.29 3.69 -64.85
CA ARG A 1268 -2.45 4.93 -64.94
C ARG A 1268 -2.84 6.02 -63.89
N SER A 1269 -1.86 6.86 -63.47
CA SER A 1269 -1.96 8.29 -63.02
C SER A 1269 -2.87 8.68 -61.82
N ALA A 1270 -2.62 9.73 -61.02
CA ALA A 1270 -1.45 10.61 -60.76
C ALA A 1270 -1.85 11.53 -59.56
N SER A 1271 -1.20 11.51 -58.39
CA SER A 1271 0.04 12.21 -57.96
C SER A 1271 -0.07 13.71 -57.67
N ARG A 1272 0.24 14.08 -56.41
CA ARG A 1272 1.08 15.21 -55.95
C ARG A 1272 0.68 16.66 -56.33
N SER A 1273 0.62 17.54 -55.33
CA SER A 1273 1.87 18.08 -54.75
C SER A 1273 2.05 17.47 -53.37
#